data_AF-A0AAD5EWN0-F1
#
_entry.id   AF-A0AAD5EWN0-F1
#
_cell.length_a   1.000
_cell.length_b   1.000
_cell.length_c   1.000
_cell.angle_alpha   90.00
_cell.angle_beta   90.00
_cell.angle_gamma   90.00
#
_symmetry.space_group_name_H-M   'P 1'
#
loop_
_entity.id
_entity.type
_entity.pdbx_description
1 polymer ?
#
loop_
_entity_poly.entity_id
_entity_poly.type
_entity_poly.pdbx_seq_one_letter_code
_entity_poly.pdbx_strand_id
1 'polypeptide(L)'
;MKHIEQLVSIFLNVHEVVAFVWGPIKLALIAAAVWADSIKQLLDAYEEIGEALSNLAFFHTLIKSNGAEHLKRALEDYFSDILRFHQCVLGVFSRPNWKTFFKAAWGSFRRQVEPIIRALKLRQEKLSHERLQAHAIHQGVQDFRGHADDRFDKLEADLDKIRNALTSECLKRQTSVEDQGMKEFLEDKLNISRFGSRSRLDSPELSSPSAGDWIFQHPNFQAWEMATASQGNVLFLNGSPGAGKTTLAMKVIRYLSGKDPSIHGSTVHFLFKHDDDDRKSAKPMLRTILAQLIQQDETIMRYLYEKSAPMSSNLELSSLSTLQDLTRECLTSQRSVSIVLDGLDECAENEPNVIVTWFLDKVLPSAASRGCHLKLLVCGQRDGRLDQLLSAQPQIRLDTVDSHHRDIEEYSKSRAAEICARFSQTPEQEEELATKVAKTSQGMFLYAKVVMSNFLSMDSVDEFEDEMQSDRFPEDLYKAYERIILRVLEKSKPSRQKTVKKILGWIICSQRPLRWREIQSMFCINAEKGTCNPKRRRLDNCKDICSSLVDVTICDMFGGLQSEQIIQMVHETAGRYLVQRGTIDLLQEHADLAIFCCRYLSSRPFLQDPETDNAQNALQSGYFGFLDYATVNYCYHVEEAQKHVSGPPADVASSAVGLLTAYSDNPSNPSILEMEACAQIVTTALRTQSIDARIQSRVIAIRAAGESQHRDLSKESPYLDLSGPLRFKCPRVYCSKFSTGFRSQGTREEHLNRHERPYRCSHSDCFLHDVGCESRERLEAHHKAFHRDSPNLAVTFPSTKRTKPRDIFDACRRGNLEEVRRFHLSGAGLNENEGRLSLTEAESYVTPLYIATQAGHANVCQYIVNQGINPFRVWNYRGRRWSSMLEAIRRSHAPIVELFLHAGYETDIADFPRYIAVAILAGHRDTLEHLLGWPSILDHAAIAEQVARKLLSSTTLDVKHWPKNPPADSSLVHAWFRRAFPNLYRDNIPASTGWSFVKDPGSAEYCAWKKALLQSNDRSFLHDTLGSKCHPLSLFLLDLLDEDDLQLTAYGGNRPIHSLAVKRCNGGDCKSCAIIVRRVIEIDGGVSVNTPNKDGSLPIDIALDYRPIPKWVVQVLFLHTDNLNNREPKGIDLRDHEAIIADAISVIVETCRLDSSTRNHRGQTIFSIAAGTYWIDAKTLDSLLEIDSTFAWTADNSEDRQTPLHHAMTATGNNESQVDKSKLLLSLDQVELEKILRAFSASRMDGNDEACRNVRRFAKDLAIERAVTVMDTLGFGL
;
A
#
# COMPACT_ATOMS: atom_id res chain seq x y z
N MET A 1 21.99 38.47 5.28
CA MET A 1 22.21 38.22 6.73
C MET A 1 22.12 39.48 7.57
N LYS A 2 23.05 40.46 7.51
CA LYS A 2 22.98 41.70 8.34
C LYS A 2 21.63 42.44 8.28
N HIS A 3 21.03 42.59 7.10
CA HIS A 3 19.70 43.22 6.96
C HIS A 3 18.56 42.41 7.59
N ILE A 4 18.60 41.07 7.47
CA ILE A 4 17.61 40.17 8.08
C ILE A 4 17.77 40.17 9.61
N GLU A 5 19.01 40.18 10.09
CA GLU A 5 19.32 40.24 11.52
C GLU A 5 18.83 41.55 12.16
N GLN A 6 19.02 42.69 11.47
CA GLN A 6 18.43 43.97 11.87
C GLN A 6 16.90 43.92 11.88
N LEU A 7 16.27 43.39 10.82
CA LEU A 7 14.81 43.25 10.71
C LEU A 7 14.21 42.38 11.83
N VAL A 8 14.81 41.22 12.10
CA VAL A 8 14.34 40.32 13.14
C VAL A 8 14.60 40.88 14.53
N SER A 9 15.70 41.60 14.75
CA SER A 9 15.94 42.31 16.02
C SER A 9 14.91 43.40 16.30
N ILE A 10 14.40 44.07 15.26
CA ILE A 10 13.33 45.05 15.37
C ILE A 10 12.03 44.34 15.77
N PHE A 11 11.63 43.26 15.08
CA PHE A 11 10.40 42.51 15.39
C PHE A 11 10.39 41.87 16.78
N LEU A 12 11.54 41.35 17.24
CA LEU A 12 11.69 40.75 18.58
C LEU A 12 11.52 41.76 19.72
N ASN A 13 11.72 43.06 19.45
CA ASN A 13 11.65 44.13 20.45
C ASN A 13 10.27 44.83 20.52
N VAL A 14 9.29 44.42 19.71
CA VAL A 14 7.97 45.08 19.64
C VAL A 14 7.00 44.57 20.71
N HIS A 15 6.90 43.25 20.91
CA HIS A 15 6.01 42.62 21.89
C HIS A 15 6.37 41.13 22.08
N GLU A 16 6.21 40.56 23.29
CA GLU A 16 6.60 39.17 23.61
C GLU A 16 5.94 38.12 22.70
N VAL A 17 4.66 38.32 22.35
CA VAL A 17 3.90 37.42 21.45
C VAL A 17 4.45 37.44 20.02
N VAL A 18 4.79 38.62 19.49
CA VAL A 18 5.38 38.76 18.15
C VAL A 18 6.78 38.14 18.13
N ALA A 19 7.51 38.30 19.23
CA ALA A 19 8.81 37.66 19.43
C ALA A 19 8.71 36.12 19.44
N PHE A 20 7.66 35.56 20.05
CA PHE A 20 7.41 34.12 20.08
C PHE A 20 7.11 33.55 18.68
N VAL A 21 6.31 34.25 17.88
CA VAL A 21 5.96 33.81 16.51
C VAL A 21 7.14 33.91 15.55
N TRP A 22 7.84 35.06 15.52
CA TRP A 22 8.84 35.34 14.48
C TRP A 22 10.29 35.10 14.92
N GLY A 23 10.53 34.96 16.22
CA GLY A 23 11.86 34.65 16.77
C GLY A 23 12.49 33.35 16.29
N PRO A 24 11.73 32.23 16.12
CA PRO A 24 12.25 30.99 15.57
C PRO A 24 12.95 31.12 14.20
N ILE A 25 12.57 32.10 13.38
CA ILE A 25 13.23 32.38 12.09
C ILE A 25 14.70 32.73 12.29
N LYS A 26 15.02 33.54 13.31
CA LYS A 26 16.40 33.89 13.64
C LYS A 26 17.21 32.63 13.94
N LEU A 27 16.65 31.76 14.77
CA LEU A 27 17.31 30.53 15.20
C LEU A 27 17.55 29.58 14.03
N ALA A 28 16.55 29.39 13.18
CA ALA A 28 16.65 28.55 11.99
C ALA A 28 17.69 29.09 10.98
N LEU A 29 17.70 30.40 10.74
CA LEU A 29 18.67 31.04 9.84
C LEU A 29 20.10 31.00 10.40
N ILE A 30 20.28 31.18 11.71
CA ILE A 30 21.60 31.02 12.36
C ILE A 30 22.08 29.58 12.22
N ALA A 31 21.21 28.59 12.46
CA ALA A 31 21.55 27.18 12.33
C ALA A 31 21.91 26.80 10.87
N ALA A 32 21.13 27.28 9.90
CA ALA A 32 21.33 27.01 8.48
C ALA A 32 22.52 27.77 7.88
N ALA A 33 22.89 28.95 8.42
CA ALA A 33 24.03 29.73 7.94
C ALA A 33 25.38 29.02 8.06
N VAL A 34 25.45 27.96 8.87
CA VAL A 34 26.62 27.09 9.00
C VAL A 34 26.82 26.22 7.75
N TRP A 35 25.82 26.07 6.87
CA TRP A 35 25.91 25.24 5.67
C TRP A 35 25.07 25.76 4.48
N ALA A 36 25.76 26.07 3.37
CA ALA A 36 25.20 26.82 2.22
C ALA A 36 23.98 26.16 1.55
N ASP A 37 23.95 24.83 1.44
CA ASP A 37 22.82 24.14 0.82
C ASP A 37 21.55 24.20 1.69
N SER A 38 21.71 24.20 3.03
CA SER A 38 20.60 24.31 3.95
C SER A 38 20.00 25.70 4.03
N ILE A 39 20.82 26.76 3.93
CA ILE A 39 20.30 28.13 3.98
C ILE A 39 19.49 28.46 2.72
N LYS A 40 19.91 27.97 1.55
CA LYS A 40 19.14 28.18 0.31
C LYS A 40 17.75 27.55 0.42
N GLN A 41 17.69 26.25 0.74
CA GLN A 41 16.41 25.54 0.83
C GLN A 41 15.50 26.10 1.93
N LEU A 42 16.08 26.58 3.04
CA LEU A 42 15.32 27.25 4.10
C LEU A 42 14.77 28.60 3.64
N LEU A 43 15.55 29.39 2.90
CA LEU A 43 15.08 30.66 2.33
C LEU A 43 13.96 30.43 1.30
N ASP A 44 14.08 29.42 0.43
CA ASP A 44 13.03 29.04 -0.51
C ASP A 44 11.72 28.71 0.24
N ALA A 45 11.81 27.95 1.35
CA ALA A 45 10.63 27.63 2.18
C ALA A 45 10.04 28.87 2.88
N TYR A 46 10.88 29.82 3.30
CA TYR A 46 10.41 31.09 3.88
C TYR A 46 9.83 32.04 2.83
N GLU A 47 10.30 32.00 1.59
CA GLU A 47 9.75 32.76 0.47
C GLU A 47 8.33 32.30 0.16
N GLU A 48 8.07 30.98 0.12
CA GLU A 48 6.72 30.42 -0.06
C GLU A 48 5.74 30.86 1.03
N ILE A 49 6.22 31.00 2.27
CA ILE A 49 5.45 31.58 3.37
C ILE A 49 5.27 33.10 3.19
N GLY A 50 6.32 33.80 2.77
CA GLY A 50 6.28 35.22 2.45
C GLY A 50 5.22 35.57 1.40
N GLU A 51 5.11 34.78 0.34
CA GLU A 51 4.06 34.92 -0.69
C GLU A 51 2.65 34.80 -0.08
N ALA A 52 2.46 33.83 0.82
CA ALA A 52 1.21 33.63 1.54
C ALA A 52 0.86 34.79 2.51
N LEU A 53 1.85 35.61 2.89
CA LEU A 53 1.73 36.73 3.84
C LEU A 53 1.47 38.11 3.21
N SER A 54 1.44 38.20 1.87
CA SER A 54 1.51 39.47 1.11
C SER A 54 0.41 40.52 1.35
N ASN A 55 -0.63 40.23 2.16
CA ASN A 55 -1.77 41.13 2.40
C ASN A 55 -1.99 41.57 3.87
N LEU A 56 -1.09 41.23 4.80
CA LEU A 56 -1.30 41.46 6.25
C LEU A 56 -1.49 42.93 6.67
N ALA A 57 -0.85 43.87 5.98
CA ALA A 57 -0.86 45.30 6.34
C ALA A 57 -2.25 45.94 6.27
N PHE A 58 -3.15 45.43 5.42
CA PHE A 58 -4.51 45.97 5.23
C PHE A 58 -5.45 45.59 6.38
N PHE A 59 -5.26 44.43 7.03
CA PHE A 59 -6.11 43.95 8.12
C PHE A 59 -5.94 44.76 9.41
N HIS A 60 -4.78 45.40 9.61
CA HIS A 60 -4.54 46.29 10.75
C HIS A 60 -5.55 47.47 10.81
N THR A 61 -6.02 47.95 9.66
CA THR A 61 -7.04 49.01 9.56
C THR A 61 -8.44 48.51 9.91
N LEU A 62 -8.77 47.26 9.60
CA LEU A 62 -10.07 46.63 9.83
C LEU A 62 -10.26 46.12 11.27
N ILE A 63 -9.19 45.68 11.94
CA ILE A 63 -9.25 45.23 13.34
C ILE A 63 -9.58 46.40 14.28
N LYS A 64 -9.23 47.65 13.90
CA LYS A 64 -9.56 48.86 14.68
C LYS A 64 -11.03 49.28 14.58
N SER A 65 -11.78 48.83 13.58
CA SER A 65 -13.24 49.03 13.53
C SER A 65 -13.93 47.95 14.37
N ASN A 66 -14.50 48.35 15.50
CA ASN A 66 -15.14 47.45 16.48
C ASN A 66 -16.26 46.60 15.84
N GLY A 67 -16.00 45.31 15.63
CA GLY A 67 -17.04 44.37 15.18
C GLY A 67 -16.60 43.02 14.57
N ALA A 68 -15.33 42.62 14.62
CA ALA A 68 -14.85 41.44 13.88
C ALA A 68 -14.16 40.38 14.76
N GLU A 69 -14.92 39.69 15.63
CA GLU A 69 -14.42 38.54 16.40
C GLU A 69 -14.02 37.34 15.50
N HIS A 70 -14.67 37.17 14.35
CA HIS A 70 -14.32 36.15 13.35
C HIS A 70 -12.92 36.39 12.75
N LEU A 71 -12.57 37.65 12.48
CA LEU A 71 -11.27 38.04 11.92
C LEU A 71 -10.12 37.79 12.92
N LYS A 72 -10.38 37.93 14.22
CA LYS A 72 -9.39 37.60 15.27
C LYS A 72 -9.09 36.11 15.31
N ARG A 73 -10.11 35.25 15.30
CA ARG A 73 -9.94 33.78 15.25
C ARG A 73 -9.19 33.32 14.00
N ALA A 74 -9.51 33.90 12.84
CA ALA A 74 -8.80 33.60 11.60
C ALA A 74 -7.30 33.96 11.68
N LEU A 75 -6.95 35.06 12.35
CA LEU A 75 -5.56 35.46 12.60
C LEU A 75 -4.86 34.54 13.62
N GLU A 76 -5.55 34.10 14.67
CA GLU A 76 -5.02 33.12 15.64
C GLU A 76 -4.65 31.79 14.96
N ASP A 77 -5.56 31.26 14.15
CA ASP A 77 -5.33 30.04 13.35
C ASP A 77 -4.17 30.23 12.36
N TYR A 78 -4.07 31.41 11.76
CA TYR A 78 -3.00 31.77 10.84
C TYR A 78 -1.61 31.82 11.51
N PHE A 79 -1.50 32.42 12.72
CA PHE A 79 -0.27 32.40 13.49
C PHE A 79 0.07 31.01 14.05
N SER A 80 -0.94 30.19 14.37
CA SER A 80 -0.76 28.79 14.79
C SER A 80 -0.08 27.95 13.70
N ASP A 81 -0.46 28.14 12.44
CA ASP A 81 0.16 27.42 11.32
C ASP A 81 1.61 27.87 11.05
N ILE A 82 1.94 29.15 11.25
CA ILE A 82 3.32 29.65 11.19
C ILE A 82 4.17 29.00 12.29
N LEU A 83 3.65 28.90 13.51
CA LEU A 83 4.33 28.23 14.63
C LEU A 83 4.55 26.74 14.35
N ARG A 84 3.56 26.04 13.78
CA ARG A 84 3.71 24.64 13.34
C ARG A 84 4.80 24.48 12.29
N PHE A 85 4.86 25.39 11.31
CA PHE A 85 5.95 25.40 10.32
C PHE A 85 7.31 25.55 11.01
N HIS A 86 7.46 26.51 11.92
CA HIS A 86 8.71 26.68 12.67
C HIS A 86 9.07 25.46 13.51
N GLN A 87 8.10 24.78 14.11
CA GLN A 87 8.32 23.54 14.84
C GLN A 87 8.90 22.45 13.92
N CYS A 88 8.36 22.29 12.70
CA CYS A 88 8.89 21.35 11.71
C CYS A 88 10.32 21.72 11.28
N VAL A 89 10.60 23.01 11.04
CA VAL A 89 11.96 23.50 10.67
C VAL A 89 12.95 23.19 11.79
N LEU A 90 12.62 23.58 13.02
CA LEU A 90 13.48 23.34 14.18
C LEU A 90 13.64 21.85 14.49
N GLY A 91 12.65 21.02 14.16
CA GLY A 91 12.75 19.55 14.23
C GLY A 91 13.90 18.99 13.37
N VAL A 92 14.13 19.55 12.17
CA VAL A 92 15.24 19.13 11.30
C VAL A 92 16.59 19.54 11.90
N PHE A 93 16.73 20.79 12.33
CA PHE A 93 18.00 21.33 12.82
C PHE A 93 18.35 20.93 14.26
N SER A 94 17.36 20.54 15.07
CA SER A 94 17.56 20.02 16.43
C SER A 94 18.00 18.55 16.45
N ARG A 95 17.97 17.87 15.31
CA ARG A 95 18.41 16.48 15.18
C ARG A 95 19.94 16.39 15.36
N PRO A 96 20.44 15.49 16.22
CA PRO A 96 21.86 15.20 16.29
C PRO A 96 22.42 14.82 14.92
N ASN A 97 23.59 15.38 14.59
CA ASN A 97 24.23 15.16 13.29
C ASN A 97 23.32 15.49 12.07
N TRP A 98 22.45 16.50 12.19
CA TRP A 98 21.50 16.88 11.13
C TRP A 98 22.16 17.11 9.77
N LYS A 99 23.42 17.56 9.70
CA LYS A 99 24.15 17.78 8.43
C LYS A 99 24.19 16.53 7.55
N THR A 100 24.51 15.37 8.13
CA THR A 100 24.58 14.09 7.39
C THR A 100 23.19 13.62 6.96
N PHE A 101 22.17 13.90 7.77
CA PHE A 101 20.79 13.48 7.53
C PHE A 101 19.93 14.55 6.86
N PHE A 102 20.49 15.72 6.51
CA PHE A 102 19.69 16.89 6.13
C PHE A 102 18.83 16.59 4.92
N LYS A 103 19.39 15.96 3.88
CA LYS A 103 18.65 15.64 2.66
C LYS A 103 17.46 14.72 2.94
N ALA A 104 17.67 13.67 3.74
CA ALA A 104 16.61 12.74 4.14
C ALA A 104 15.56 13.42 5.06
N ALA A 105 16.00 14.20 6.04
CA ALA A 105 15.15 14.90 7.00
C ALA A 105 14.35 16.03 6.33
N TRP A 106 14.97 16.75 5.40
CA TRP A 106 14.35 17.82 4.62
C TRP A 106 13.28 17.28 3.68
N GLY A 107 13.50 16.10 3.07
CA GLY A 107 12.46 15.40 2.30
C GLY A 107 11.25 14.98 3.14
N SER A 108 11.42 14.65 4.42
CA SER A 108 10.30 14.43 5.35
C SER A 108 9.63 15.75 5.76
N PHE A 109 10.43 16.77 6.07
CA PHE A 109 9.95 18.12 6.38
C PHE A 109 9.05 18.72 5.28
N ARG A 110 9.46 18.68 4.00
CA ARG A 110 8.65 19.25 2.90
C ARG A 110 7.28 18.58 2.80
N ARG A 111 7.17 17.30 3.11
CA ARG A 111 5.89 16.57 3.13
C ARG A 111 4.98 16.97 4.29
N GLN A 112 5.56 17.28 5.46
CA GLN A 112 4.80 17.77 6.61
C GLN A 112 4.35 19.22 6.45
N VAL A 113 5.13 20.02 5.72
CA VAL A 113 4.90 21.46 5.52
C VAL A 113 3.96 21.78 4.35
N GLU A 114 3.92 20.95 3.32
CA GLU A 114 3.05 21.16 2.15
C GLU A 114 1.56 21.41 2.53
N PRO A 115 0.94 20.65 3.46
CA PRO A 115 -0.42 20.95 3.93
C PRO A 115 -0.53 22.29 4.66
N ILE A 116 0.50 22.68 5.42
CA ILE A 116 0.55 23.94 6.18
C ILE A 116 0.59 25.14 5.21
N ILE A 117 1.44 25.07 4.18
CA ILE A 117 1.53 26.13 3.15
C ILE A 117 0.21 26.26 2.38
N ARG A 118 -0.43 25.13 2.02
CA ARG A 118 -1.75 25.16 1.38
C ARG A 118 -2.82 25.77 2.26
N ALA A 119 -2.84 25.44 3.56
CA ALA A 119 -3.77 26.02 4.51
C ALA A 119 -3.58 27.54 4.64
N LEU A 120 -2.32 28.02 4.69
CA LEU A 120 -1.99 29.44 4.72
C LEU A 120 -2.48 30.16 3.44
N LYS A 121 -2.24 29.60 2.26
CA LYS A 121 -2.69 30.16 0.97
C LYS A 121 -4.22 30.17 0.84
N LEU A 122 -4.90 29.10 1.24
CA LEU A 122 -6.37 29.03 1.22
C LEU A 122 -6.99 30.07 2.15
N ARG A 123 -6.45 30.24 3.36
CA ARG A 123 -6.93 31.26 4.30
C ARG A 123 -6.65 32.67 3.83
N GLN A 124 -5.51 32.91 3.18
CA GLN A 124 -5.23 34.18 2.52
C GLN A 124 -6.27 34.48 1.43
N GLU A 125 -6.64 33.50 0.62
CA GLU A 125 -7.67 33.64 -0.42
C GLU A 125 -9.05 33.92 0.20
N LYS A 126 -9.43 33.22 1.27
CA LYS A 126 -10.69 33.46 2.01
C LYS A 126 -10.75 34.86 2.62
N LEU A 127 -9.72 35.25 3.37
CA LEU A 127 -9.57 36.60 3.91
C LEU A 127 -9.56 37.66 2.80
N SER A 128 -9.16 37.29 1.57
CA SER A 128 -9.21 38.17 0.42
C SER A 128 -10.58 38.27 -0.25
N HIS A 129 -11.37 37.20 -0.25
CA HIS A 129 -12.75 37.19 -0.76
C HIS A 129 -13.72 37.90 0.18
N GLU A 130 -13.53 37.78 1.50
CA GLU A 130 -14.26 38.56 2.50
C GLU A 130 -14.04 40.08 2.32
N ARG A 131 -12.92 40.52 1.70
CA ARG A 131 -12.67 41.93 1.31
C ARG A 131 -13.73 42.47 0.34
N LEU A 132 -14.20 41.64 -0.60
CA LEU A 132 -15.20 42.05 -1.60
C LEU A 132 -16.60 42.13 -0.99
N GLN A 133 -16.89 41.22 -0.06
CA GLN A 133 -18.19 41.17 0.63
C GLN A 133 -18.34 42.29 1.65
N ALA A 134 -17.36 42.54 2.54
CA ALA A 134 -17.48 43.56 3.58
C ALA A 134 -17.67 44.99 3.01
N HIS A 135 -17.11 45.29 1.84
CA HIS A 135 -17.31 46.57 1.16
C HIS A 135 -18.68 46.68 0.46
N ALA A 136 -19.23 45.57 -0.06
CA ALA A 136 -20.54 45.52 -0.71
C ALA A 136 -21.72 45.51 0.28
N ILE A 137 -21.49 45.12 1.53
CA ILE A 137 -22.53 44.76 2.50
C ILE A 137 -22.95 45.92 3.40
N HIS A 138 -22.17 47.00 3.46
CA HIS A 138 -22.43 48.14 4.36
C HIS A 138 -23.69 48.96 4.02
N GLN A 139 -24.48 48.58 3.00
CA GLN A 139 -25.66 49.32 2.55
C GLN A 139 -27.01 48.59 2.65
N GLY A 140 -27.09 47.34 3.14
CA GLY A 140 -28.32 46.55 2.90
C GLY A 140 -29.01 45.83 4.05
N VAL A 141 -28.34 44.99 4.84
CA VAL A 141 -29.08 43.95 5.58
C VAL A 141 -28.39 43.57 6.89
N GLN A 142 -28.90 44.05 8.03
CA GLN A 142 -28.36 43.73 9.36
C GLN A 142 -29.16 42.69 10.17
N ASP A 143 -30.39 42.32 9.82
CA ASP A 143 -31.22 41.55 10.79
C ASP A 143 -31.47 40.06 10.46
N PHE A 144 -31.13 39.56 9.26
CA PHE A 144 -31.36 38.15 8.88
C PHE A 144 -30.11 37.24 8.92
N ARG A 145 -28.92 37.78 9.21
CA ARG A 145 -27.64 37.10 8.95
C ARG A 145 -27.12 36.18 10.05
N GLY A 146 -27.40 36.46 11.33
CA GLY A 146 -26.75 35.76 12.44
C GLY A 146 -27.01 34.24 12.52
N HIS A 147 -28.15 33.74 12.04
CA HIS A 147 -28.49 32.31 12.08
C HIS A 147 -28.12 31.54 10.80
N ALA A 148 -28.05 32.23 9.65
CA ALA A 148 -27.61 31.62 8.40
C ALA A 148 -26.08 31.52 8.38
N ASP A 149 -25.39 32.59 8.78
CA ASP A 149 -23.91 32.63 8.82
C ASP A 149 -23.34 31.57 9.78
N ASP A 150 -23.90 31.37 10.98
CA ASP A 150 -23.40 30.33 11.91
C ASP A 150 -23.59 28.89 11.38
N ARG A 151 -24.56 28.68 10.49
CA ARG A 151 -24.82 27.38 9.85
C ARG A 151 -23.91 27.16 8.64
N PHE A 152 -23.66 28.21 7.85
CA PHE A 152 -22.69 28.18 6.75
C PHE A 152 -21.27 28.07 7.28
N ASP A 153 -20.90 28.81 8.32
CA ASP A 153 -19.59 28.72 8.98
C ASP A 153 -19.34 27.33 9.57
N LYS A 154 -20.36 26.70 10.18
CA LYS A 154 -20.25 25.30 10.65
C LYS A 154 -20.07 24.32 9.49
N LEU A 155 -20.87 24.46 8.43
CA LEU A 155 -20.82 23.56 7.28
C LEU A 155 -19.49 23.71 6.53
N GLU A 156 -18.97 24.93 6.42
CA GLU A 156 -17.70 25.24 5.78
C GLU A 156 -16.51 24.77 6.64
N ALA A 157 -16.56 24.96 7.96
CA ALA A 157 -15.58 24.40 8.87
C ALA A 157 -15.55 22.86 8.83
N ASP A 158 -16.71 22.21 8.66
CA ASP A 158 -16.80 20.77 8.52
C ASP A 158 -16.31 20.30 7.14
N LEU A 159 -16.57 21.04 6.07
CA LEU A 159 -16.00 20.78 4.74
C LEU A 159 -14.49 20.96 4.71
N ASP A 160 -13.94 21.96 5.40
CA ASP A 160 -12.49 22.15 5.52
C ASP A 160 -11.84 21.05 6.36
N LYS A 161 -12.48 20.59 7.44
CA LYS A 161 -12.03 19.39 8.17
C LYS A 161 -12.02 18.17 7.27
N ILE A 162 -13.07 17.97 6.47
CA ILE A 162 -13.19 16.84 5.53
C ILE A 162 -12.11 16.94 4.44
N ARG A 163 -11.89 18.13 3.85
CA ARG A 163 -10.90 18.36 2.80
C ARG A 163 -9.47 18.17 3.31
N ASN A 164 -9.17 18.66 4.51
CA ASN A 164 -7.88 18.44 5.17
C ASN A 164 -7.69 16.97 5.55
N ALA A 165 -8.73 16.29 6.03
CA ALA A 165 -8.70 14.85 6.31
C ALA A 165 -8.41 14.04 5.03
N LEU A 166 -9.17 14.27 3.95
CA LEU A 166 -8.99 13.61 2.65
C LEU A 166 -7.63 13.89 2.03
N THR A 167 -7.13 15.13 2.09
CA THR A 167 -5.81 15.48 1.56
C THR A 167 -4.70 14.85 2.39
N SER A 168 -4.84 14.84 3.73
CA SER A 168 -3.91 14.14 4.61
C SER A 168 -3.92 12.63 4.39
N GLU A 169 -5.09 12.05 4.10
CA GLU A 169 -5.24 10.62 3.83
C GLU A 169 -4.70 10.24 2.45
N CYS A 170 -4.91 11.08 1.43
CA CYS A 170 -4.34 10.92 0.10
C CYS A 170 -2.81 11.03 0.13
N LEU A 171 -2.26 12.02 0.86
CA LEU A 171 -0.82 12.18 1.04
C LEU A 171 -0.23 10.99 1.82
N LYS A 172 -0.88 10.55 2.91
CA LYS A 172 -0.50 9.34 3.66
C LYS A 172 -0.51 8.08 2.79
N ARG A 173 -1.50 7.91 1.92
CA ARG A 173 -1.57 6.76 0.98
C ARG A 173 -0.46 6.81 -0.07
N GLN A 174 -0.16 7.99 -0.61
CA GLN A 174 0.91 8.14 -1.61
C GLN A 174 2.30 7.94 -1.00
N THR A 175 2.55 8.48 0.20
CA THR A 175 3.82 8.27 0.93
C THR A 175 3.96 6.82 1.40
N SER A 176 2.87 6.20 1.86
CA SER A 176 2.88 4.80 2.30
C SER A 176 3.36 3.83 1.22
N VAL A 177 3.12 4.10 -0.06
CA VAL A 177 3.58 3.22 -1.16
C VAL A 177 5.09 3.36 -1.40
N GLU A 178 5.61 4.58 -1.40
CA GLU A 178 7.04 4.86 -1.57
C GLU A 178 7.84 4.36 -0.37
N ASP A 179 7.37 4.66 0.85
CA ASP A 179 7.99 4.26 2.10
C ASP A 179 7.99 2.73 2.24
N GLN A 180 6.90 2.05 1.84
CA GLN A 180 6.84 0.59 1.79
C GLN A 180 7.83 0.01 0.77
N GLY A 181 7.99 0.64 -0.40
CA GLY A 181 8.99 0.24 -1.39
C GLY A 181 10.43 0.36 -0.89
N MET A 182 10.76 1.45 -0.20
CA MET A 182 12.09 1.65 0.41
C MET A 182 12.34 0.65 1.55
N LYS A 183 11.33 0.44 2.40
CA LYS A 183 11.40 -0.51 3.51
C LYS A 183 11.72 -1.91 3.01
N GLU A 184 11.02 -2.38 1.99
CA GLU A 184 11.24 -3.71 1.45
C GLU A 184 12.57 -3.89 0.74
N PHE A 185 13.05 -2.85 0.05
CA PHE A 185 14.41 -2.85 -0.51
C PHE A 185 15.46 -3.01 0.61
N LEU A 186 15.29 -2.28 1.72
CA LEU A 186 16.19 -2.39 2.87
C LEU A 186 16.04 -3.73 3.58
N GLU A 187 14.84 -4.28 3.69
CA GLU A 187 14.58 -5.61 4.27
C GLU A 187 15.26 -6.73 3.46
N ASP A 188 15.23 -6.65 2.14
CA ASP A 188 15.94 -7.58 1.24
C ASP A 188 17.47 -7.40 1.35
N LYS A 189 17.97 -6.16 1.27
CA LYS A 189 19.41 -5.86 1.36
C LYS A 189 20.03 -6.21 2.71
N LEU A 190 19.31 -5.99 3.80
CA LEU A 190 19.73 -6.35 5.16
C LEU A 190 19.44 -7.83 5.49
N ASN A 191 18.78 -8.56 4.57
CA ASN A 191 18.41 -9.97 4.69
C ASN A 191 17.52 -10.25 5.93
N ILE A 192 16.66 -9.30 6.29
CA ILE A 192 15.82 -9.29 7.50
C ILE A 192 14.81 -10.45 7.50
N SER A 193 14.41 -10.94 6.32
CA SER A 193 13.45 -12.04 6.14
C SER A 193 13.93 -13.41 6.64
N ARG A 194 15.25 -13.61 6.81
CA ARG A 194 15.82 -14.79 7.48
C ARG A 194 15.83 -14.65 9.00
N PHE A 195 16.10 -13.44 9.49
CA PHE A 195 16.26 -13.13 10.92
C PHE A 195 14.94 -12.88 11.64
N GLY A 196 13.83 -13.41 11.10
CA GLY A 196 12.47 -13.16 11.57
C GLY A 196 12.40 -13.29 13.09
N SER A 197 12.37 -12.14 13.76
CA SER A 197 12.17 -12.00 15.19
C SER A 197 10.90 -12.75 15.56
N ARG A 198 11.01 -14.03 15.94
CA ARG A 198 10.14 -14.62 16.95
C ARG A 198 10.43 -13.85 18.22
N SER A 199 9.75 -12.73 18.32
CA SER A 199 9.62 -11.93 19.51
C SER A 199 8.98 -12.84 20.55
N ARG A 200 9.75 -13.20 21.59
CA ARG A 200 9.17 -13.68 22.84
C ARG A 200 8.25 -12.62 23.49
N LEU A 201 8.13 -11.39 22.94
CA LEU A 201 7.20 -10.38 23.45
C LEU A 201 5.73 -10.76 23.22
N ASP A 202 5.43 -11.75 22.36
CA ASP A 202 4.07 -12.29 22.18
C ASP A 202 3.75 -13.44 23.15
N SER A 203 4.70 -13.84 24.01
CA SER A 203 4.42 -14.83 25.06
C SER A 203 3.40 -14.26 26.06
N PRO A 204 2.44 -15.07 26.53
CA PRO A 204 1.49 -14.64 27.54
C PRO A 204 2.21 -14.13 28.79
N GLU A 205 1.60 -13.12 29.40
CA GLU A 205 2.07 -12.42 30.60
C GLU A 205 2.45 -13.36 31.74
N LEU A 206 3.32 -12.87 32.61
CA LEU A 206 3.69 -13.50 33.88
C LEU A 206 2.43 -13.93 34.65
N SER A 207 2.55 -15.01 35.43
CA SER A 207 1.46 -15.51 36.30
C SER A 207 0.93 -14.46 37.29
N SER A 208 1.67 -13.38 37.54
CA SER A 208 1.19 -12.17 38.21
C SER A 208 1.57 -10.91 37.38
N PRO A 209 0.61 -10.03 37.03
CA PRO A 209 0.88 -8.81 36.27
C PRO A 209 1.89 -7.86 36.94
N SER A 210 1.92 -7.85 38.28
CA SER A 210 2.75 -6.96 39.10
C SER A 210 4.20 -7.41 39.30
N ALA A 211 4.53 -8.70 39.14
CA ALA A 211 5.88 -9.20 39.42
C ALA A 211 6.93 -8.53 38.52
N GLY A 212 8.03 -8.07 39.13
CA GLY A 212 9.10 -7.35 38.44
C GLY A 212 8.89 -5.84 38.28
N ASP A 213 7.76 -5.25 38.72
CA ASP A 213 7.54 -3.78 38.63
C ASP A 213 8.50 -2.96 39.49
N TRP A 214 9.08 -3.57 40.52
CA TRP A 214 10.06 -2.93 41.38
C TRP A 214 11.28 -2.42 40.60
N ILE A 215 11.58 -2.97 39.42
CA ILE A 215 12.73 -2.53 38.60
C ILE A 215 12.61 -1.06 38.21
N PHE A 216 11.39 -0.57 37.95
CA PHE A 216 11.13 0.83 37.59
C PHE A 216 11.27 1.79 38.78
N GLN A 217 11.24 1.26 40.00
CA GLN A 217 11.46 2.00 41.24
C GLN A 217 12.91 1.90 41.74
N HIS A 218 13.74 1.07 41.11
CA HIS A 218 15.11 0.85 41.54
C HIS A 218 15.98 2.09 41.25
N PRO A 219 16.78 2.60 42.21
CA PRO A 219 17.55 3.84 42.04
C PRO A 219 18.47 3.83 40.82
N ASN A 220 19.19 2.74 40.57
CA ASN A 220 20.08 2.62 39.41
C ASN A 220 19.32 2.63 38.07
N PHE A 221 18.08 2.10 38.03
CA PHE A 221 17.26 2.12 36.82
C PHE A 221 16.71 3.52 36.56
N GLN A 222 16.21 4.21 37.59
CA GLN A 222 15.74 5.58 37.48
C GLN A 222 16.86 6.54 37.07
N ALA A 223 18.05 6.38 37.65
CA ALA A 223 19.23 7.16 37.27
C ALA A 223 19.62 6.93 35.80
N TRP A 224 19.62 5.68 35.34
CA TRP A 224 19.87 5.32 33.94
C TRP A 224 18.80 5.86 32.99
N GLU A 225 17.52 5.78 33.38
CA GLU A 225 16.41 6.28 32.58
C GLU A 225 16.43 7.81 32.46
N MET A 226 16.80 8.53 33.52
CA MET A 226 16.90 9.99 33.51
C MET A 226 18.25 10.50 32.96
N ALA A 227 19.17 9.61 32.61
CA ALA A 227 20.50 9.99 32.17
C ALA A 227 20.46 10.80 30.87
N THR A 228 21.06 11.99 30.91
CA THR A 228 21.22 12.91 29.77
C THR A 228 22.68 13.28 29.49
N ALA A 229 23.58 13.03 30.44
CA ALA A 229 25.02 13.27 30.32
C ALA A 229 25.75 12.02 29.81
N SER A 230 27.09 12.05 29.71
CA SER A 230 27.93 10.90 29.32
C SER A 230 28.19 9.89 30.44
N GLN A 231 27.78 10.19 31.68
CA GLN A 231 27.90 9.31 32.85
C GLN A 231 26.53 8.74 33.24
N GLY A 232 26.47 7.45 33.57
CA GLY A 232 25.24 6.76 33.98
C GLY A 232 24.41 6.16 32.84
N ASN A 233 24.93 6.16 31.61
CA ASN A 233 24.20 5.74 30.41
C ASN A 233 24.21 4.22 30.17
N VAL A 234 25.03 3.48 30.91
CA VAL A 234 25.12 2.03 30.81
C VAL A 234 24.66 1.43 32.12
N LEU A 235 23.76 0.45 32.04
CA LEU A 235 23.26 -0.30 33.19
C LEU A 235 23.46 -1.79 32.92
N PHE A 236 24.06 -2.50 33.88
CA PHE A 236 24.24 -3.94 33.81
C PHE A 236 23.28 -4.65 34.77
N LEU A 237 22.26 -5.32 34.22
CA LEU A 237 21.37 -6.20 34.97
C LEU A 237 21.96 -7.61 34.97
N ASN A 238 22.36 -8.10 36.13
CA ASN A 238 22.97 -9.43 36.25
C ASN A 238 22.33 -10.27 37.35
N GLY A 239 22.55 -11.57 37.25
CA GLY A 239 22.02 -12.56 38.17
C GLY A 239 22.31 -13.97 37.70
N SER A 240 22.10 -14.93 38.59
CA SER A 240 22.28 -16.35 38.32
C SER A 240 21.44 -16.86 37.11
N PRO A 241 21.84 -17.96 36.44
CA PRO A 241 21.02 -18.62 35.44
C PRO A 241 19.62 -18.93 36.00
N GLY A 242 18.55 -18.60 35.26
CA GLY A 242 17.18 -18.84 35.75
C GLY A 242 16.62 -17.82 36.75
N ALA A 243 17.35 -16.74 37.08
CA ALA A 243 16.85 -15.65 37.95
C ALA A 243 15.71 -14.79 37.34
N GLY A 244 15.43 -14.92 36.04
CA GLY A 244 14.36 -14.14 35.38
C GLY A 244 14.84 -12.85 34.69
N LYS A 245 16.13 -12.73 34.36
CA LYS A 245 16.72 -11.61 33.62
C LYS A 245 15.97 -11.29 32.31
N THR A 246 15.78 -12.29 31.44
CA THR A 246 15.05 -12.13 30.17
C THR A 246 13.62 -11.66 30.38
N THR A 247 12.95 -12.14 31.44
CA THR A 247 11.61 -11.69 31.81
C THR A 247 11.59 -10.20 32.17
N LEU A 248 12.53 -9.75 33.01
CA LEU A 248 12.66 -8.34 33.37
C LEU A 248 13.06 -7.48 32.17
N ALA A 249 13.96 -7.96 31.30
CA ALA A 249 14.34 -7.28 30.07
C ALA A 249 13.12 -7.07 29.15
N MET A 250 12.26 -8.09 28.99
CA MET A 250 11.00 -7.95 28.26
C MET A 250 10.05 -6.94 28.92
N LYS A 251 9.95 -6.92 30.25
CA LYS A 251 9.13 -5.94 30.98
C LYS A 251 9.64 -4.51 30.76
N VAL A 252 10.96 -4.31 30.77
CA VAL A 252 11.60 -3.03 30.46
C VAL A 252 11.35 -2.62 29.00
N ILE A 253 11.48 -3.54 28.04
CA ILE A 253 11.21 -3.26 26.62
C ILE A 253 9.75 -2.80 26.43
N ARG A 254 8.78 -3.50 27.06
CA ARG A 254 7.36 -3.11 27.02
C ARG A 254 7.13 -1.75 27.67
N TYR A 255 7.74 -1.49 28.82
CA TYR A 255 7.65 -0.22 29.54
C TYR A 255 8.18 0.95 28.70
N LEU A 256 9.36 0.80 28.09
CA LEU A 256 9.97 1.84 27.26
C LEU A 256 9.21 2.06 25.95
N SER A 257 8.71 0.98 25.33
CA SER A 257 7.96 1.06 24.06
C SER A 257 6.56 1.63 24.23
N GLY A 258 5.98 1.56 25.44
CA GLY A 258 4.66 2.13 25.76
C GLY A 258 4.68 3.64 26.06
N LYS A 259 5.86 4.25 26.19
CA LYS A 259 6.00 5.69 26.44
C LYS A 259 5.96 6.50 25.14
N ASP A 260 5.59 7.78 25.25
CA ASP A 260 5.54 8.70 24.11
C ASP A 260 6.93 8.80 23.43
N PRO A 261 7.06 8.37 22.16
CA PRO A 261 8.32 8.43 21.41
C PRO A 261 8.88 9.84 21.26
N SER A 262 8.03 10.88 21.29
CA SER A 262 8.45 12.28 21.16
C SER A 262 9.23 12.77 22.38
N ILE A 263 8.99 12.17 23.55
CA ILE A 263 9.61 12.53 24.83
C ILE A 263 10.78 11.58 25.13
N HIS A 264 10.59 10.27 24.93
CA HIS A 264 11.54 9.25 25.39
C HIS A 264 12.47 8.73 24.29
N GLY A 265 12.18 9.02 23.02
CA GLY A 265 12.98 8.62 21.86
C GLY A 265 12.72 7.17 21.44
N SER A 266 13.61 6.64 20.59
CA SER A 266 13.48 5.29 20.04
C SER A 266 13.93 4.21 21.04
N THR A 267 13.24 3.07 21.03
CA THR A 267 13.61 1.90 21.82
C THR A 267 13.96 0.75 20.88
N VAL A 268 15.18 0.22 20.99
CA VAL A 268 15.66 -0.92 20.20
C VAL A 268 16.15 -2.04 21.11
N HIS A 269 15.95 -3.28 20.69
CA HIS A 269 16.33 -4.43 21.52
C HIS A 269 16.87 -5.60 20.72
N PHE A 270 17.69 -6.44 21.36
CA PHE A 270 18.13 -7.71 20.80
C PHE A 270 18.25 -8.76 21.91
N LEU A 271 17.72 -9.96 21.64
CA LEU A 271 17.77 -11.10 22.55
C LEU A 271 18.73 -12.12 21.97
N PHE A 272 19.90 -12.26 22.58
CA PHE A 272 20.89 -13.26 22.20
C PHE A 272 20.43 -14.65 22.62
N LYS A 273 20.89 -15.65 21.87
CA LYS A 273 20.66 -17.06 22.15
C LYS A 273 21.77 -17.93 21.58
N HIS A 274 22.33 -18.82 22.39
CA HIS A 274 23.49 -19.64 22.01
C HIS A 274 23.18 -20.62 20.86
N ASP A 275 22.04 -21.31 20.95
CA ASP A 275 21.61 -22.35 20.01
C ASP A 275 20.92 -21.80 18.75
N ASP A 276 21.07 -20.50 18.48
CA ASP A 276 20.45 -19.85 17.33
C ASP A 276 21.52 -19.08 16.57
N ASP A 277 21.88 -19.59 15.39
CA ASP A 277 22.89 -18.98 14.51
C ASP A 277 22.56 -17.52 14.17
N ASP A 278 21.27 -17.18 14.18
CA ASP A 278 20.75 -15.85 13.92
C ASP A 278 20.70 -14.96 15.17
N ARG A 279 21.07 -15.48 16.36
CA ARG A 279 21.08 -14.74 17.64
C ARG A 279 22.35 -14.90 18.46
N LYS A 280 23.43 -15.42 17.88
CA LYS A 280 24.68 -15.68 18.60
C LYS A 280 25.86 -14.75 18.27
N SER A 281 25.67 -13.75 17.39
CA SER A 281 26.77 -12.87 16.92
C SER A 281 26.36 -11.41 16.72
N ALA A 282 27.34 -10.53 16.53
CA ALA A 282 27.13 -9.09 16.33
C ALA A 282 26.42 -8.73 15.01
N LYS A 283 26.62 -9.49 13.92
CA LYS A 283 26.02 -9.14 12.61
C LYS A 283 24.49 -9.20 12.62
N PRO A 284 23.84 -10.29 13.09
CA PRO A 284 22.39 -10.32 13.26
C PRO A 284 21.89 -9.26 14.24
N MET A 285 22.60 -9.02 15.35
CA MET A 285 22.26 -7.94 16.30
C MET A 285 22.15 -6.58 15.59
N LEU A 286 23.18 -6.19 14.83
CA LEU A 286 23.21 -4.90 14.13
C LEU A 286 22.10 -4.79 13.07
N ARG A 287 21.83 -5.86 12.32
CA ARG A 287 20.74 -5.90 11.34
C ARG A 287 19.38 -5.71 11.99
N THR A 288 19.14 -6.37 13.12
CA THR A 288 17.89 -6.28 13.87
C THR A 288 17.70 -4.91 14.52
N ILE A 289 18.78 -4.29 15.02
CA ILE A 289 18.74 -2.90 15.52
C ILE A 289 18.39 -1.94 14.37
N LEU A 290 19.06 -2.05 13.21
CA LEU A 290 18.76 -1.22 12.04
C LEU A 290 17.31 -1.41 11.56
N ALA A 291 16.82 -2.67 11.54
CA ALA A 291 15.44 -2.98 11.17
C ALA A 291 14.43 -2.26 12.09
N GLN A 292 14.67 -2.27 13.41
CA GLN A 292 13.80 -1.58 14.36
C GLN A 292 13.87 -0.06 14.20
N LEU A 293 15.04 0.51 13.95
CA LEU A 293 15.19 1.95 13.69
C LEU A 293 14.47 2.37 12.41
N ILE A 294 14.56 1.58 11.34
CA ILE A 294 13.85 1.83 10.07
C ILE A 294 12.34 1.84 10.29
N GLN A 295 11.82 0.97 11.15
CA GLN A 295 10.39 0.91 11.46
C GLN A 295 9.91 2.11 12.30
N GLN A 296 10.79 2.72 13.09
CA GLN A 296 10.44 3.80 14.02
C GLN A 296 10.71 5.19 13.44
N ASP A 297 11.69 5.36 12.55
CA ASP A 297 12.13 6.66 12.05
C ASP A 297 12.33 6.66 10.52
N GLU A 298 11.41 7.33 9.84
CA GLU A 298 11.39 7.48 8.38
C GLU A 298 12.65 8.19 7.83
N THR A 299 13.25 9.10 8.59
CA THR A 299 14.46 9.80 8.18
C THR A 299 15.64 8.84 8.11
N ILE A 300 15.71 7.88 9.06
CA ILE A 300 16.73 6.82 9.07
C ILE A 300 16.52 5.89 7.87
N MET A 301 15.27 5.49 7.59
CA MET A 301 14.94 4.68 6.42
C MET A 301 15.43 5.34 5.13
N ARG A 302 15.10 6.61 4.89
CA ARG A 302 15.54 7.34 3.68
C ARG A 302 17.05 7.46 3.61
N TYR A 303 17.71 7.78 4.72
CA TYR A 303 19.17 7.86 4.77
C TYR A 303 19.85 6.54 4.38
N LEU A 304 19.39 5.43 4.95
CA LEU A 304 19.92 4.11 4.63
C LEU A 304 19.64 3.73 3.19
N TYR A 305 18.46 4.05 2.67
CA TYR A 305 18.12 3.84 1.26
C TYR A 305 19.06 4.61 0.33
N GLU A 306 19.29 5.90 0.58
CA GLU A 306 20.20 6.73 -0.23
C GLU A 306 21.65 6.25 -0.19
N LYS A 307 22.13 5.76 0.96
CA LYS A 307 23.48 5.20 1.08
C LYS A 307 23.63 3.80 0.47
N SER A 308 22.56 2.99 0.46
CA SER A 308 22.59 1.61 -0.03
C SER A 308 22.23 1.48 -1.51
N ALA A 309 21.46 2.43 -2.08
CA ALA A 309 21.08 2.45 -3.50
C ALA A 309 22.28 2.46 -4.49
N PRO A 310 23.37 3.23 -4.27
CA PRO A 310 24.52 3.23 -5.17
C PRO A 310 25.47 2.03 -4.98
N MET A 311 25.29 1.19 -3.94
CA MET A 311 26.15 0.03 -3.70
C MET A 311 25.78 -1.13 -4.63
N SER A 312 26.62 -1.37 -5.62
CA SER A 312 26.41 -2.32 -6.71
C SER A 312 26.48 -3.80 -6.32
N SER A 313 26.76 -4.16 -5.05
CA SER A 313 26.82 -5.56 -4.60
C SER A 313 26.16 -5.80 -3.24
N ASN A 314 25.53 -6.98 -3.04
CA ASN A 314 25.00 -7.41 -1.73
C ASN A 314 26.11 -7.76 -0.71
N LEU A 315 27.36 -7.88 -1.17
CA LEU A 315 28.51 -8.28 -0.35
C LEU A 315 29.01 -7.15 0.57
N GLU A 316 28.91 -5.88 0.17
CA GLU A 316 29.44 -4.74 0.94
C GLU A 316 28.65 -4.43 2.23
N LEU A 317 27.32 -4.57 2.20
CA LEU A 317 26.43 -4.42 3.38
C LEU A 317 26.47 -5.63 4.33
N SER A 318 27.16 -6.71 3.94
CA SER A 318 27.32 -7.92 4.75
C SER A 318 28.55 -7.89 5.69
N SER A 319 29.40 -6.88 5.53
CA SER A 319 30.60 -6.70 6.35
C SER A 319 30.23 -6.19 7.75
N LEU A 320 30.97 -6.64 8.77
CA LEU A 320 30.71 -6.22 10.16
C LEU A 320 31.01 -4.72 10.35
N SER A 321 32.09 -4.23 9.75
CA SER A 321 32.51 -2.82 9.87
C SER A 321 31.50 -1.87 9.25
N THR A 322 30.97 -2.17 8.05
CA THR A 322 29.95 -1.35 7.40
C THR A 322 28.67 -1.31 8.24
N LEU A 323 28.23 -2.46 8.79
CA LEU A 323 27.07 -2.51 9.67
C LEU A 323 27.30 -1.72 10.97
N GLN A 324 28.47 -1.83 11.58
CA GLN A 324 28.84 -1.05 12.76
C GLN A 324 28.80 0.46 12.47
N ASP A 325 29.33 0.91 11.34
CA ASP A 325 29.33 2.32 10.98
C ASP A 325 27.93 2.86 10.70
N LEU A 326 27.13 2.13 9.93
CA LEU A 326 25.74 2.53 9.64
C LEU A 326 24.90 2.56 10.92
N THR A 327 24.98 1.52 11.76
CA THR A 327 24.23 1.49 13.03
C THR A 327 24.66 2.63 13.96
N ARG A 328 25.96 2.92 14.07
CA ARG A 328 26.47 4.05 14.85
C ARG A 328 25.94 5.38 14.32
N GLU A 329 25.97 5.60 13.01
CA GLU A 329 25.43 6.82 12.39
C GLU A 329 23.92 6.99 12.67
N CYS A 330 23.15 5.92 12.54
CA CYS A 330 21.70 5.94 12.77
C CYS A 330 21.36 6.19 14.25
N LEU A 331 21.98 5.45 15.18
CA LEU A 331 21.75 5.63 16.63
C LEU A 331 22.11 7.04 17.09
N THR A 332 23.27 7.55 16.66
CA THR A 332 23.75 8.88 17.08
C THR A 332 23.06 10.04 16.36
N SER A 333 22.17 9.76 15.41
CA SER A 333 21.33 10.77 14.75
C SER A 333 20.07 11.11 15.54
N GLN A 334 19.72 10.30 16.53
CA GLN A 334 18.51 10.48 17.31
C GLN A 334 18.80 11.26 18.59
N ARG A 335 17.81 12.02 19.08
CA ARG A 335 17.95 12.82 20.30
C ARG A 335 18.09 11.94 21.56
N SER A 336 17.33 10.86 21.62
CA SER A 336 17.35 9.89 22.72
C SER A 336 17.12 8.50 22.15
N VAL A 337 17.91 7.51 22.59
CA VAL A 337 17.74 6.10 22.19
C VAL A 337 18.01 5.19 23.38
N SER A 338 17.09 4.27 23.63
CA SER A 338 17.26 3.21 24.63
C SER A 338 17.52 1.87 23.94
N ILE A 339 18.63 1.22 24.28
CA ILE A 339 19.07 -0.06 23.72
C ILE A 339 19.02 -1.12 24.81
N VAL A 340 18.28 -2.20 24.59
CA VAL A 340 18.21 -3.34 25.52
C VAL A 340 18.81 -4.59 24.87
N LEU A 341 19.92 -5.08 25.42
CA LEU A 341 20.59 -6.29 24.98
C LEU A 341 20.46 -7.36 26.07
N ASP A 342 19.75 -8.44 25.79
CA ASP A 342 19.57 -9.56 26.74
C ASP A 342 20.31 -10.80 26.29
N GLY A 343 20.91 -11.52 27.24
CA GLY A 343 21.59 -12.80 26.99
C GLY A 343 22.97 -12.64 26.35
N LEU A 344 23.67 -11.52 26.55
CA LEU A 344 24.97 -11.29 25.91
C LEU A 344 26.00 -12.39 26.26
N ASP A 345 25.85 -13.06 27.40
CA ASP A 345 26.61 -14.25 27.81
C ASP A 345 26.39 -15.48 26.91
N GLU A 346 25.27 -15.53 26.17
CA GLU A 346 24.91 -16.63 25.27
C GLU A 346 25.52 -16.48 23.85
N CYS A 347 26.33 -15.44 23.60
CA CYS A 347 27.00 -15.26 22.31
C CYS A 347 28.10 -16.30 22.05
N ALA A 348 28.50 -16.44 20.78
CA ALA A 348 29.71 -17.17 20.42
C ALA A 348 30.97 -16.57 21.09
N GLU A 349 32.03 -17.37 21.20
CA GLU A 349 33.28 -16.93 21.83
C GLU A 349 33.82 -15.63 21.20
N ASN A 350 34.34 -14.73 22.03
CA ASN A 350 34.84 -13.38 21.68
C ASN A 350 33.82 -12.33 21.21
N GLU A 351 32.61 -12.70 20.78
CA GLU A 351 31.57 -11.74 20.35
C GLU A 351 31.16 -10.72 21.45
N PRO A 352 30.99 -11.09 22.74
CA PRO A 352 30.68 -10.13 23.80
C PRO A 352 31.72 -9.02 23.93
N ASN A 353 33.01 -9.36 23.80
CA ASN A 353 34.10 -8.38 23.83
C ASN A 353 33.96 -7.40 22.66
N VAL A 354 33.73 -7.91 21.45
CA VAL A 354 33.56 -7.08 20.23
C VAL A 354 32.37 -6.14 20.39
N ILE A 355 31.24 -6.63 20.90
CA ILE A 355 30.00 -5.86 21.05
C ILE A 355 30.15 -4.78 22.13
N VAL A 356 30.60 -5.15 23.34
CA VAL A 356 30.73 -4.20 24.46
C VAL A 356 31.78 -3.13 24.13
N THR A 357 32.95 -3.53 23.62
CA THR A 357 34.01 -2.58 23.25
C THR A 357 33.54 -1.61 22.17
N TRP A 358 32.79 -2.10 21.17
CA TRP A 358 32.24 -1.22 20.14
C TRP A 358 31.24 -0.21 20.72
N PHE A 359 30.36 -0.61 21.64
CA PHE A 359 29.43 0.33 22.28
C PHE A 359 30.14 1.35 23.17
N LEU A 360 31.06 0.88 24.02
CA LEU A 360 31.78 1.72 24.98
C LEU A 360 32.78 2.67 24.32
N ASP A 361 33.55 2.20 23.34
CA ASP A 361 34.67 2.97 22.76
C ASP A 361 34.28 3.75 21.50
N LYS A 362 33.23 3.34 20.78
CA LYS A 362 32.83 3.95 19.49
C LYS A 362 31.47 4.62 19.53
N VAL A 363 30.46 3.96 20.09
CA VAL A 363 29.07 4.46 20.01
C VAL A 363 28.78 5.52 21.07
N LEU A 364 29.04 5.25 22.36
CA LEU A 364 28.76 6.18 23.44
C LEU A 364 29.56 7.50 23.33
N PRO A 365 30.87 7.51 23.02
CA PRO A 365 31.61 8.76 22.84
C PRO A 365 31.10 9.55 21.63
N SER A 366 30.76 8.86 20.54
CA SER A 366 30.17 9.49 19.36
C SER A 366 28.78 10.08 19.67
N ALA A 367 27.97 9.42 20.50
CA ALA A 367 26.67 9.94 20.92
C ALA A 367 26.82 11.21 21.76
N ALA A 368 27.72 11.20 22.75
CA ALA A 368 28.01 12.36 23.59
C ALA A 368 28.50 13.57 22.78
N SER A 369 29.42 13.35 21.82
CA SER A 369 29.92 14.42 20.94
C SER A 369 28.86 15.05 20.04
N ARG A 370 27.76 14.33 19.77
CA ARG A 370 26.67 14.73 18.87
C ARG A 370 25.43 15.22 19.60
N GLY A 371 25.42 15.20 20.93
CA GLY A 371 24.24 15.56 21.74
C GLY A 371 23.12 14.51 21.71
N CYS A 372 23.46 13.24 21.49
CA CYS A 372 22.53 12.11 21.54
C CYS A 372 22.55 11.48 22.95
N HIS A 373 21.38 11.38 23.59
CA HIS A 373 21.19 10.68 24.86
C HIS A 373 21.00 9.18 24.62
N LEU A 374 22.11 8.45 24.46
CA LEU A 374 22.09 7.01 24.23
C LEU A 374 22.20 6.26 25.56
N LYS A 375 21.25 5.36 25.81
CA LYS A 375 21.14 4.54 27.03
C LYS A 375 21.25 3.08 26.67
N LEU A 376 22.17 2.36 27.28
CA LEU A 376 22.42 0.93 27.03
C LEU A 376 22.11 0.13 28.29
N LEU A 377 21.17 -0.79 28.20
CA LEU A 377 20.91 -1.82 29.21
C LEU A 377 21.44 -3.15 28.68
N VAL A 378 22.38 -3.74 29.42
CA VAL A 378 22.88 -5.09 29.16
C VAL A 378 22.35 -6.01 30.24
N CYS A 379 21.71 -7.10 29.84
CA CYS A 379 21.27 -8.18 30.72
C CYS A 379 22.10 -9.43 30.44
N GLY A 380 22.71 -10.01 31.47
CA GLY A 380 23.52 -11.21 31.30
C GLY A 380 23.92 -11.90 32.61
N GLN A 381 24.57 -13.05 32.49
CA GLN A 381 25.10 -13.80 33.63
C GLN A 381 26.39 -13.21 34.18
N ARG A 382 26.72 -13.62 35.42
CA ARG A 382 28.01 -13.38 36.06
C ARG A 382 29.01 -14.48 35.69
N ASP A 383 29.39 -14.51 34.42
CA ASP A 383 30.29 -15.52 33.84
C ASP A 383 31.78 -15.16 34.00
N GLY A 384 32.10 -14.08 34.73
CA GLY A 384 33.45 -13.52 34.86
C GLY A 384 33.89 -12.69 33.66
N ARG A 385 33.38 -12.92 32.44
CA ARG A 385 33.73 -12.16 31.23
C ARG A 385 32.99 -10.83 31.20
N LEU A 386 31.66 -10.87 31.31
CA LEU A 386 30.84 -9.64 31.37
C LEU A 386 31.13 -8.84 32.63
N ASP A 387 31.42 -9.52 33.75
CA ASP A 387 31.82 -8.89 35.00
C ASP A 387 33.08 -8.04 34.83
N GLN A 388 34.09 -8.53 34.10
CA GLN A 388 35.32 -7.77 33.81
C GLN A 388 35.02 -6.55 32.93
N LEU A 389 34.28 -6.75 31.82
CA LEU A 389 33.98 -5.69 30.85
C LEU A 389 33.10 -4.56 31.41
N LEU A 390 32.13 -4.90 32.27
CA LEU A 390 31.12 -3.97 32.79
C LEU A 390 31.30 -3.66 34.29
N SER A 391 32.43 -4.02 34.89
CA SER A 391 32.76 -3.78 36.30
C SER A 391 32.66 -2.29 36.70
N ALA A 392 33.01 -1.39 35.78
CA ALA A 392 33.00 0.06 36.01
C ALA A 392 31.61 0.71 35.91
N GLN A 393 30.59 -0.04 35.45
CA GLN A 393 29.24 0.48 35.22
C GLN A 393 28.30 0.18 36.40
N PRO A 394 27.25 0.99 36.64
CA PRO A 394 26.20 0.67 37.59
C PRO A 394 25.57 -0.71 37.35
N GLN A 395 25.37 -1.49 38.41
CA GLN A 395 24.85 -2.85 38.34
C GLN A 395 23.57 -3.01 39.15
N ILE A 396 22.64 -3.83 38.67
CA ILE A 396 21.51 -4.36 39.45
C ILE A 396 21.71 -5.86 39.53
N ARG A 397 21.92 -6.37 40.75
CA ARG A 397 22.22 -7.79 41.00
C ARG A 397 20.99 -8.47 41.56
N LEU A 398 20.31 -9.26 40.74
CA LEU A 398 19.06 -9.92 41.13
C LEU A 398 19.22 -10.75 42.41
N ASP A 399 20.35 -11.43 42.57
CA ASP A 399 20.66 -12.26 43.74
C ASP A 399 20.77 -11.46 45.06
N THR A 400 20.78 -10.12 45.02
CA THR A 400 20.88 -9.26 46.23
C THR A 400 19.73 -8.25 46.36
N VAL A 401 18.78 -8.20 45.43
CA VAL A 401 17.66 -7.25 45.52
C VAL A 401 16.54 -7.84 46.37
N ASP A 402 16.21 -7.21 47.51
CA ASP A 402 15.14 -7.65 48.41
C ASP A 402 13.77 -7.69 47.72
N SER A 403 13.47 -6.69 46.88
CA SER A 403 12.21 -6.66 46.10
C SER A 403 12.10 -7.84 45.14
N HIS A 404 13.21 -8.34 44.60
CA HIS A 404 13.21 -9.53 43.75
C HIS A 404 12.95 -10.80 44.56
N HIS A 405 13.53 -10.91 45.75
CA HIS A 405 13.24 -12.01 46.67
C HIS A 405 11.78 -12.02 47.10
N ARG A 406 11.19 -10.83 47.31
CA ARG A 406 9.76 -10.69 47.60
C ARG A 406 8.88 -11.19 46.46
N ASP A 407 9.22 -10.91 45.20
CA ASP A 407 8.47 -11.46 44.06
C ASP A 407 8.54 -13.00 44.04
N ILE A 408 9.69 -13.60 44.36
CA ILE A 408 9.85 -15.06 44.46
C ILE A 408 9.01 -15.62 45.61
N GLU A 409 8.97 -14.93 46.75
CA GLU A 409 8.16 -15.31 47.91
C GLU A 409 6.66 -15.23 47.60
N GLU A 410 6.20 -14.16 46.95
CA GLU A 410 4.80 -13.99 46.55
C GLU A 410 4.37 -15.04 45.52
N TYR A 411 5.22 -15.32 44.53
CA TYR A 411 5.02 -16.43 43.60
C TYR A 411 4.95 -17.77 44.34
N SER A 412 5.86 -18.00 45.30
CA SER A 412 5.91 -19.24 46.09
C SER A 412 4.67 -19.40 46.95
N LYS A 413 4.19 -18.33 47.61
CA LYS A 413 2.93 -18.31 48.38
C LYS A 413 1.73 -18.65 47.51
N SER A 414 1.60 -18.01 46.35
CA SER A 414 0.51 -18.31 45.41
C SER A 414 0.52 -19.78 44.95
N ARG A 415 1.69 -20.37 44.71
CA ARG A 415 1.80 -21.79 44.32
C ARG A 415 1.63 -22.75 45.49
N ALA A 416 2.10 -22.37 46.68
CA ALA A 416 1.88 -23.14 47.90
C ALA A 416 0.39 -23.25 48.21
N ALA A 417 -0.38 -22.16 48.06
CA ALA A 417 -1.84 -22.19 48.21
C ALA A 417 -2.52 -23.21 47.27
N GLU A 418 -2.10 -23.28 45.99
CA GLU A 418 -2.59 -24.29 45.04
C GLU A 418 -2.26 -25.73 45.49
N ILE A 419 -1.05 -25.94 46.02
CA ILE A 419 -0.58 -27.25 46.51
C ILE A 419 -1.34 -27.65 47.78
N CYS A 420 -1.46 -26.76 48.75
CA CYS A 420 -2.15 -27.00 50.02
C CYS A 420 -3.64 -27.26 49.80
N ALA A 421 -4.27 -26.55 48.85
CA ALA A 421 -5.64 -26.83 48.45
C ALA A 421 -5.81 -28.25 47.87
N ARG A 422 -4.82 -28.75 47.11
CA ARG A 422 -4.84 -30.12 46.56
C ARG A 422 -4.65 -31.19 47.64
N PHE A 423 -3.77 -30.96 48.61
CA PHE A 423 -3.40 -31.95 49.63
C PHE A 423 -4.07 -31.73 50.99
N SER A 424 -5.02 -30.79 51.09
CA SER A 424 -5.73 -30.43 52.33
C SER A 424 -4.81 -30.11 53.51
N GLN A 425 -3.73 -29.36 53.25
CA GLN A 425 -2.71 -29.00 54.25
C GLN A 425 -3.10 -27.76 55.06
N THR A 426 -2.41 -27.54 56.18
CA THR A 426 -2.65 -26.39 57.06
C THR A 426 -2.05 -25.09 56.51
N PRO A 427 -2.61 -23.91 56.83
CA PRO A 427 -2.02 -22.62 56.47
C PRO A 427 -0.57 -22.45 56.96
N GLU A 428 -0.23 -23.05 58.10
CA GLU A 428 1.13 -23.05 58.63
C GLU A 428 2.12 -23.79 57.70
N GLN A 429 1.71 -24.94 57.15
CA GLN A 429 2.51 -25.70 56.18
C GLN A 429 2.62 -24.99 54.83
N GLU A 430 1.59 -24.23 54.43
CA GLU A 430 1.65 -23.37 53.24
C GLU A 430 2.75 -22.30 53.38
N GLU A 431 2.76 -21.59 54.51
CA GLU A 431 3.75 -20.56 54.79
C GLU A 431 5.16 -21.15 54.97
N GLU A 432 5.28 -22.33 55.60
CA GLU A 432 6.54 -23.05 55.72
C GLU A 432 7.11 -23.43 54.34
N LEU A 433 6.31 -24.05 53.47
CA LEU A 433 6.72 -24.43 52.11
C LEU A 433 7.17 -23.21 51.31
N ALA A 434 6.36 -22.14 51.29
CA ALA A 434 6.67 -20.93 50.56
C ALA A 434 7.98 -20.28 51.04
N THR A 435 8.16 -20.18 52.36
CA THR A 435 9.36 -19.59 52.98
C THR A 435 10.60 -20.45 52.71
N LYS A 436 10.49 -21.78 52.84
CA LYS A 436 11.59 -22.72 52.61
C LYS A 436 12.06 -22.69 51.16
N VAL A 437 11.13 -22.70 50.20
CA VAL A 437 11.46 -22.60 48.76
C VAL A 437 12.06 -21.24 48.42
N ALA A 438 11.45 -20.14 48.88
CA ALA A 438 11.95 -18.79 48.61
C ALA A 438 13.38 -18.61 49.15
N LYS A 439 13.66 -19.06 50.38
CA LYS A 439 14.99 -19.00 51.00
C LYS A 439 16.03 -19.85 50.26
N THR A 440 15.67 -21.06 49.85
CA THR A 440 16.59 -21.99 49.16
C THR A 440 16.84 -21.58 47.71
N SER A 441 15.92 -20.83 47.10
CA SER A 441 16.07 -20.36 45.72
C SER A 441 17.27 -19.44 45.50
N GLN A 442 17.75 -18.73 46.53
CA GLN A 442 18.88 -17.78 46.44
C GLN A 442 18.77 -16.80 45.25
N GLY A 443 17.56 -16.31 44.97
CA GLY A 443 17.30 -15.40 43.84
C GLY A 443 17.01 -16.09 42.50
N MET A 444 16.98 -17.42 42.44
CA MET A 444 16.70 -18.19 41.22
C MET A 444 15.21 -18.53 41.08
N PHE A 445 14.47 -17.74 40.29
CA PHE A 445 13.07 -18.01 39.96
C PHE A 445 12.82 -19.40 39.37
N LEU A 446 13.74 -19.89 38.53
CA LEU A 446 13.65 -21.21 37.93
C LEU A 446 13.62 -22.32 38.98
N TYR A 447 14.41 -22.22 40.05
CA TYR A 447 14.40 -23.19 41.15
C TYR A 447 13.02 -23.21 41.81
N ALA A 448 12.48 -22.04 42.19
CA ALA A 448 11.16 -21.95 42.80
C ALA A 448 10.08 -22.54 41.88
N LYS A 449 10.11 -22.23 40.58
CA LYS A 449 9.18 -22.79 39.59
C LYS A 449 9.28 -24.32 39.50
N VAL A 450 10.49 -24.87 39.38
CA VAL A 450 10.74 -26.31 39.20
C VAL A 450 10.33 -27.09 40.45
N VAL A 451 10.70 -26.61 41.64
CA VAL A 451 10.39 -27.25 42.93
C VAL A 451 8.89 -27.18 43.22
N MET A 452 8.25 -26.02 43.08
CA MET A 452 6.79 -25.92 43.27
C MET A 452 6.02 -26.78 42.27
N SER A 453 6.46 -26.83 41.01
CA SER A 453 5.84 -27.70 40.00
C SER A 453 6.06 -29.19 40.30
N ASN A 454 7.20 -29.55 40.92
CA ASN A 454 7.47 -30.92 41.38
C ASN A 454 6.49 -31.32 42.49
N PHE A 455 6.30 -30.47 43.50
CA PHE A 455 5.33 -30.70 44.58
C PHE A 455 3.90 -30.80 44.03
N LEU A 456 3.50 -29.88 43.15
CA LEU A 456 2.17 -29.91 42.54
C LEU A 456 1.91 -31.17 41.71
N SER A 457 2.96 -31.83 41.20
CA SER A 457 2.84 -33.05 40.39
C SER A 457 2.96 -34.36 41.18
N MET A 458 3.04 -34.32 42.52
CA MET A 458 3.01 -35.51 43.36
C MET A 458 1.61 -36.14 43.42
N ASP A 459 1.57 -37.46 43.63
CA ASP A 459 0.32 -38.24 43.57
C ASP A 459 -0.24 -38.56 44.97
N SER A 460 0.54 -38.37 46.05
CA SER A 460 0.09 -38.66 47.43
C SER A 460 0.60 -37.63 48.45
N VAL A 461 -0.10 -37.54 49.59
CA VAL A 461 0.31 -36.72 50.75
C VAL A 461 1.61 -37.26 51.36
N ASP A 462 1.79 -38.58 51.38
CA ASP A 462 3.00 -39.24 51.88
C ASP A 462 4.24 -38.84 51.06
N GLU A 463 4.13 -38.77 49.72
CA GLU A 463 5.21 -38.27 48.86
C GLU A 463 5.53 -36.79 49.11
N PHE A 464 4.50 -35.98 49.40
CA PHE A 464 4.65 -34.57 49.74
C PHE A 464 5.40 -34.39 51.07
N GLU A 465 4.98 -35.09 52.12
CA GLU A 465 5.61 -35.04 53.45
C GLU A 465 7.05 -35.55 53.42
N ASP A 466 7.31 -36.64 52.68
CA ASP A 466 8.64 -37.20 52.48
C ASP A 466 9.59 -36.23 51.76
N GLU A 467 9.13 -35.54 50.71
CA GLU A 467 9.95 -34.54 50.01
C GLU A 467 10.12 -33.24 50.83
N MET A 468 9.20 -32.94 51.75
CA MET A 468 9.31 -31.81 52.66
C MET A 468 10.37 -32.01 53.75
N GLN A 469 10.77 -33.25 54.04
CA GLN A 469 11.82 -33.53 55.02
C GLN A 469 13.16 -32.88 54.64
N SER A 470 13.86 -32.34 55.64
CA SER A 470 15.05 -31.52 55.42
C SER A 470 16.24 -32.25 54.79
N ASP A 471 16.29 -33.58 54.87
CA ASP A 471 17.31 -34.42 54.22
C ASP A 471 17.02 -34.70 52.74
N ARG A 472 15.75 -34.62 52.31
CA ARG A 472 15.32 -34.88 50.93
C ARG A 472 15.02 -33.62 50.12
N PHE A 473 14.78 -32.51 50.81
CA PHE A 473 14.51 -31.22 50.16
C PHE A 473 15.71 -30.78 49.30
N PRO A 474 15.50 -30.42 48.02
CA PRO A 474 16.61 -30.15 47.12
C PRO A 474 17.34 -28.86 47.49
N GLU A 475 18.62 -28.93 47.84
CA GLU A 475 19.41 -27.75 48.23
C GLU A 475 19.73 -26.82 47.06
N ASP A 476 19.73 -27.33 45.83
CA ASP A 476 20.03 -26.58 44.61
C ASP A 476 19.20 -27.10 43.41
N LEU A 477 19.33 -26.42 42.26
CA LEU A 477 18.59 -26.74 41.05
C LEU A 477 18.95 -28.13 40.47
N TYR A 478 20.20 -28.57 40.56
CA TYR A 478 20.64 -29.86 40.04
C TYR A 478 20.10 -31.01 40.88
N LYS A 479 20.13 -30.87 42.21
CA LYS A 479 19.45 -31.78 43.13
C LYS A 479 17.94 -31.79 42.87
N ALA A 480 17.32 -30.63 42.61
CA ALA A 480 15.90 -30.60 42.23
C ALA A 480 15.63 -31.41 40.95
N TYR A 481 16.46 -31.27 39.91
CA TYR A 481 16.35 -32.12 38.72
C TYR A 481 16.57 -33.59 39.03
N GLU A 482 17.54 -33.93 39.88
CA GLU A 482 17.78 -35.30 40.31
C GLU A 482 16.54 -35.90 41.00
N ARG A 483 15.92 -35.19 41.94
CA ARG A 483 14.68 -35.62 42.60
C ARG A 483 13.57 -35.91 41.60
N ILE A 484 13.38 -35.03 40.62
CA ILE A 484 12.38 -35.22 39.57
C ILE A 484 12.71 -36.44 38.70
N ILE A 485 13.99 -36.63 38.35
CA ILE A 485 14.45 -37.79 37.59
C ILE A 485 14.25 -39.09 38.36
N LEU A 486 14.61 -39.15 39.65
CA LEU A 486 14.38 -40.33 40.49
C LEU A 486 12.89 -40.70 40.49
N ARG A 487 11.99 -39.73 40.60
CA ARG A 487 10.54 -39.95 40.59
C ARG A 487 10.02 -40.40 39.21
N VAL A 488 10.37 -39.65 38.17
CA VAL A 488 9.80 -39.83 36.82
C VAL A 488 10.44 -41.00 36.07
N LEU A 489 11.73 -41.27 36.29
CA LEU A 489 12.50 -42.29 35.59
C LEU A 489 12.85 -43.51 36.42
N GLU A 490 13.00 -43.43 37.74
CA GLU A 490 13.48 -44.59 38.53
C GLU A 490 12.36 -45.27 39.30
N LYS A 491 11.46 -44.50 39.94
CA LYS A 491 10.27 -45.01 40.65
C LYS A 491 9.12 -45.42 39.70
N SER A 492 9.17 -44.99 38.45
CA SER A 492 8.13 -45.27 37.45
C SER A 492 8.25 -46.66 36.81
N LYS A 493 7.13 -47.23 36.33
CA LYS A 493 7.12 -48.52 35.61
C LYS A 493 8.09 -48.50 34.40
N PRO A 494 8.80 -49.60 34.07
CA PRO A 494 9.80 -49.63 32.99
C PRO A 494 9.30 -49.12 31.62
N SER A 495 8.03 -49.35 31.30
CA SER A 495 7.41 -48.84 30.07
C SER A 495 7.28 -47.31 30.04
N ARG A 496 6.99 -46.69 31.19
CA ARG A 496 6.95 -45.22 31.36
C ARG A 496 8.35 -44.64 31.30
N GLN A 497 9.34 -45.29 31.92
CA GLN A 497 10.75 -44.85 31.86
C GLN A 497 11.25 -44.74 30.41
N LYS A 498 11.02 -45.79 29.61
CA LYS A 498 11.39 -45.80 28.18
C LYS A 498 10.68 -44.71 27.39
N THR A 499 9.43 -44.40 27.76
CA THR A 499 8.64 -43.34 27.10
C THR A 499 9.20 -41.95 27.43
N VAL A 500 9.48 -41.68 28.71
CA VAL A 500 10.04 -40.40 29.15
C VAL A 500 11.40 -40.16 28.49
N LYS A 501 12.30 -41.15 28.49
CA LYS A 501 13.61 -41.03 27.84
C LYS A 501 13.49 -40.64 26.36
N LYS A 502 12.59 -41.31 25.63
CA LYS A 502 12.32 -40.97 24.22
C LYS A 502 11.82 -39.53 24.05
N ILE A 503 10.83 -39.11 24.84
CA ILE A 503 10.28 -37.75 24.72
C ILE A 503 11.35 -36.71 25.02
N LEU A 504 12.13 -36.89 26.09
CA LEU A 504 13.22 -35.97 26.46
C LEU A 504 14.33 -35.96 25.41
N GLY A 505 14.75 -37.12 24.90
CA GLY A 505 15.73 -37.23 23.82
C GLY A 505 15.28 -36.47 22.57
N TRP A 506 14.03 -36.65 22.15
CA TRP A 506 13.47 -35.92 21.02
C TRP A 506 13.43 -34.41 21.24
N ILE A 507 13.00 -33.94 22.42
CA ILE A 507 12.93 -32.50 22.71
C ILE A 507 14.33 -31.87 22.73
N ILE A 508 15.30 -32.54 23.36
CA ILE A 508 16.68 -32.05 23.50
C ILE A 508 17.39 -31.98 22.14
N CYS A 509 17.26 -33.03 21.32
CA CYS A 509 17.92 -33.09 20.02
C CYS A 509 17.20 -32.30 18.92
N SER A 510 15.97 -31.83 19.16
CA SER A 510 15.19 -31.16 18.11
C SER A 510 15.66 -29.74 17.80
N GLN A 511 15.81 -29.41 16.51
CA GLN A 511 16.27 -28.08 16.07
C GLN A 511 15.21 -26.98 16.31
N ARG A 512 13.95 -27.36 16.49
CA ARG A 512 12.87 -26.47 16.92
C ARG A 512 12.00 -27.16 17.96
N PRO A 513 11.33 -26.40 18.84
CA PRO A 513 10.31 -26.95 19.73
C PRO A 513 9.28 -27.78 18.94
N LEU A 514 9.02 -28.99 19.43
CA LEU A 514 8.07 -29.93 18.86
C LEU A 514 6.67 -29.66 19.40
N ARG A 515 5.66 -29.94 18.59
CA ARG A 515 4.28 -29.95 19.07
C ARG A 515 3.91 -31.29 19.65
N TRP A 516 2.93 -31.29 20.55
CA TRP A 516 2.48 -32.53 21.17
C TRP A 516 2.01 -33.56 20.14
N ARG A 517 1.27 -33.14 19.10
CA ARG A 517 0.89 -34.05 18.00
C ARG A 517 2.10 -34.65 17.26
N GLU A 518 3.18 -33.89 17.08
CA GLU A 518 4.38 -34.37 16.39
C GLU A 518 5.04 -35.50 17.20
N ILE A 519 5.14 -35.32 18.52
CA ILE A 519 5.63 -36.34 19.45
C ILE A 519 4.69 -37.57 19.47
N GLN A 520 3.38 -37.36 19.52
CA GLN A 520 2.38 -38.45 19.48
C GLN A 520 2.47 -39.27 18.19
N SER A 521 2.60 -38.60 17.04
CA SER A 521 2.74 -39.26 15.74
C SER A 521 3.96 -40.19 15.71
N MET A 522 5.09 -39.80 16.31
CA MET A 522 6.27 -40.68 16.34
C MET A 522 6.06 -41.97 17.16
N PHE A 523 5.18 -41.98 18.15
CA PHE A 523 4.80 -43.23 18.83
C PHE A 523 3.88 -44.13 17.98
N CYS A 524 3.06 -43.52 17.13
CA CYS A 524 2.10 -44.21 16.28
C CYS A 524 2.69 -44.73 14.96
N ILE A 525 3.71 -44.06 14.44
CA ILE A 525 4.34 -44.34 13.14
C ILE A 525 5.36 -45.47 13.26
N ASN A 526 5.26 -46.44 12.35
CA ASN A 526 6.34 -47.37 12.04
C ASN A 526 6.86 -47.06 10.63
N ALA A 527 7.99 -46.38 10.55
CA ALA A 527 8.60 -45.92 9.30
C ALA A 527 9.05 -47.08 8.40
N GLU A 528 9.54 -48.19 8.98
CA GLU A 528 9.99 -49.37 8.22
C GLU A 528 8.82 -50.05 7.49
N LYS A 529 7.68 -50.18 8.17
CA LYS A 529 6.47 -50.80 7.60
C LYS A 529 5.61 -49.82 6.82
N GLY A 530 5.86 -48.52 6.94
CA GLY A 530 5.02 -47.47 6.35
C GLY A 530 3.59 -47.46 6.88
N THR A 531 3.40 -47.73 8.18
CA THR A 531 2.06 -47.83 8.81
C THR A 531 1.94 -46.91 10.02
N CYS A 532 0.75 -46.36 10.26
CA CYS A 532 0.40 -45.64 11.48
C CYS A 532 -0.64 -46.44 12.25
N ASN A 533 -0.41 -46.65 13.55
CA ASN A 533 -1.41 -47.25 14.44
C ASN A 533 -1.85 -46.22 15.49
N PRO A 534 -3.00 -45.55 15.30
CA PRO A 534 -3.50 -44.55 16.23
C PRO A 534 -3.77 -45.08 17.64
N LYS A 535 -3.95 -46.39 17.81
CA LYS A 535 -4.14 -47.01 19.14
C LYS A 535 -2.88 -46.96 20.01
N ARG A 536 -1.71 -46.65 19.43
CA ARG A 536 -0.46 -46.44 20.18
C ARG A 536 -0.32 -45.03 20.74
N ARG A 537 -1.26 -44.13 20.41
CA ARG A 537 -1.32 -42.78 20.96
C ARG A 537 -1.41 -42.84 22.48
N ARG A 538 -0.74 -41.91 23.15
CA ARG A 538 -0.85 -41.77 24.59
C ARG A 538 -2.08 -40.94 24.96
N LEU A 539 -2.70 -41.29 26.07
CA LEU A 539 -3.85 -40.58 26.62
C LEU A 539 -3.41 -39.52 27.65
N ASP A 540 -2.26 -39.73 28.29
CA ASP A 540 -1.65 -38.83 29.26
C ASP A 540 -1.07 -37.60 28.54
N ASN A 541 -1.04 -36.43 29.19
CA ASN A 541 -0.43 -35.23 28.61
C ASN A 541 1.10 -35.22 28.82
N CYS A 542 1.83 -34.37 28.09
CA CYS A 542 3.29 -34.33 28.19
C CYS A 542 3.79 -33.94 29.59
N LYS A 543 3.07 -33.04 30.27
CA LYS A 543 3.40 -32.55 31.60
C LYS A 543 3.16 -33.61 32.67
N ASP A 544 2.19 -34.50 32.51
CA ASP A 544 1.98 -35.65 33.40
C ASP A 544 3.13 -36.66 33.25
N ILE A 545 3.65 -36.83 32.03
CA ILE A 545 4.68 -37.84 31.74
C ILE A 545 6.07 -37.34 32.17
N CYS A 546 6.46 -36.14 31.72
CA CYS A 546 7.80 -35.60 31.92
C CYS A 546 7.90 -34.61 33.08
N SER A 547 6.76 -34.30 33.73
CA SER A 547 6.68 -33.43 34.91
C SER A 547 7.33 -32.06 34.70
N SER A 548 7.94 -31.49 35.74
CA SER A 548 8.57 -30.18 35.78
C SER A 548 9.87 -30.07 34.97
N LEU A 549 10.30 -31.13 34.27
CA LEU A 549 11.42 -31.06 33.32
C LEU A 549 11.04 -30.38 32.01
N VAL A 550 9.75 -30.35 31.66
CA VAL A 550 9.23 -29.76 30.43
C VAL A 550 8.25 -28.63 30.71
N ASP A 551 8.26 -27.63 29.84
CA ASP A 551 7.25 -26.58 29.77
C ASP A 551 6.36 -26.77 28.55
N VAL A 552 5.10 -26.36 28.70
CA VAL A 552 4.05 -26.49 27.70
C VAL A 552 3.51 -25.11 27.37
N THR A 553 3.64 -24.70 26.12
CA THR A 553 3.18 -23.38 25.64
C THR A 553 1.98 -23.56 24.72
N ILE A 554 0.96 -22.71 24.85
CA ILE A 554 -0.24 -22.77 24.00
C ILE A 554 0.04 -22.08 22.66
N CYS A 555 -0.43 -22.68 21.57
CA CYS A 555 -0.36 -22.07 20.24
C CYS A 555 -1.51 -21.05 20.05
N ASP A 556 -1.20 -19.76 19.89
CA ASP A 556 -2.20 -18.68 19.76
C ASP A 556 -3.22 -18.90 18.63
N MET A 557 -2.80 -19.53 17.54
CA MET A 557 -3.71 -19.79 16.41
C MET A 557 -4.88 -20.71 16.76
N PHE A 558 -4.71 -21.60 17.75
CA PHE A 558 -5.69 -22.60 18.17
C PHE A 558 -5.66 -22.73 19.69
N GLY A 559 -5.87 -21.60 20.38
CA GLY A 559 -5.85 -21.53 21.84
C GLY A 559 -6.75 -22.61 22.45
N GLY A 560 -6.17 -23.46 23.30
CA GLY A 560 -6.90 -24.50 24.04
C GLY A 560 -6.80 -25.93 23.51
N LEU A 561 -6.30 -26.19 22.28
CA LEU A 561 -6.12 -27.57 21.80
C LEU A 561 -4.83 -28.19 22.36
N GLN A 562 -4.96 -29.30 23.10
CA GLN A 562 -3.83 -30.03 23.68
C GLN A 562 -2.85 -30.56 22.61
N SER A 563 -3.34 -31.02 21.45
CA SER A 563 -2.50 -31.52 20.35
C SER A 563 -1.58 -30.46 19.74
N GLU A 564 -1.93 -29.18 19.89
CA GLU A 564 -1.19 -28.04 19.35
C GLU A 564 -0.29 -27.33 20.37
N GLN A 565 -0.20 -27.89 21.58
CA GLN A 565 0.73 -27.43 22.59
C GLN A 565 2.18 -27.62 22.12
N ILE A 566 3.00 -26.59 22.33
CA ILE A 566 4.44 -26.61 22.03
C ILE A 566 5.17 -27.09 23.28
N ILE A 567 5.96 -28.15 23.12
CA ILE A 567 6.70 -28.80 24.19
C ILE A 567 8.17 -28.43 24.08
N GLN A 568 8.75 -27.98 25.20
CA GLN A 568 10.15 -27.62 25.33
C GLN A 568 10.68 -28.01 26.70
N MET A 569 12.00 -28.06 26.85
CA MET A 569 12.60 -28.18 28.19
C MET A 569 12.22 -26.94 29.03
N VAL A 570 11.99 -27.14 30.34
CA VAL A 570 11.70 -26.05 31.29
C VAL A 570 12.79 -24.98 31.26
N HIS A 571 14.03 -25.42 31.03
CA HIS A 571 15.21 -24.60 30.80
C HIS A 571 16.31 -25.45 30.18
N GLU A 572 17.27 -24.82 29.50
CA GLU A 572 18.38 -25.52 28.85
C GLU A 572 19.26 -26.30 29.87
N THR A 573 19.39 -25.78 31.09
CA THR A 573 20.12 -26.43 32.20
C THR A 573 19.58 -27.83 32.52
N ALA A 574 18.27 -28.06 32.39
CA ALA A 574 17.67 -29.38 32.59
C ALA A 574 18.11 -30.36 31.49
N GLY A 575 18.15 -29.90 30.23
CA GLY A 575 18.64 -30.68 29.10
C GLY A 575 20.12 -31.04 29.25
N ARG A 576 20.97 -30.04 29.55
CA ARG A 576 22.40 -30.25 29.80
C ARG A 576 22.66 -31.23 30.95
N TYR A 577 21.89 -31.12 32.04
CA TYR A 577 22.02 -32.05 33.18
C TYR A 577 21.69 -33.50 32.80
N LEU A 578 20.62 -33.73 32.03
CA LEU A 578 20.25 -35.06 31.55
C LEU A 578 21.33 -35.70 30.67
N VAL A 579 22.00 -34.89 29.85
CA VAL A 579 23.13 -35.32 29.01
C VAL A 579 24.37 -35.60 29.86
N GLN A 580 24.74 -34.70 30.77
CA GLN A 580 25.92 -34.87 31.65
C GLN A 580 25.79 -36.10 32.57
N ARG A 581 24.59 -36.39 33.07
CA ARG A 581 24.29 -37.59 33.86
C ARG A 581 24.34 -38.88 33.03
N GLY A 582 24.43 -38.78 31.69
CA GLY A 582 24.34 -39.92 30.78
C GLY A 582 22.94 -40.54 30.73
N THR A 583 21.91 -39.80 31.15
CA THR A 583 20.51 -40.28 31.05
C THR A 583 20.01 -40.25 29.61
N ILE A 584 20.50 -39.26 28.85
CA ILE A 584 20.26 -39.07 27.42
C ILE A 584 21.62 -39.01 26.71
N ASP A 585 21.80 -39.84 25.68
CA ASP A 585 22.98 -39.85 24.83
C ASP A 585 22.68 -39.07 23.55
N LEU A 586 23.24 -37.86 23.41
CA LEU A 586 22.99 -36.99 22.27
C LEU A 586 23.33 -37.66 20.93
N LEU A 587 24.40 -38.46 20.88
CA LEU A 587 24.82 -39.10 19.64
C LEU A 587 23.83 -40.17 19.23
N GLN A 588 23.40 -41.00 20.18
CA GLN A 588 22.40 -42.03 19.92
C GLN A 588 21.04 -41.44 19.55
N GLU A 589 20.58 -40.39 20.23
CA GLU A 589 19.29 -39.77 19.94
C GLU A 589 19.29 -39.05 18.58
N HIS A 590 20.38 -38.38 18.20
CA HIS A 590 20.53 -37.82 16.85
C HIS A 590 20.57 -38.92 15.78
N ALA A 591 21.26 -40.03 16.04
CA ALA A 591 21.28 -41.18 15.14
C ALA A 591 19.88 -41.78 14.97
N ASP A 592 19.14 -41.99 16.07
CA ASP A 592 17.78 -42.53 16.04
C ASP A 592 16.81 -41.61 15.29
N LEU A 593 16.91 -40.29 15.50
CA LEU A 593 16.12 -39.30 14.75
C LEU A 593 16.49 -39.26 13.27
N ALA A 594 17.79 -39.32 12.94
CA ALA A 594 18.26 -39.36 11.56
C ALA A 594 17.73 -40.60 10.82
N ILE A 595 17.85 -41.78 11.45
CA ILE A 595 17.32 -43.05 10.96
C ILE A 595 15.81 -42.95 10.74
N PHE A 596 15.09 -42.46 11.75
CA PHE A 596 13.64 -42.31 11.67
C PHE A 596 13.22 -41.37 10.54
N CYS A 597 13.81 -40.17 10.46
CA CYS A 597 13.51 -39.18 9.42
C CYS A 597 13.81 -39.73 8.02
N CYS A 598 14.98 -40.34 7.80
CA CYS A 598 15.35 -40.88 6.49
C CYS A 598 14.40 -41.99 6.06
N ARG A 599 14.14 -42.97 6.93
CA ARG A 599 13.22 -44.09 6.65
C ARG A 599 11.79 -43.61 6.45
N TYR A 600 11.37 -42.60 7.20
CA TYR A 600 10.04 -42.03 7.09
C TYR A 600 9.84 -41.34 5.73
N LEU A 601 10.79 -40.49 5.31
CA LEU A 601 10.75 -39.81 4.02
C LEU A 601 10.93 -40.76 2.82
N SER A 602 11.57 -41.92 3.01
CA SER A 602 11.71 -42.99 2.00
C SER A 602 10.64 -44.08 2.11
N SER A 603 9.65 -43.93 2.98
CA SER A 603 8.62 -44.96 3.20
C SER A 603 7.60 -45.01 2.05
N ARG A 604 6.93 -46.16 1.88
CA ARG A 604 5.96 -46.36 0.79
C ARG A 604 4.86 -45.29 0.72
N PRO A 605 4.21 -44.86 1.82
CA PRO A 605 3.19 -43.80 1.78
C PRO A 605 3.70 -42.46 1.24
N PHE A 606 5.01 -42.18 1.34
CA PHE A 606 5.61 -40.95 0.81
C PHE A 606 5.93 -41.00 -0.68
N LEU A 607 6.28 -42.18 -1.19
CA LEU A 607 6.71 -42.38 -2.56
C LEU A 607 5.55 -42.66 -3.52
N GLN A 608 4.43 -43.16 -2.99
CA GLN A 608 3.21 -43.44 -3.75
C GLN A 608 2.45 -42.15 -4.11
N ASP A 609 1.62 -42.25 -5.14
CA ASP A 609 0.68 -41.18 -5.47
C ASP A 609 -0.35 -41.02 -4.32
N PRO A 610 -0.57 -39.79 -3.81
CA PRO A 610 -1.56 -39.52 -2.77
C PRO A 610 -2.98 -40.01 -3.09
N GLU A 611 -3.32 -40.21 -4.37
CA GLU A 611 -4.64 -40.69 -4.79
C GLU A 611 -4.84 -42.20 -4.59
N THR A 612 -3.78 -42.97 -4.31
CA THR A 612 -3.90 -44.42 -4.07
C THR A 612 -4.55 -44.74 -2.72
N ASP A 613 -5.32 -45.82 -2.65
CA ASP A 613 -6.01 -46.28 -1.42
C ASP A 613 -5.06 -46.38 -0.21
N ASN A 614 -3.81 -46.80 -0.44
CA ASN A 614 -2.80 -46.90 0.62
C ASN A 614 -2.37 -45.54 1.17
N ALA A 615 -2.20 -44.54 0.30
CA ALA A 615 -1.84 -43.18 0.72
C ALA A 615 -3.02 -42.47 1.40
N GLN A 616 -4.26 -42.72 0.95
CA GLN A 616 -5.47 -42.24 1.62
C GLN A 616 -5.64 -42.85 3.02
N ASN A 617 -5.41 -44.15 3.18
CA ASN A 617 -5.40 -44.81 4.48
C ASN A 617 -4.28 -44.24 5.40
N ALA A 618 -3.13 -43.88 4.84
CA ALA A 618 -2.06 -43.22 5.57
C ALA A 618 -2.43 -41.78 6.02
N LEU A 619 -3.17 -41.04 5.19
CA LEU A 619 -3.74 -39.73 5.55
C LEU A 619 -4.73 -39.87 6.71
N GLN A 620 -5.74 -40.75 6.59
CA GLN A 620 -6.76 -41.00 7.62
C GLN A 620 -6.16 -41.42 8.96
N SER A 621 -5.16 -42.31 8.93
CA SER A 621 -4.49 -42.78 10.15
C SER A 621 -3.57 -41.74 10.82
N GLY A 622 -3.35 -40.57 10.22
CA GLY A 622 -2.48 -39.53 10.77
C GLY A 622 -0.98 -39.81 10.61
N TYR A 623 -0.58 -40.65 9.64
CA TYR A 623 0.82 -41.01 9.37
C TYR A 623 1.70 -39.79 9.06
N PHE A 624 1.12 -38.72 8.51
CA PHE A 624 1.84 -37.51 8.09
C PHE A 624 2.03 -36.46 9.20
N GLY A 625 1.72 -36.77 10.47
CA GLY A 625 1.80 -35.80 11.56
C GLY A 625 3.21 -35.27 11.89
N PHE A 626 4.28 -35.99 11.51
CA PHE A 626 5.69 -35.59 11.68
C PHE A 626 6.35 -35.05 10.39
N LEU A 627 5.58 -34.92 9.31
CA LEU A 627 6.03 -34.49 7.97
C LEU A 627 6.86 -33.21 7.99
N ASP A 628 6.35 -32.17 8.64
CA ASP A 628 6.95 -30.83 8.60
C ASP A 628 8.32 -30.78 9.28
N TYR A 629 8.49 -31.53 10.36
CA TYR A 629 9.77 -31.58 11.07
C TYR A 629 10.79 -32.39 10.27
N ALA A 630 10.42 -33.61 9.86
CA ALA A 630 11.33 -34.50 9.15
C ALA A 630 11.85 -33.89 7.84
N THR A 631 10.98 -33.21 7.07
CA THR A 631 11.35 -32.59 5.78
C THR A 631 12.45 -31.54 5.91
N VAL A 632 12.45 -30.76 6.99
CA VAL A 632 13.42 -29.66 7.18
C VAL A 632 14.70 -30.15 7.86
N ASN A 633 14.57 -31.09 8.80
CA ASN A 633 15.63 -31.37 9.78
C ASN A 633 16.31 -32.74 9.64
N TYR A 634 15.94 -33.56 8.63
CA TYR A 634 16.57 -34.87 8.42
C TYR A 634 18.10 -34.76 8.23
N CYS A 635 18.54 -33.80 7.40
CA CYS A 635 19.95 -33.60 7.08
C CYS A 635 20.73 -33.12 8.31
N TYR A 636 20.15 -32.21 9.10
CA TYR A 636 20.72 -31.75 10.37
C TYR A 636 21.04 -32.93 11.31
N HIS A 637 20.10 -33.86 11.51
CA HIS A 637 20.35 -35.01 12.39
C HIS A 637 21.42 -35.97 11.87
N VAL A 638 21.53 -36.15 10.54
CA VAL A 638 22.61 -36.94 9.94
C VAL A 638 23.98 -36.29 10.21
N GLU A 639 24.05 -34.96 10.10
CA GLU A 639 25.27 -34.19 10.34
C GLU A 639 25.68 -34.20 11.82
N GLU A 640 24.74 -33.98 12.75
CA GLU A 640 25.02 -34.06 14.20
C GLU A 640 25.47 -35.46 14.62
N ALA A 641 24.88 -36.52 14.06
CA ALA A 641 25.30 -37.90 14.31
C ALA A 641 26.72 -38.21 13.80
N GLN A 642 27.26 -37.39 12.89
CA GLN A 642 28.60 -37.53 12.33
C GLN A 642 29.66 -36.74 13.09
N LYS A 643 29.32 -35.65 13.79
CA LYS A 643 30.32 -34.71 14.37
C LYS A 643 31.35 -35.34 15.31
N HIS A 644 31.03 -36.45 15.96
CA HIS A 644 31.87 -37.08 17.00
C HIS A 644 32.44 -38.45 16.60
N VAL A 645 32.25 -38.88 15.35
CA VAL A 645 32.71 -40.18 14.81
C VAL A 645 33.30 -39.95 13.41
N SER A 646 34.26 -40.78 12.95
CA SER A 646 34.88 -40.67 11.61
C SER A 646 33.92 -40.94 10.42
N GLY A 647 32.62 -40.81 10.64
CA GLY A 647 31.51 -41.10 9.72
C GLY A 647 30.19 -41.32 10.50
N PRO A 648 28.99 -41.09 9.91
CA PRO A 648 27.74 -41.51 10.54
C PRO A 648 27.73 -43.02 10.88
N PRO A 649 27.05 -43.43 11.96
CA PRO A 649 26.83 -44.84 12.29
C PRO A 649 26.29 -45.64 11.09
N ALA A 650 26.65 -46.93 10.97
CA ALA A 650 26.30 -47.75 9.80
C ALA A 650 24.79 -47.74 9.48
N ASP A 651 23.93 -47.77 10.50
CA ASP A 651 22.48 -47.71 10.34
C ASP A 651 21.98 -46.34 9.84
N VAL A 652 22.63 -45.25 10.26
CA VAL A 652 22.36 -43.87 9.78
C VAL A 652 22.78 -43.74 8.33
N ALA A 653 23.98 -44.22 7.99
CA ALA A 653 24.48 -44.23 6.61
C ALA A 653 23.57 -45.04 5.69
N SER A 654 23.19 -46.27 6.09
CA SER A 654 22.27 -47.12 5.33
C SER A 654 20.90 -46.45 5.12
N SER A 655 20.35 -45.82 6.17
CA SER A 655 19.06 -45.12 6.05
C SER A 655 19.14 -43.88 5.14
N ALA A 656 20.24 -43.13 5.20
CA ALA A 656 20.49 -41.98 4.32
C ALA A 656 20.72 -42.39 2.86
N VAL A 657 21.42 -43.50 2.60
CA VAL A 657 21.56 -44.10 1.27
C VAL A 657 20.21 -44.58 0.74
N GLY A 658 19.37 -45.17 1.60
CA GLY A 658 18.00 -45.54 1.27
C GLY A 658 17.16 -44.34 0.82
N LEU A 659 17.32 -43.20 1.50
CA LEU A 659 16.67 -41.94 1.09
C LEU A 659 17.20 -41.44 -0.26
N LEU A 660 18.51 -41.40 -0.47
CA LEU A 660 19.11 -41.01 -1.74
C LEU A 660 18.62 -41.91 -2.90
N THR A 661 18.55 -43.22 -2.66
CA THR A 661 18.08 -44.20 -3.65
C THR A 661 16.61 -43.97 -4.01
N ALA A 662 15.76 -43.71 -3.01
CA ALA A 662 14.34 -43.44 -3.22
C ALA A 662 14.06 -42.18 -4.07
N TYR A 663 14.97 -41.22 -4.05
CA TYR A 663 14.87 -39.94 -4.76
C TYR A 663 15.99 -39.77 -5.82
N SER A 664 16.57 -40.86 -6.30
CA SER A 664 17.51 -40.86 -7.43
C SER A 664 16.78 -41.12 -8.76
N ASP A 665 17.33 -40.60 -9.86
CA ASP A 665 16.83 -40.87 -11.23
C ASP A 665 17.32 -42.22 -11.76
N ASN A 666 18.39 -42.78 -11.20
CA ASN A 666 18.93 -44.09 -11.55
C ASN A 666 19.32 -44.86 -10.27
N PRO A 667 18.39 -45.66 -9.71
CA PRO A 667 18.62 -46.39 -8.46
C PRO A 667 19.68 -47.49 -8.57
N SER A 668 20.11 -47.86 -9.79
CA SER A 668 21.14 -48.88 -10.05
C SER A 668 22.54 -48.28 -10.30
N ASN A 669 22.77 -47.01 -9.95
CA ASN A 669 24.04 -46.33 -10.20
C ASN A 669 25.16 -46.94 -9.31
N PRO A 670 26.27 -47.45 -9.89
CA PRO A 670 27.36 -48.08 -9.12
C PRO A 670 28.01 -47.13 -8.09
N SER A 671 27.95 -45.81 -8.29
CA SER A 671 28.43 -44.84 -7.30
C SER A 671 27.60 -44.81 -6.00
N ILE A 672 26.31 -45.15 -6.04
CA ILE A 672 25.44 -45.22 -4.84
C ILE A 672 25.79 -46.46 -4.00
N LEU A 673 26.16 -47.56 -4.66
CA LEU A 673 26.64 -48.79 -4.01
C LEU A 673 28.05 -48.61 -3.43
N GLU A 674 28.91 -47.82 -4.07
CA GLU A 674 30.23 -47.42 -3.50
C GLU A 674 30.08 -46.45 -2.32
N MET A 675 29.02 -45.63 -2.29
CA MET A 675 28.71 -44.70 -1.19
C MET A 675 28.29 -45.42 0.10
N GLU A 676 27.79 -46.65 0.04
CA GLU A 676 27.54 -47.48 1.24
C GLU A 676 28.84 -47.75 2.03
N ALA A 677 30.00 -47.68 1.38
CA ALA A 677 31.31 -47.89 2.00
C ALA A 677 31.96 -46.62 2.55
N CYS A 678 31.47 -45.40 2.21
CA CYS A 678 32.14 -44.15 2.57
C CYS A 678 31.19 -43.05 3.10
N ALA A 679 31.20 -42.91 4.42
CA ALA A 679 30.27 -42.11 5.19
C ALA A 679 30.35 -40.58 4.93
N GLN A 680 31.50 -40.05 4.51
CA GLN A 680 31.68 -38.63 4.13
C GLN A 680 31.07 -38.28 2.77
N ILE A 681 30.95 -39.26 1.87
CA ILE A 681 30.37 -39.05 0.54
C ILE A 681 28.84 -38.89 0.66
N VAL A 682 28.20 -39.61 1.59
CA VAL A 682 26.74 -39.56 1.82
C VAL A 682 26.28 -38.16 2.22
N THR A 683 26.91 -37.52 3.21
CA THR A 683 26.54 -36.18 3.68
C THR A 683 26.75 -35.10 2.61
N THR A 684 27.83 -35.24 1.83
CA THR A 684 28.11 -34.35 0.70
C THR A 684 27.06 -34.51 -0.41
N ALA A 685 26.67 -35.76 -0.72
CA ALA A 685 25.67 -36.05 -1.74
C ALA A 685 24.26 -35.56 -1.37
N LEU A 686 23.86 -35.65 -0.10
CA LEU A 686 22.60 -35.10 0.39
C LEU A 686 22.51 -33.59 0.11
N ARG A 687 23.63 -32.86 0.17
CA ARG A 687 23.69 -31.42 -0.13
C ARG A 687 23.72 -31.10 -1.63
N THR A 688 24.27 -31.97 -2.47
CA THR A 688 24.52 -31.66 -3.90
C THR A 688 23.48 -32.21 -4.87
N GLN A 689 22.75 -33.27 -4.54
CA GLN A 689 21.91 -34.00 -5.50
C GLN A 689 20.47 -33.45 -5.66
N SER A 690 20.17 -32.23 -5.19
CA SER A 690 18.84 -31.59 -5.35
C SER A 690 17.65 -32.43 -4.84
N ILE A 691 17.88 -33.34 -3.89
CA ILE A 691 16.83 -34.20 -3.31
C ILE A 691 15.75 -33.38 -2.60
N ASP A 692 16.10 -32.21 -2.04
CA ASP A 692 15.18 -31.30 -1.37
C ASP A 692 14.02 -30.86 -2.28
N ALA A 693 14.28 -30.62 -3.57
CA ALA A 693 13.24 -30.21 -4.51
C ALA A 693 12.21 -31.33 -4.76
N ARG A 694 12.68 -32.59 -4.79
CA ARG A 694 11.81 -33.76 -5.00
C ARG A 694 11.00 -34.08 -3.74
N ILE A 695 11.63 -34.03 -2.57
CA ILE A 695 10.94 -34.17 -1.28
C ILE A 695 9.88 -33.07 -1.15
N GLN A 696 10.22 -31.82 -1.48
CA GLN A 696 9.29 -30.70 -1.49
C GLN A 696 8.10 -30.95 -2.43
N SER A 697 8.33 -31.48 -3.63
CA SER A 697 7.24 -31.84 -4.56
C SER A 697 6.29 -32.88 -3.96
N ARG A 698 6.80 -33.90 -3.25
CA ARG A 698 5.97 -34.91 -2.58
C ARG A 698 5.18 -34.32 -1.41
N VAL A 699 5.82 -33.47 -0.60
CA VAL A 699 5.17 -32.76 0.52
C VAL A 699 4.00 -31.92 0.02
N ILE A 700 4.15 -31.24 -1.13
CA ILE A 700 3.08 -30.46 -1.77
C ILE A 700 1.90 -31.37 -2.13
N ALA A 701 2.16 -32.50 -2.80
CA ALA A 701 1.12 -33.42 -3.22
C ALA A 701 0.35 -34.03 -2.02
N ILE A 702 1.07 -34.46 -0.98
CA ILE A 702 0.47 -35.01 0.25
C ILE A 702 -0.41 -33.96 0.95
N ARG A 703 0.07 -32.71 1.05
CA ARG A 703 -0.69 -31.62 1.67
C ARG A 703 -1.96 -31.28 0.89
N ALA A 704 -1.88 -31.24 -0.44
CA ALA A 704 -3.03 -30.97 -1.29
C ALA A 704 -4.13 -32.04 -1.12
N ALA A 705 -3.74 -33.32 -1.05
CA ALA A 705 -4.67 -34.42 -0.77
C ALA A 705 -5.30 -34.33 0.64
N GLY A 706 -4.51 -33.97 1.65
CA GLY A 706 -5.03 -33.75 3.00
C GLY A 706 -5.96 -32.53 3.11
N GLU A 707 -5.72 -31.47 2.34
CA GLU A 707 -6.56 -30.27 2.29
C GLU A 707 -7.91 -30.55 1.62
N SER A 708 -7.92 -31.27 0.49
CA SER A 708 -9.16 -31.58 -0.24
C SER A 708 -10.10 -32.49 0.56
N GLN A 709 -9.55 -33.41 1.35
CA GLN A 709 -10.29 -34.39 2.14
C GLN A 709 -10.55 -33.92 3.59
N HIS A 710 -10.10 -32.71 3.97
CA HIS A 710 -10.14 -32.27 5.37
C HIS A 710 -11.53 -32.32 6.00
N ARG A 711 -12.60 -31.99 5.27
CA ARG A 711 -13.97 -32.03 5.81
C ARG A 711 -14.38 -33.41 6.27
N ASP A 712 -13.99 -34.45 5.55
CA ASP A 712 -14.32 -35.84 5.90
C ASP A 712 -13.36 -36.39 6.97
N LEU A 713 -12.08 -36.06 6.86
CA LEU A 713 -11.05 -36.41 7.85
C LEU A 713 -11.29 -35.74 9.21
N SER A 714 -11.85 -34.54 9.24
CA SER A 714 -12.13 -33.79 10.48
C SER A 714 -13.21 -34.44 11.36
N LYS A 715 -14.03 -35.34 10.78
CA LYS A 715 -15.02 -36.13 11.52
C LYS A 715 -14.37 -37.30 12.27
N GLU A 716 -13.14 -37.68 11.90
CA GLU A 716 -12.40 -38.76 12.55
C GLU A 716 -11.50 -38.22 13.68
N SER A 717 -11.79 -38.59 14.93
CA SER A 717 -10.99 -38.20 16.11
C SER A 717 -9.48 -38.53 15.99
N PRO A 718 -9.06 -39.70 15.47
CA PRO A 718 -7.62 -40.04 15.37
C PRO A 718 -6.83 -39.09 14.46
N TYR A 719 -7.44 -38.61 13.39
CA TYR A 719 -6.80 -37.68 12.44
C TYR A 719 -6.52 -36.32 13.10
N LEU A 720 -7.51 -35.76 13.79
CA LEU A 720 -7.38 -34.45 14.43
C LEU A 720 -6.29 -34.45 15.54
N ASP A 721 -6.15 -35.57 16.24
CA ASP A 721 -5.21 -35.71 17.36
C ASP A 721 -3.74 -35.88 16.92
N LEU A 722 -3.50 -36.45 15.73
CA LEU A 722 -2.14 -36.72 15.20
C LEU A 722 -1.73 -35.72 14.11
N SER A 723 -2.64 -35.38 13.19
CA SER A 723 -2.38 -34.45 12.09
C SER A 723 -2.66 -33.00 12.49
N GLY A 724 -3.48 -32.76 13.52
CA GLY A 724 -3.90 -31.43 13.96
C GLY A 724 -5.01 -30.82 13.10
N PRO A 725 -5.55 -29.64 13.50
CA PRO A 725 -6.51 -28.90 12.70
C PRO A 725 -5.91 -28.47 11.35
N LEU A 726 -6.78 -28.22 10.37
CA LEU A 726 -6.34 -27.76 9.05
C LEU A 726 -5.56 -26.46 9.18
N ARG A 727 -4.37 -26.46 8.59
CA ARG A 727 -3.53 -25.28 8.45
C ARG A 727 -3.13 -25.21 6.99
N PHE A 728 -3.44 -24.08 6.35
CA PHE A 728 -2.97 -23.82 5.00
C PHE A 728 -1.50 -23.46 5.08
N LYS A 729 -0.61 -24.42 4.83
CA LYS A 729 0.85 -24.26 5.04
C LYS A 729 1.54 -23.77 3.78
N CYS A 730 2.59 -22.98 3.93
CA CYS A 730 3.42 -22.59 2.79
C CYS A 730 4.16 -23.83 2.24
N PRO A 731 4.18 -24.07 0.92
CA PRO A 731 4.89 -25.19 0.30
C PRO A 731 6.41 -25.00 0.24
N ARG A 732 6.94 -23.80 0.51
CA ARG A 732 8.38 -23.51 0.51
C ARG A 732 9.01 -23.98 1.82
N VAL A 733 9.85 -25.01 1.78
CA VAL A 733 10.47 -25.65 2.97
C VAL A 733 11.21 -24.66 3.87
N TYR A 734 11.89 -23.68 3.26
CA TYR A 734 12.66 -22.65 3.95
C TYR A 734 11.83 -21.42 4.37
N CYS A 735 10.51 -21.43 4.19
CA CYS A 735 9.63 -20.36 4.65
C CYS A 735 9.25 -20.56 6.11
N SER A 736 9.25 -19.48 6.91
CA SER A 736 8.78 -19.51 8.31
C SER A 736 7.33 -19.99 8.46
N LYS A 737 6.51 -19.86 7.40
CA LYS A 737 5.12 -20.32 7.34
C LYS A 737 4.95 -21.77 6.86
N PHE A 738 6.05 -22.49 6.62
CA PHE A 738 6.04 -23.90 6.23
C PHE A 738 5.43 -24.81 7.29
N SER A 739 5.82 -24.63 8.57
CA SER A 739 5.34 -25.45 9.70
C SER A 739 4.18 -24.80 10.47
N THR A 740 4.11 -23.47 10.49
CA THR A 740 3.05 -22.75 11.24
C THR A 740 1.76 -22.72 10.45
N GLY A 741 1.85 -22.46 9.14
CA GLY A 741 0.73 -22.23 8.24
C GLY A 741 -0.11 -21.00 8.57
N PHE A 742 -1.28 -20.94 7.93
CA PHE A 742 -2.28 -19.89 8.00
C PHE A 742 -3.66 -20.47 8.38
N ARG A 743 -4.54 -19.61 8.89
CA ARG A 743 -5.92 -19.97 9.23
C ARG A 743 -6.83 -20.13 8.01
N SER A 744 -6.51 -19.48 6.89
CA SER A 744 -7.32 -19.52 5.67
C SER A 744 -6.47 -19.78 4.43
N GLN A 745 -7.09 -20.38 3.41
CA GLN A 745 -6.45 -20.64 2.13
C GLN A 745 -6.04 -19.34 1.43
N GLY A 746 -6.93 -18.33 1.42
CA GLY A 746 -6.67 -17.04 0.79
C GLY A 746 -5.42 -16.34 1.34
N THR A 747 -5.23 -16.35 2.68
CA THR A 747 -4.03 -15.74 3.29
C THR A 747 -2.74 -16.51 2.95
N ARG A 748 -2.81 -17.82 2.75
CA ARG A 748 -1.69 -18.62 2.22
C ARG A 748 -1.39 -18.24 0.77
N GLU A 749 -2.41 -18.10 -0.07
CA GLU A 749 -2.27 -17.76 -1.49
C GLU A 749 -1.68 -16.35 -1.67
N GLU A 750 -2.17 -15.37 -0.91
CA GLU A 750 -1.57 -14.03 -0.84
C GLU A 750 -0.10 -14.09 -0.40
N HIS A 751 0.22 -14.91 0.60
CA HIS A 751 1.60 -15.11 1.03
C HIS A 751 2.46 -15.80 -0.05
N LEU A 752 1.91 -16.74 -0.80
CA LEU A 752 2.61 -17.42 -1.90
C LEU A 752 3.04 -16.47 -2.99
N ASN A 753 2.25 -15.43 -3.24
CA ASN A 753 2.62 -14.39 -4.18
C ASN A 753 3.92 -13.66 -3.77
N ARG A 754 4.34 -13.67 -2.49
CA ARG A 754 5.65 -13.13 -2.08
C ARG A 754 6.83 -13.95 -2.60
N HIS A 755 6.64 -15.26 -2.71
CA HIS A 755 7.65 -16.20 -3.20
C HIS A 755 7.64 -16.27 -4.72
N GLU A 756 6.45 -16.34 -5.31
CA GLU A 756 6.28 -16.53 -6.77
C GLU A 756 6.33 -15.20 -7.53
N ARG A 757 5.98 -14.10 -6.84
CA ARG A 757 5.92 -12.73 -7.36
C ARG A 757 5.14 -12.63 -8.67
N PRO A 758 3.99 -13.31 -8.83
CA PRO A 758 3.41 -13.65 -10.14
C PRO A 758 3.11 -12.43 -11.02
N TYR A 759 2.98 -11.25 -10.44
CA TYR A 759 2.69 -10.00 -11.14
C TYR A 759 3.96 -9.35 -11.68
N ARG A 760 4.38 -9.75 -12.89
CA ARG A 760 5.52 -9.15 -13.60
C ARG A 760 5.15 -7.83 -14.28
N CYS A 761 6.08 -6.87 -14.27
CA CYS A 761 5.94 -5.67 -15.08
C CYS A 761 6.00 -6.02 -16.57
N SER A 762 5.16 -5.37 -17.38
CA SER A 762 5.15 -5.58 -18.84
C SER A 762 6.29 -4.90 -19.59
N HIS A 763 7.06 -4.04 -18.92
CA HIS A 763 8.19 -3.30 -19.49
C HIS A 763 9.47 -4.13 -19.32
N SER A 764 10.02 -4.70 -20.40
CA SER A 764 11.18 -5.60 -20.35
C SER A 764 12.43 -5.01 -19.67
N ASP A 765 12.55 -3.69 -19.67
CA ASP A 765 13.69 -2.96 -19.11
C ASP A 765 13.46 -2.54 -17.65
N CYS A 766 12.29 -2.88 -17.09
CA CYS A 766 11.96 -2.67 -15.70
C CYS A 766 12.41 -3.86 -14.86
N PHE A 767 13.06 -3.58 -13.73
CA PHE A 767 13.51 -4.60 -12.77
C PHE A 767 12.38 -5.58 -12.35
N LEU A 768 11.13 -5.09 -12.26
CA LEU A 768 9.97 -5.91 -11.89
C LEU A 768 9.44 -6.79 -13.04
N HIS A 769 10.01 -6.71 -14.25
CA HIS A 769 9.72 -7.65 -15.35
C HIS A 769 10.25 -9.04 -15.04
N ASP A 770 11.53 -9.13 -14.66
CA ASP A 770 12.16 -10.41 -14.34
C ASP A 770 11.80 -10.86 -12.91
N VAL A 771 11.76 -9.91 -11.97
CA VAL A 771 11.63 -10.20 -10.54
C VAL A 771 10.17 -10.32 -10.08
N GLY A 772 9.27 -9.48 -10.60
CA GLY A 772 7.85 -9.50 -10.25
C GLY A 772 7.45 -8.88 -8.91
N CYS A 773 6.14 -8.72 -8.72
CA CYS A 773 5.50 -8.18 -7.53
C CYS A 773 4.62 -9.22 -6.84
N GLU A 774 4.44 -9.06 -5.52
CA GLU A 774 3.58 -9.92 -4.70
C GLU A 774 2.07 -9.63 -4.83
N SER A 775 1.67 -8.46 -5.34
CA SER A 775 0.27 -8.14 -5.54
C SER A 775 0.05 -7.33 -6.81
N ARG A 776 -1.17 -7.44 -7.35
CA ARG A 776 -1.61 -6.66 -8.51
C ARG A 776 -1.66 -5.17 -8.18
N GLU A 777 -2.14 -4.80 -7.01
CA GLU A 777 -2.18 -3.41 -6.54
C GLU A 777 -0.79 -2.78 -6.49
N ARG A 778 0.21 -3.56 -6.10
CA ARG A 778 1.60 -3.09 -6.08
C ARG A 778 2.20 -3.00 -7.46
N LEU A 779 1.87 -3.93 -8.36
CA LEU A 779 2.22 -3.80 -9.76
C LEU A 779 1.53 -2.58 -10.40
N GLU A 780 0.28 -2.31 -10.06
CA GLU A 780 -0.49 -1.16 -10.53
C GLU A 780 0.03 0.15 -9.92
N ALA A 781 0.43 0.15 -8.66
CA ALA A 781 1.09 1.28 -8.01
C ALA A 781 2.47 1.52 -8.62
N HIS A 782 3.24 0.45 -8.90
CA HIS A 782 4.49 0.52 -9.64
C HIS A 782 4.26 1.02 -11.07
N HIS A 783 3.24 0.53 -11.78
CA HIS A 783 2.88 1.03 -13.10
C HIS A 783 2.40 2.49 -13.03
N LYS A 784 1.70 2.90 -11.98
CA LYS A 784 1.25 4.29 -11.79
C LYS A 784 2.38 5.22 -11.35
N ALA A 785 3.41 4.70 -10.69
CA ALA A 785 4.56 5.47 -10.22
C ALA A 785 5.65 5.55 -11.30
N PHE A 786 5.87 4.48 -12.06
CA PHE A 786 7.01 4.33 -12.97
C PHE A 786 6.62 4.12 -14.45
N HIS A 787 5.35 3.78 -14.74
CA HIS A 787 4.85 3.48 -16.10
C HIS A 787 3.50 4.15 -16.42
N ARG A 788 3.28 5.36 -15.87
CA ARG A 788 2.00 6.07 -15.93
C ARG A 788 1.52 6.20 -17.38
N ASP A 789 0.59 5.34 -17.76
CA ASP A 789 -0.57 5.59 -18.64
C ASP A 789 -1.36 4.28 -18.81
N SER A 790 -2.52 4.15 -18.16
CA SER A 790 -3.53 3.14 -18.52
C SER A 790 -4.89 3.46 -17.89
N PRO A 791 -5.99 3.08 -18.56
CA PRO A 791 -6.75 1.91 -18.08
C PRO A 791 -7.21 1.00 -19.25
N ASN A 792 -6.89 -0.30 -19.25
CA ASN A 792 -7.64 -1.46 -18.71
C ASN A 792 -9.13 -1.49 -19.14
N LEU A 793 -9.76 -2.54 -19.71
CA LEU A 793 -9.55 -4.00 -19.74
C LEU A 793 -10.44 -4.65 -20.83
N ALA A 794 -9.96 -5.67 -21.54
CA ALA A 794 -10.72 -6.91 -21.86
C ALA A 794 -9.80 -7.97 -22.48
N VAL A 795 -9.94 -9.21 -22.01
CA VAL A 795 -9.07 -10.38 -22.21
C VAL A 795 -9.57 -11.26 -23.38
N THR A 796 -8.67 -11.89 -24.14
CA THR A 796 -8.84 -13.26 -24.68
C THR A 796 -7.50 -13.88 -25.14
N PHE A 797 -7.33 -15.18 -24.91
CA PHE A 797 -6.11 -16.03 -24.97
C PHE A 797 -5.89 -16.70 -26.37
N PRO A 798 -4.84 -17.55 -26.60
CA PRO A 798 -3.47 -17.26 -27.05
C PRO A 798 -3.14 -17.77 -28.49
N SER A 799 -2.06 -17.33 -29.14
CA SER A 799 -1.28 -18.25 -29.99
C SER A 799 0.19 -17.84 -30.20
N THR A 800 1.05 -18.85 -30.15
CA THR A 800 2.51 -18.88 -30.27
C THR A 800 3.04 -18.25 -31.56
N LYS A 801 4.17 -17.51 -31.51
CA LYS A 801 5.22 -17.55 -32.56
C LYS A 801 6.52 -16.79 -32.22
N ARG A 802 7.61 -17.58 -32.20
CA ARG A 802 9.04 -17.32 -32.51
C ARG A 802 9.50 -15.85 -32.63
N THR A 803 10.49 -15.48 -31.81
CA THR A 803 11.27 -14.24 -31.92
C THR A 803 12.10 -14.20 -33.22
N LYS A 804 11.98 -13.09 -33.97
CA LYS A 804 12.76 -12.77 -35.19
C LYS A 804 14.09 -12.08 -34.84
N PRO A 805 15.11 -12.13 -35.71
CA PRO A 805 16.43 -11.51 -35.50
C PRO A 805 16.37 -9.98 -35.49
N ARG A 806 17.24 -9.36 -34.67
CA ARG A 806 17.35 -7.91 -34.40
C ARG A 806 17.96 -7.15 -35.59
N ASP A 807 17.48 -5.92 -35.83
CA ASP A 807 17.76 -5.08 -37.00
C ASP A 807 18.10 -3.61 -36.60
N ILE A 808 18.68 -2.80 -37.49
CA ILE A 808 19.02 -1.38 -37.29
C ILE A 808 17.82 -0.55 -36.84
N PHE A 809 16.62 -0.90 -37.29
CA PHE A 809 15.37 -0.27 -36.85
C PHE A 809 15.07 -0.53 -35.38
N ASP A 810 15.39 -1.73 -34.86
CA ASP A 810 15.26 -2.03 -33.43
C ASP A 810 16.33 -1.28 -32.61
N ALA A 811 17.54 -1.16 -33.15
CA ALA A 811 18.61 -0.36 -32.53
C ALA A 811 18.23 1.13 -32.44
N CYS A 812 17.65 1.69 -33.52
CA CYS A 812 17.13 3.06 -33.55
C CYS A 812 15.96 3.26 -32.57
N ARG A 813 15.08 2.26 -32.41
CA ARG A 813 13.96 2.31 -31.45
C ARG A 813 14.43 2.33 -30.00
N ARG A 814 15.54 1.65 -29.71
CA ARG A 814 16.17 1.55 -28.38
C ARG A 814 17.12 2.70 -28.05
N GLY A 815 17.45 3.56 -29.02
CA GLY A 815 18.39 4.67 -28.81
C GLY A 815 19.84 4.24 -28.63
N ASN A 816 20.18 3.01 -29.03
CA ASN A 816 21.53 2.46 -28.86
C ASN A 816 22.45 2.93 -30.01
N LEU A 817 23.04 4.12 -29.84
CA LEU A 817 23.91 4.75 -30.83
C LEU A 817 25.05 3.85 -31.31
N GLU A 818 25.64 3.05 -30.41
CA GLU A 818 26.76 2.15 -30.74
C GLU A 818 26.33 0.96 -31.59
N GLU A 819 25.12 0.45 -31.38
CA GLU A 819 24.55 -0.62 -32.20
C GLU A 819 24.08 -0.08 -33.57
N VAL A 820 23.52 1.14 -33.61
CA VAL A 820 23.22 1.85 -34.86
C VAL A 820 24.50 2.11 -35.67
N ARG A 821 25.58 2.54 -35.02
CA ARG A 821 26.91 2.70 -35.64
C ARG A 821 27.44 1.37 -36.17
N ARG A 822 27.32 0.30 -35.37
CA ARG A 822 27.77 -1.03 -35.78
C ARG A 822 27.02 -1.54 -37.00
N PHE A 823 25.69 -1.41 -37.04
CA PHE A 823 24.88 -1.81 -38.18
C PHE A 823 25.14 -0.94 -39.41
N HIS A 824 25.33 0.37 -39.23
CA HIS A 824 25.73 1.28 -40.30
C HIS A 824 27.11 0.90 -40.89
N LEU A 825 28.10 0.64 -40.03
CA LEU A 825 29.45 0.22 -40.44
C LEU A 825 29.49 -1.18 -41.06
N SER A 826 28.53 -2.05 -40.73
CA SER A 826 28.37 -3.37 -41.36
C SER A 826 27.61 -3.33 -42.69
N GLY A 827 27.24 -2.14 -43.18
CA GLY A 827 26.63 -1.95 -44.50
C GLY A 827 25.11 -1.84 -44.53
N ALA A 828 24.43 -1.74 -43.38
CA ALA A 828 22.98 -1.47 -43.37
C ALA A 828 22.72 0.00 -43.75
N GLY A 829 21.99 0.24 -44.84
CA GLY A 829 21.76 1.59 -45.33
C GLY A 829 20.85 2.39 -44.41
N LEU A 830 21.32 3.57 -43.98
CA LEU A 830 20.50 4.50 -43.18
C LEU A 830 19.36 5.15 -43.97
N ASN A 831 19.34 4.94 -45.29
CA ASN A 831 18.31 5.40 -46.23
C ASN A 831 17.58 4.22 -46.91
N GLU A 832 17.94 2.97 -46.57
CA GLU A 832 17.41 1.76 -47.22
C GLU A 832 16.04 1.40 -46.64
N ASN A 833 15.06 1.29 -47.53
CA ASN A 833 13.77 0.70 -47.25
C ASN A 833 13.89 -0.82 -47.42
N GLU A 834 14.45 -1.53 -46.45
CA GLU A 834 14.40 -2.99 -46.51
C GLU A 834 12.97 -3.47 -46.22
N GLY A 835 12.30 -3.88 -47.30
CA GLY A 835 10.99 -4.51 -47.23
C GLY A 835 11.08 -5.83 -46.48
N ARG A 836 10.29 -5.96 -45.40
CA ARG A 836 9.87 -7.25 -44.87
C ARG A 836 8.38 -7.46 -45.08
N LEU A 837 8.07 -8.18 -46.16
CA LEU A 837 6.82 -8.93 -46.35
C LEU A 837 6.56 -9.83 -45.12
N SER A 838 5.43 -9.66 -44.46
CA SER A 838 4.36 -10.68 -44.45
C SER A 838 3.22 -10.31 -43.50
N LEU A 839 2.06 -10.06 -44.14
CA LEU A 839 0.67 -10.19 -43.70
C LEU A 839 0.00 -9.01 -42.96
N THR A 840 -0.90 -8.39 -43.74
CA THR A 840 -2.03 -7.48 -43.43
C THR A 840 -1.77 -5.98 -43.62
N GLU A 841 -2.09 -5.53 -44.84
CA GLU A 841 -2.56 -4.20 -45.24
C GLU A 841 -2.04 -2.96 -44.48
N ALA A 842 -0.80 -2.56 -44.77
CA ALA A 842 -0.51 -1.28 -45.44
C ALA A 842 0.97 -0.89 -45.29
N GLU A 843 1.60 -0.66 -46.44
CA GLU A 843 3.02 -0.37 -46.61
C GLU A 843 3.36 1.05 -46.16
N SER A 844 4.12 1.21 -45.08
CA SER A 844 4.63 2.52 -44.64
C SER A 844 6.14 2.62 -44.89
N TYR A 845 6.53 3.56 -45.74
CA TYR A 845 7.90 4.10 -45.84
C TYR A 845 8.34 4.57 -44.45
N VAL A 846 9.14 3.80 -43.73
CA VAL A 846 9.61 4.17 -42.38
C VAL A 846 11.12 4.13 -42.40
N THR A 847 11.75 5.29 -42.17
CA THR A 847 13.22 5.42 -42.15
C THR A 847 13.77 5.20 -40.74
N PRO A 848 15.05 4.80 -40.60
CA PRO A 848 15.72 4.74 -39.29
C PRO A 848 15.68 6.08 -38.54
N LEU A 849 15.79 7.20 -39.27
CA LEU A 849 15.64 8.54 -38.70
C LEU A 849 14.24 8.76 -38.11
N TYR A 850 13.19 8.33 -38.80
CA TYR A 850 11.83 8.45 -38.29
C TYR A 850 11.61 7.61 -37.03
N ILE A 851 12.15 6.39 -36.96
CA ILE A 851 12.04 5.55 -35.76
C ILE A 851 12.81 6.17 -34.59
N ALA A 852 14.04 6.64 -34.82
CA ALA A 852 14.83 7.31 -33.78
C ALA A 852 14.13 8.59 -33.29
N THR A 853 13.50 9.34 -34.21
CA THR A 853 12.75 10.56 -33.90
C THR A 853 11.48 10.24 -33.12
N GLN A 854 10.73 9.21 -33.51
CA GLN A 854 9.55 8.75 -32.81
C GLN A 854 9.85 8.28 -31.38
N ALA A 855 11.03 7.71 -31.17
CA ALA A 855 11.50 7.24 -29.87
C ALA A 855 12.21 8.33 -29.04
N GLY A 856 12.41 9.54 -29.58
CA GLY A 856 12.97 10.68 -28.85
C GLY A 856 14.49 10.68 -28.69
N HIS A 857 15.23 9.90 -29.48
CA HIS A 857 16.68 9.72 -29.30
C HIS A 857 17.50 10.75 -30.09
N ALA A 858 17.66 11.95 -29.52
CA ALA A 858 18.33 13.07 -30.17
C ALA A 858 19.77 12.78 -30.63
N ASN A 859 20.53 11.99 -29.86
CA ASN A 859 21.89 11.56 -30.19
C ASN A 859 21.97 10.64 -31.42
N VAL A 860 21.01 9.72 -31.56
CA VAL A 860 20.88 8.86 -32.74
C VAL A 860 20.40 9.67 -33.94
N CYS A 861 19.42 10.57 -33.75
CA CYS A 861 18.99 11.50 -34.80
C CYS A 861 20.13 12.41 -35.28
N GLN A 862 20.94 12.97 -34.37
CA GLN A 862 22.11 13.78 -34.70
C GLN A 862 23.08 12.99 -35.58
N TYR A 863 23.40 11.76 -35.18
CA TYR A 863 24.33 10.92 -35.92
C TYR A 863 23.81 10.64 -37.33
N ILE A 864 22.54 10.23 -37.46
CA ILE A 864 21.92 9.91 -38.74
C ILE A 864 21.84 11.14 -39.66
N VAL A 865 21.50 12.32 -39.11
CA VAL A 865 21.46 13.59 -39.87
C VAL A 865 22.86 14.03 -40.30
N ASN A 866 23.87 13.84 -39.45
CA ASN A 866 25.28 14.11 -39.78
C ASN A 866 25.82 13.18 -40.88
N GLN A 867 25.19 12.02 -41.11
CA GLN A 867 25.49 11.16 -42.26
C GLN A 867 24.82 11.62 -43.57
N GLY A 868 24.20 12.80 -43.62
CA GLY A 868 23.63 13.37 -44.85
C GLY A 868 22.14 13.08 -45.07
N ILE A 869 21.40 12.63 -44.05
CA ILE A 869 19.97 12.31 -44.18
C ILE A 869 19.10 13.52 -43.86
N ASN A 870 18.33 13.96 -44.85
CA ASN A 870 17.44 15.12 -44.74
C ASN A 870 16.20 14.83 -43.84
N PRO A 871 16.06 15.53 -42.68
CA PRO A 871 14.94 15.34 -41.75
C PRO A 871 13.59 15.91 -42.24
N PHE A 872 13.62 16.76 -43.28
CA PHE A 872 12.44 17.40 -43.88
C PHE A 872 11.83 16.58 -45.02
N ARG A 873 12.45 15.44 -45.40
CA ARG A 873 11.92 14.59 -46.46
C ARG A 873 10.52 14.10 -46.11
N VAL A 874 9.56 14.45 -46.96
CA VAL A 874 8.15 14.09 -46.78
C VAL A 874 7.82 12.82 -47.56
N TRP A 875 7.07 11.89 -46.96
CA TRP A 875 6.46 10.76 -47.66
C TRP A 875 4.94 10.74 -47.45
N ASN A 876 4.23 10.11 -48.38
CA ASN A 876 2.78 9.98 -48.33
C ASN A 876 2.39 8.57 -47.90
N TYR A 877 1.51 8.47 -46.90
CA TYR A 877 0.93 7.22 -46.47
C TYR A 877 -0.57 7.40 -46.18
N ARG A 878 -1.42 6.62 -46.86
CA ARG A 878 -2.89 6.70 -46.77
C ARG A 878 -3.42 8.14 -46.92
N GLY A 879 -2.91 8.87 -47.92
CA GLY A 879 -3.29 10.26 -48.19
C GLY A 879 -2.73 11.30 -47.21
N ARG A 880 -1.81 10.94 -46.31
CA ARG A 880 -1.21 11.82 -45.31
C ARG A 880 0.29 12.01 -45.55
N ARG A 881 0.74 13.25 -45.54
CA ARG A 881 2.15 13.66 -45.64
C ARG A 881 2.84 13.54 -44.27
N TRP A 882 3.87 12.71 -44.15
CA TRP A 882 4.68 12.47 -42.95
C TRP A 882 6.12 12.91 -43.15
N SER A 883 6.78 13.41 -42.10
CA SER A 883 8.22 13.69 -42.08
C SER A 883 8.78 13.45 -40.67
N SER A 884 10.09 13.23 -40.55
CA SER A 884 10.73 13.12 -39.22
C SER A 884 10.55 14.41 -38.42
N MET A 885 10.66 15.57 -39.07
CA MET A 885 10.34 16.87 -38.47
C MET A 885 8.92 16.93 -37.89
N LEU A 886 7.92 16.47 -38.65
CA LEU A 886 6.52 16.49 -38.20
C LEU A 886 6.28 15.57 -37.00
N GLU A 887 6.96 14.42 -36.94
CA GLU A 887 6.88 13.50 -35.80
C GLU A 887 7.60 14.07 -34.57
N ALA A 888 8.75 14.75 -34.74
CA ALA A 888 9.45 15.44 -33.67
C ALA A 888 8.56 16.53 -33.03
N ILE A 889 7.89 17.33 -33.87
CA ILE A 889 6.95 18.37 -33.41
C ILE A 889 5.78 17.73 -32.67
N ARG A 890 5.16 16.69 -33.24
CA ARG A 890 3.98 16.04 -32.65
C ARG A 890 4.26 15.45 -31.26
N ARG A 891 5.47 14.96 -31.03
CA ARG A 891 5.92 14.32 -29.78
C ARG A 891 6.55 15.29 -28.77
N SER A 892 6.67 16.59 -29.10
CA SER A 892 7.36 17.61 -28.28
C SER A 892 8.85 17.35 -28.06
N HIS A 893 9.54 16.82 -29.06
CA HIS A 893 10.99 16.64 -28.98
C HIS A 893 11.73 17.93 -29.36
N ALA A 894 11.59 18.97 -28.54
CA ALA A 894 12.19 20.29 -28.78
C ALA A 894 13.69 20.23 -29.14
N PRO A 895 14.54 19.43 -28.48
CA PRO A 895 15.96 19.31 -28.86
C PRO A 895 16.18 18.70 -30.25
N ILE A 896 15.29 17.79 -30.69
CA ILE A 896 15.36 17.19 -32.03
C ILE A 896 14.87 18.19 -33.09
N VAL A 897 13.83 18.97 -32.76
CA VAL A 897 13.32 20.05 -33.61
C VAL A 897 14.39 21.12 -33.82
N GLU A 898 15.03 21.57 -32.74
CA GLU A 898 16.14 22.53 -32.79
C GLU A 898 17.31 21.98 -33.63
N LEU A 899 17.69 20.72 -33.40
CA LEU A 899 18.72 20.02 -34.16
C LEU A 899 18.40 19.98 -35.66
N PHE A 900 17.16 19.64 -36.04
CA PHE A 900 16.75 19.58 -37.44
C PHE A 900 16.73 20.97 -38.09
N LEU A 901 16.28 22.02 -37.40
CA LEU A 901 16.30 23.40 -37.90
C LEU A 901 17.71 23.96 -38.12
N HIS A 902 18.69 23.47 -37.35
CA HIS A 902 20.10 23.86 -37.46
C HIS A 902 20.95 22.91 -38.32
N ALA A 903 20.35 21.87 -38.90
CA ALA A 903 21.06 20.85 -39.68
C ALA A 903 21.49 21.30 -41.09
N GLY A 904 21.18 22.54 -41.50
CA GLY A 904 21.67 23.14 -42.76
C GLY A 904 20.99 22.66 -44.05
N TYR A 905 19.85 21.97 -43.96
CA TYR A 905 19.05 21.56 -45.12
C TYR A 905 18.04 22.64 -45.53
N GLU A 906 17.85 22.86 -46.83
CA GLU A 906 16.80 23.75 -47.35
C GLU A 906 15.41 23.15 -47.08
N THR A 907 14.56 23.91 -46.38
CA THR A 907 13.15 23.54 -46.14
C THR A 907 12.23 24.32 -47.07
N ASP A 908 11.21 23.67 -47.63
CA ASP A 908 10.15 24.38 -48.34
C ASP A 908 9.31 25.21 -47.35
N ILE A 909 9.25 26.53 -47.57
CA ILE A 909 8.45 27.48 -46.78
C ILE A 909 6.98 27.05 -46.74
N ALA A 910 6.49 26.33 -47.77
CA ALA A 910 5.10 25.87 -47.88
C ALA A 910 4.67 24.85 -46.80
N ASP A 911 5.60 24.12 -46.17
CA ASP A 911 5.26 23.14 -45.11
C ASP A 911 5.28 23.76 -43.69
N PHE A 912 5.82 24.98 -43.53
CA PHE A 912 5.94 25.64 -42.23
C PHE A 912 4.60 26.01 -41.56
N PRO A 913 3.56 26.48 -42.29
CA PRO A 913 2.24 26.72 -41.71
C PRO A 913 1.66 25.47 -41.03
N ARG A 914 2.02 24.28 -41.53
CA ARG A 914 1.61 23.00 -40.96
C ARG A 914 2.38 22.63 -39.70
N TYR A 915 3.68 22.92 -39.64
CA TYR A 915 4.50 22.72 -38.44
C TYR A 915 3.99 23.58 -37.27
N ILE A 916 3.71 24.86 -37.54
CA ILE A 916 3.12 25.79 -36.54
C ILE A 916 1.75 25.28 -36.10
N ALA A 917 0.87 24.92 -37.05
CA ALA A 917 -0.47 24.44 -36.73
C ALA A 917 -0.44 23.17 -35.86
N VAL A 918 0.44 22.21 -36.16
CA VAL A 918 0.56 20.97 -35.37
C VAL A 918 1.15 21.23 -33.98
N ALA A 919 2.12 22.14 -33.84
CA ALA A 919 2.68 22.53 -32.55
C ALA A 919 1.63 23.19 -31.64
N ILE A 920 0.84 24.12 -32.18
CA ILE A 920 -0.24 24.81 -31.48
C ILE A 920 -1.31 23.80 -31.03
N LEU A 921 -1.80 22.98 -31.96
CA LEU A 921 -2.83 22.01 -31.65
C LEU A 921 -2.33 21.03 -30.57
N ALA A 922 -1.06 20.60 -30.63
CA ALA A 922 -0.51 19.60 -29.72
C ALA A 922 -0.16 20.17 -28.34
N GLY A 923 -0.22 21.49 -28.16
CA GLY A 923 0.05 22.15 -26.88
C GLY A 923 1.53 22.38 -26.57
N HIS A 924 2.42 22.25 -27.55
CA HIS A 924 3.87 22.20 -27.33
C HIS A 924 4.52 23.59 -27.45
N ARG A 925 4.51 24.36 -26.35
CA ARG A 925 5.04 25.74 -26.28
C ARG A 925 6.48 25.84 -26.74
N ASP A 926 7.39 25.04 -26.18
CA ASP A 926 8.82 25.15 -26.45
C ASP A 926 9.14 24.86 -27.92
N THR A 927 8.47 23.86 -28.50
CA THR A 927 8.58 23.54 -29.93
C THR A 927 8.10 24.70 -30.80
N LEU A 928 6.99 25.35 -30.40
CA LEU A 928 6.47 26.53 -31.08
C LEU A 928 7.45 27.71 -30.99
N GLU A 929 8.08 27.94 -29.85
CA GLU A 929 9.09 29.00 -29.67
C GLU A 929 10.31 28.78 -30.56
N HIS A 930 10.82 27.54 -30.66
CA HIS A 930 11.92 27.21 -31.58
C HIS A 930 11.53 27.40 -33.06
N LEU A 931 10.30 27.08 -33.44
CA LEU A 931 9.78 27.32 -34.79
C LEU A 931 9.64 28.82 -35.11
N LEU A 932 9.20 29.63 -34.14
CA LEU A 932 9.01 31.08 -34.28
C LEU A 932 10.32 31.88 -34.14
N GLY A 933 11.35 31.29 -33.54
CA GLY A 933 12.69 31.85 -33.44
C GLY A 933 13.56 31.60 -34.67
N TRP A 934 13.08 30.82 -35.65
CA TRP A 934 13.90 30.40 -36.78
C TRP A 934 14.08 31.52 -37.83
N PRO A 935 15.31 32.02 -38.08
CA PRO A 935 15.56 33.25 -38.85
C PRO A 935 15.14 33.21 -40.33
N SER A 936 14.97 32.01 -40.91
CA SER A 936 14.64 31.85 -42.33
C SER A 936 13.18 32.22 -42.68
N ILE A 937 12.33 32.47 -41.68
CA ILE A 937 10.94 32.90 -41.88
C ILE A 937 10.87 34.40 -41.64
N LEU A 938 11.25 35.15 -42.67
CA LEU A 938 11.34 36.61 -42.59
C LEU A 938 9.96 37.32 -42.55
N ASP A 939 8.86 36.61 -42.87
CA ASP A 939 7.52 37.21 -42.93
C ASP A 939 6.44 36.28 -42.33
N HIS A 940 6.36 36.26 -41.00
CA HIS A 940 5.30 35.54 -40.29
C HIS A 940 3.89 36.06 -40.58
N ALA A 941 3.76 37.32 -41.04
CA ALA A 941 2.47 37.91 -41.40
C ALA A 941 1.92 37.31 -42.71
N ALA A 942 2.78 37.08 -43.72
CA ALA A 942 2.39 36.50 -45.00
C ALA A 942 1.83 35.06 -44.90
N ILE A 943 2.23 34.29 -43.89
CA ILE A 943 1.78 32.91 -43.69
C ILE A 943 0.63 32.77 -42.69
N ALA A 944 0.18 33.86 -42.07
CA ALA A 944 -0.72 33.78 -40.92
C ALA A 944 -2.13 33.23 -41.26
N GLU A 945 -2.67 33.62 -42.40
CA GLU A 945 -3.95 33.09 -42.93
C GLU A 945 -3.85 31.57 -43.20
N GLN A 946 -2.70 31.12 -43.72
CA GLN A 946 -2.46 29.72 -44.03
C GLN A 946 -2.38 28.87 -42.76
N VAL A 947 -1.76 29.38 -41.69
CA VAL A 947 -1.72 28.71 -40.37
C VAL A 947 -3.14 28.55 -39.82
N ALA A 948 -3.97 29.61 -39.85
CA ALA A 948 -5.35 29.55 -39.37
C ALA A 948 -6.19 28.50 -40.13
N ARG A 949 -6.08 28.45 -41.47
CA ARG A 949 -6.74 27.41 -42.28
C ARG A 949 -6.17 26.01 -42.04
N LYS A 950 -4.87 25.92 -41.73
CA LYS A 950 -4.23 24.63 -41.43
C LYS A 950 -4.60 24.11 -40.05
N LEU A 951 -4.81 24.99 -39.07
CA LEU A 951 -5.40 24.64 -37.77
C LEU A 951 -6.78 24.02 -37.96
N LEU A 952 -7.65 24.64 -38.77
CA LEU A 952 -8.99 24.12 -39.04
C LEU A 952 -8.96 22.77 -39.79
N SER A 953 -8.27 22.69 -40.93
CA SER A 953 -8.19 21.46 -41.74
C SER A 953 -7.43 20.30 -41.09
N SER A 954 -6.52 20.57 -40.14
CA SER A 954 -5.81 19.51 -39.42
C SER A 954 -6.67 18.85 -38.33
N THR A 955 -7.79 19.48 -37.94
CA THR A 955 -8.75 18.90 -36.98
C THR A 955 -9.87 18.09 -37.62
N THR A 956 -10.06 18.17 -38.95
CA THR A 956 -11.05 17.39 -39.71
C THR A 956 -10.51 16.07 -40.24
N LEU A 957 -9.19 15.90 -40.30
CA LEU A 957 -8.52 14.64 -40.63
C LEU A 957 -8.55 13.73 -39.41
N ASP A 958 -9.28 12.61 -39.48
CA ASP A 958 -9.46 11.64 -38.40
C ASP A 958 -8.13 10.97 -38.00
N VAL A 959 -7.35 11.61 -37.13
CA VAL A 959 -6.09 11.07 -36.61
C VAL A 959 -6.38 10.33 -35.32
N LYS A 960 -6.35 8.99 -35.35
CA LYS A 960 -6.46 8.08 -34.19
C LYS A 960 -5.51 8.39 -33.00
N HIS A 961 -4.57 9.31 -33.17
CA HIS A 961 -3.51 9.66 -32.22
C HIS A 961 -3.54 11.13 -31.76
N TRP A 962 -4.61 11.86 -32.09
CA TRP A 962 -4.84 13.19 -31.56
C TRP A 962 -5.49 13.10 -30.17
N PRO A 963 -5.15 13.94 -29.17
CA PRO A 963 -5.91 13.99 -27.92
C PRO A 963 -7.40 14.13 -28.23
N LYS A 964 -8.23 13.20 -27.73
CA LYS A 964 -9.65 13.10 -28.08
C LYS A 964 -10.42 14.42 -27.86
N ASN A 965 -9.94 15.26 -26.93
CA ASN A 965 -10.37 16.63 -26.68
C ASN A 965 -9.13 17.53 -26.42
N PRO A 966 -8.72 18.44 -27.33
CA PRO A 966 -7.64 19.39 -27.03
C PRO A 966 -8.05 20.37 -25.90
N PRO A 967 -7.09 20.85 -25.09
CA PRO A 967 -7.38 21.75 -23.98
C PRO A 967 -7.97 23.09 -24.45
N ALA A 968 -8.86 23.65 -23.63
CA ALA A 968 -9.50 24.96 -23.83
C ALA A 968 -8.53 26.10 -23.48
N ASP A 969 -7.48 26.28 -24.29
CA ASP A 969 -6.46 27.30 -24.06
C ASP A 969 -6.12 28.02 -25.39
N SER A 970 -6.36 29.34 -25.46
CA SER A 970 -6.02 30.20 -26.60
C SER A 970 -4.60 30.75 -26.52
N SER A 971 -3.86 30.53 -25.42
CA SER A 971 -2.58 31.18 -25.14
C SER A 971 -1.50 30.93 -26.18
N LEU A 972 -1.42 29.71 -26.74
CA LEU A 972 -0.44 29.40 -27.79
C LEU A 972 -0.81 30.03 -29.14
N VAL A 973 -2.11 30.15 -29.42
CA VAL A 973 -2.61 30.88 -30.60
C VAL A 973 -2.28 32.37 -30.45
N HIS A 974 -2.50 32.95 -29.26
CA HIS A 974 -2.11 34.33 -28.97
C HIS A 974 -0.58 34.56 -29.02
N ALA A 975 0.23 33.63 -28.51
CA ALA A 975 1.69 33.73 -28.56
C ALA A 975 2.22 33.74 -30.01
N TRP A 976 1.69 32.85 -30.85
CA TRP A 976 1.96 32.85 -32.29
C TRP A 976 1.46 34.13 -32.97
N PHE A 977 0.21 34.53 -32.69
CA PHE A 977 -0.41 35.67 -33.34
C PHE A 977 0.26 37.01 -32.98
N ARG A 978 0.67 37.18 -31.72
CA ARG A 978 1.45 38.34 -31.25
C ARG A 978 2.78 38.45 -31.97
N ARG A 979 3.41 37.33 -32.34
CA ARG A 979 4.67 37.34 -33.09
C ARG A 979 4.47 37.75 -34.55
N ALA A 980 3.33 37.38 -35.15
CA ALA A 980 2.97 37.76 -36.51
C ALA A 980 2.46 39.21 -36.61
N PHE A 981 1.69 39.68 -35.63
CA PHE A 981 1.07 41.01 -35.59
C PHE A 981 1.26 41.67 -34.21
N PRO A 982 2.47 42.12 -33.88
CA PRO A 982 2.78 42.68 -32.55
C PRO A 982 1.96 43.95 -32.24
N ASN A 983 1.64 44.75 -33.26
CA ASN A 983 0.91 46.01 -33.14
C ASN A 983 -0.54 45.87 -32.64
N LEU A 984 -1.10 44.65 -32.68
CA LEU A 984 -2.47 44.36 -32.22
C LEU A 984 -2.55 44.01 -30.71
N TYR A 985 -1.40 43.96 -30.02
CA TYR A 985 -1.29 43.67 -28.60
C TYR A 985 -0.65 44.85 -27.85
N ARG A 986 -1.07 45.10 -26.59
CA ARG A 986 -0.42 46.10 -25.74
C ARG A 986 0.85 45.53 -25.10
N ASP A 987 1.94 46.31 -25.12
CA ASP A 987 3.28 45.81 -24.80
C ASP A 987 3.56 45.45 -23.32
N ASN A 988 2.70 45.83 -22.35
CA ASN A 988 3.04 45.84 -20.92
C ASN A 988 2.15 45.01 -19.97
N ILE A 989 1.53 43.91 -20.42
CA ILE A 989 0.71 43.06 -19.53
C ILE A 989 1.32 41.66 -19.39
N PRO A 990 1.55 41.17 -18.15
CA PRO A 990 1.97 39.79 -17.89
C PRO A 990 0.95 38.78 -18.44
N ALA A 991 1.43 37.66 -19.00
CA ALA A 991 0.57 36.61 -19.57
C ALA A 991 -0.45 36.01 -18.57
N SER A 992 -0.29 36.27 -17.26
CA SER A 992 -1.15 35.80 -16.18
C SER A 992 -2.44 36.61 -15.98
N THR A 993 -2.62 37.78 -16.62
CA THR A 993 -3.78 38.67 -16.43
C THR A 993 -4.75 38.75 -17.62
N GLY A 994 -4.61 37.86 -18.60
CA GLY A 994 -5.45 37.85 -19.81
C GLY A 994 -4.89 38.69 -20.96
N TRP A 995 -5.15 38.25 -22.19
CA TRP A 995 -4.64 38.88 -23.42
C TRP A 995 -5.44 40.13 -23.77
N SER A 996 -4.87 41.34 -23.63
CA SER A 996 -5.55 42.57 -24.02
C SER A 996 -5.35 42.88 -25.51
N PHE A 997 -6.26 42.36 -26.33
CA PHE A 997 -6.31 42.67 -27.75
C PHE A 997 -6.80 44.11 -27.96
N VAL A 998 -6.16 44.90 -28.83
CA VAL A 998 -6.63 46.25 -29.15
C VAL A 998 -7.74 46.15 -30.19
N LYS A 999 -8.99 46.09 -29.72
CA LYS A 999 -10.19 46.17 -30.57
C LYS A 999 -10.39 47.62 -31.04
N ASP A 1000 -9.63 48.06 -32.03
CA ASP A 1000 -9.78 49.38 -32.66
C ASP A 1000 -10.45 49.23 -34.05
N PRO A 1001 -11.74 49.61 -34.19
CA PRO A 1001 -12.44 49.59 -35.47
C PRO A 1001 -11.82 50.51 -36.54
N GLY A 1002 -10.91 51.43 -36.16
CA GLY A 1002 -10.18 52.31 -37.06
C GLY A 1002 -8.85 51.76 -37.56
N SER A 1003 -8.35 50.65 -37.00
CA SER A 1003 -7.08 50.04 -37.41
C SER A 1003 -7.24 49.27 -38.73
N ALA A 1004 -6.56 49.73 -39.78
CA ALA A 1004 -6.55 49.07 -41.08
C ALA A 1004 -6.05 47.61 -41.00
N GLU A 1005 -5.11 47.31 -40.10
CA GLU A 1005 -4.58 45.96 -39.86
C GLU A 1005 -5.63 45.05 -39.22
N TYR A 1006 -6.34 45.53 -38.19
CA TYR A 1006 -7.42 44.79 -37.53
C TYR A 1006 -8.59 44.51 -38.49
N CYS A 1007 -9.04 45.55 -39.22
CA CYS A 1007 -10.12 45.41 -40.19
C CYS A 1007 -9.75 44.50 -41.36
N ALA A 1008 -8.51 44.56 -41.86
CA ALA A 1008 -8.04 43.68 -42.93
C ALA A 1008 -8.02 42.20 -42.47
N TRP A 1009 -7.58 41.93 -41.25
CA TRP A 1009 -7.51 40.57 -40.72
C TRP A 1009 -8.90 40.00 -40.37
N LYS A 1010 -9.77 40.82 -39.74
CA LYS A 1010 -11.18 40.48 -39.48
C LYS A 1010 -11.91 40.18 -40.80
N LYS A 1011 -11.66 40.96 -41.85
CA LYS A 1011 -12.20 40.74 -43.21
C LYS A 1011 -11.64 39.48 -43.89
N ALA A 1012 -10.34 39.19 -43.75
CA ALA A 1012 -9.70 38.02 -44.32
C ALA A 1012 -10.21 36.69 -43.71
N LEU A 1013 -10.63 36.69 -42.45
CA LEU A 1013 -11.16 35.49 -41.77
C LEU A 1013 -12.68 35.34 -41.82
N LEU A 1014 -13.43 36.45 -41.77
CA LEU A 1014 -14.90 36.42 -41.67
C LEU A 1014 -15.62 36.73 -43.00
N GLN A 1015 -14.97 37.40 -43.96
CA GLN A 1015 -15.61 37.86 -45.21
C GLN A 1015 -14.99 37.27 -46.50
N SER A 1016 -14.05 36.33 -46.41
CA SER A 1016 -13.41 35.71 -47.57
C SER A 1016 -14.34 34.72 -48.29
N ASN A 1017 -15.33 35.16 -49.08
CA ASN A 1017 -16.24 34.36 -49.94
C ASN A 1017 -16.96 33.13 -49.32
N ASP A 1018 -16.68 32.78 -48.07
CA ASP A 1018 -17.05 31.55 -47.41
C ASP A 1018 -17.58 31.92 -46.03
N ARG A 1019 -18.89 32.24 -45.96
CA ARG A 1019 -19.62 32.59 -44.72
C ARG A 1019 -19.63 31.46 -43.68
N SER A 1020 -18.82 30.42 -43.89
CA SER A 1020 -18.75 29.16 -43.17
C SER A 1020 -17.60 29.11 -42.15
N PHE A 1021 -16.54 29.93 -42.26
CA PHE A 1021 -15.33 29.75 -41.44
C PHE A 1021 -15.57 29.88 -39.91
N LEU A 1022 -16.37 30.85 -39.47
CA LEU A 1022 -16.72 31.02 -38.06
C LEU A 1022 -17.56 29.84 -37.53
N HIS A 1023 -18.58 29.45 -38.29
CA HIS A 1023 -19.46 28.32 -37.96
C HIS A 1023 -18.72 26.98 -38.00
N ASP A 1024 -17.82 26.78 -38.96
CA ASP A 1024 -16.98 25.59 -39.08
C ASP A 1024 -15.95 25.52 -37.97
N THR A 1025 -15.33 26.66 -37.60
CA THR A 1025 -14.36 26.71 -36.51
C THR A 1025 -15.02 26.44 -35.17
N LEU A 1026 -16.13 27.13 -34.89
CA LEU A 1026 -16.95 26.90 -33.70
C LEU A 1026 -17.69 25.57 -33.73
N GLY A 1027 -17.82 24.89 -34.88
CA GLY A 1027 -18.36 23.52 -35.00
C GLY A 1027 -17.29 22.42 -35.02
N SER A 1028 -16.00 22.77 -35.13
CA SER A 1028 -14.87 21.82 -35.24
C SER A 1028 -14.30 21.39 -33.87
N LYS A 1029 -13.38 20.41 -33.86
CA LYS A 1029 -12.62 20.00 -32.67
C LYS A 1029 -11.51 21.00 -32.26
N CYS A 1030 -11.40 22.15 -32.91
CA CYS A 1030 -10.30 23.12 -32.70
C CYS A 1030 -10.62 24.13 -31.57
N HIS A 1031 -10.64 23.67 -30.30
CA HIS A 1031 -10.93 24.52 -29.15
C HIS A 1031 -10.03 25.76 -28.99
N PRO A 1032 -8.69 25.68 -29.20
CA PRO A 1032 -7.80 26.84 -29.09
C PRO A 1032 -8.15 27.97 -30.08
N LEU A 1033 -8.46 27.61 -31.33
CA LEU A 1033 -8.83 28.59 -32.35
C LEU A 1033 -10.25 29.13 -32.11
N SER A 1034 -11.17 28.30 -31.61
CA SER A 1034 -12.52 28.76 -31.22
C SER A 1034 -12.45 29.84 -30.14
N LEU A 1035 -11.67 29.63 -29.08
CA LEU A 1035 -11.54 30.61 -27.98
C LEU A 1035 -10.83 31.88 -28.43
N PHE A 1036 -9.75 31.75 -29.20
CA PHE A 1036 -9.05 32.89 -29.79
C PHE A 1036 -9.97 33.76 -30.66
N LEU A 1037 -10.85 33.15 -31.47
CA LEU A 1037 -11.82 33.90 -32.24
C LEU A 1037 -12.84 34.60 -31.34
N LEU A 1038 -13.33 33.97 -30.26
CA LEU A 1038 -14.26 34.63 -29.32
C LEU A 1038 -13.64 35.85 -28.63
N ASP A 1039 -12.33 35.87 -28.43
CA ASP A 1039 -11.61 37.04 -27.90
C ASP A 1039 -11.57 38.21 -28.92
N LEU A 1040 -11.77 37.92 -30.22
CA LEU A 1040 -11.77 38.89 -31.33
C LEU A 1040 -13.17 39.36 -31.75
N LEU A 1041 -14.24 38.62 -31.43
CA LEU A 1041 -15.58 38.83 -32.01
C LEU A 1041 -16.43 39.87 -31.26
N ASP A 1042 -17.26 40.56 -32.06
CA ASP A 1042 -18.39 41.44 -31.74
C ASP A 1042 -19.67 40.69 -31.28
N GLU A 1043 -20.61 41.34 -30.58
CA GLU A 1043 -21.99 40.81 -30.42
C GLU A 1043 -22.68 40.60 -31.79
N ASP A 1044 -22.50 41.56 -32.70
CA ASP A 1044 -23.06 41.51 -34.06
C ASP A 1044 -22.53 40.32 -34.88
N ASP A 1045 -21.27 39.92 -34.64
CA ASP A 1045 -20.66 38.80 -35.35
C ASP A 1045 -21.24 37.45 -34.89
N LEU A 1046 -21.73 37.35 -33.65
CA LEU A 1046 -22.39 36.16 -33.10
C LEU A 1046 -23.84 36.00 -33.58
N GLN A 1047 -24.42 37.02 -34.22
CA GLN A 1047 -25.76 36.96 -34.82
C GLN A 1047 -25.75 36.54 -36.30
N LEU A 1048 -24.56 36.32 -36.89
CA LEU A 1048 -24.42 35.81 -38.24
C LEU A 1048 -25.07 34.42 -38.38
N THR A 1049 -25.87 34.23 -39.43
CA THR A 1049 -26.58 32.98 -39.68
C THR A 1049 -25.96 32.21 -40.85
N ALA A 1050 -25.76 30.90 -40.64
CA ALA A 1050 -25.36 29.95 -41.66
C ALA A 1050 -26.58 29.29 -42.34
N TYR A 1051 -26.34 28.26 -43.15
CA TYR A 1051 -27.39 27.44 -43.77
C TYR A 1051 -28.39 26.91 -42.70
N GLY A 1052 -29.69 26.97 -42.99
CA GLY A 1052 -30.75 26.63 -42.03
C GLY A 1052 -31.07 27.70 -40.98
N GLY A 1053 -30.45 28.89 -41.06
CA GLY A 1053 -30.66 29.95 -40.05
C GLY A 1053 -29.94 29.69 -38.73
N ASN A 1054 -28.99 28.76 -38.71
CA ASN A 1054 -28.21 28.41 -37.54
C ASN A 1054 -27.24 29.55 -37.17
N ARG A 1055 -27.34 30.04 -35.93
CA ARG A 1055 -26.34 30.93 -35.32
C ARG A 1055 -25.12 30.12 -34.84
N PRO A 1056 -23.99 30.75 -34.49
CA PRO A 1056 -22.81 30.03 -34.02
C PRO A 1056 -23.07 29.10 -32.83
N ILE A 1057 -23.99 29.48 -31.92
CA ILE A 1057 -24.41 28.62 -30.80
C ILE A 1057 -25.16 27.35 -31.24
N HIS A 1058 -25.90 27.40 -32.35
CA HIS A 1058 -26.55 26.22 -32.93
C HIS A 1058 -25.51 25.28 -33.54
N SER A 1059 -24.49 25.82 -34.20
CA SER A 1059 -23.35 25.02 -34.70
C SER A 1059 -22.53 24.39 -33.57
N LEU A 1060 -22.44 25.04 -32.41
CA LEU A 1060 -21.82 24.51 -31.20
C LEU A 1060 -22.61 23.36 -30.56
N ALA A 1061 -23.94 23.39 -30.65
CA ALA A 1061 -24.82 22.32 -30.17
C ALA A 1061 -24.65 21.00 -30.96
N VAL A 1062 -24.27 21.08 -32.25
CA VAL A 1062 -24.07 19.94 -33.16
C VAL A 1062 -22.68 19.27 -33.01
N LYS A 1063 -21.84 19.71 -32.07
CA LYS A 1063 -20.38 19.50 -32.15
C LYS A 1063 -19.91 18.03 -32.22
N ARG A 1064 -19.04 17.78 -33.20
CA ARG A 1064 -18.37 16.53 -33.54
C ARG A 1064 -17.25 16.12 -32.56
N CYS A 1065 -17.40 16.21 -31.24
CA CYS A 1065 -16.39 15.64 -30.31
C CYS A 1065 -16.68 14.15 -30.08
N ASN A 1066 -15.69 13.27 -30.29
CA ASN A 1066 -15.91 11.82 -30.18
C ASN A 1066 -16.17 11.44 -28.71
N GLY A 1067 -17.43 11.36 -28.31
CA GLY A 1067 -17.84 10.86 -26.99
C GLY A 1067 -18.87 11.68 -26.23
N GLY A 1068 -19.38 12.81 -26.75
CA GLY A 1068 -20.54 13.48 -26.14
C GLY A 1068 -20.29 14.05 -24.73
N ASP A 1069 -19.04 14.20 -24.27
CA ASP A 1069 -18.79 14.79 -22.94
C ASP A 1069 -17.50 15.59 -22.94
N CYS A 1070 -17.54 16.75 -23.61
CA CYS A 1070 -16.40 17.66 -23.72
C CYS A 1070 -16.63 18.94 -22.91
N LYS A 1071 -15.92 19.06 -21.78
CA LYS A 1071 -15.91 20.28 -20.93
C LYS A 1071 -15.47 21.53 -21.70
N SER A 1072 -14.53 21.40 -22.64
CA SER A 1072 -14.06 22.52 -23.47
C SER A 1072 -15.17 23.08 -24.36
N CYS A 1073 -16.09 22.24 -24.86
CA CYS A 1073 -17.27 22.73 -25.59
C CYS A 1073 -18.19 23.55 -24.68
N ALA A 1074 -18.42 23.08 -23.44
CA ALA A 1074 -19.25 23.80 -22.48
C ALA A 1074 -18.66 25.17 -22.08
N ILE A 1075 -17.33 25.27 -21.97
CA ILE A 1075 -16.63 26.56 -21.74
C ILE A 1075 -16.85 27.51 -22.91
N ILE A 1076 -16.69 27.03 -24.15
CA ILE A 1076 -16.92 27.84 -25.35
C ILE A 1076 -18.38 28.31 -25.41
N VAL A 1077 -19.34 27.43 -25.11
CA VAL A 1077 -20.78 27.77 -25.08
C VAL A 1077 -21.08 28.82 -24.01
N ARG A 1078 -20.55 28.67 -22.77
CA ARG A 1078 -20.66 29.72 -21.74
C ARG A 1078 -20.09 31.04 -22.23
N ARG A 1079 -18.94 31.01 -22.90
CA ARG A 1079 -18.30 32.22 -23.39
C ARG A 1079 -19.12 32.93 -24.48
N VAL A 1080 -19.78 32.17 -25.36
CA VAL A 1080 -20.74 32.75 -26.33
C VAL A 1080 -21.91 33.41 -25.60
N ILE A 1081 -22.48 32.74 -24.60
CA ILE A 1081 -23.59 33.26 -23.76
C ILE A 1081 -23.18 34.53 -23.00
N GLU A 1082 -21.95 34.57 -22.49
CA GLU A 1082 -21.41 35.76 -21.80
C GLU A 1082 -21.25 36.96 -22.74
N ILE A 1083 -20.88 36.72 -24.00
CA ILE A 1083 -20.66 37.79 -24.98
C ILE A 1083 -22.00 38.36 -25.48
N ASP A 1084 -23.00 37.52 -25.73
CA ASP A 1084 -24.30 37.95 -26.30
C ASP A 1084 -25.43 38.10 -25.27
N GLY A 1085 -25.12 37.96 -23.98
CA GLY A 1085 -26.09 38.05 -22.88
C GLY A 1085 -27.13 36.92 -22.87
N GLY A 1086 -26.90 35.80 -23.55
CA GLY A 1086 -27.80 34.65 -23.60
C GLY A 1086 -28.95 34.76 -24.60
N VAL A 1087 -28.94 35.80 -25.45
CA VAL A 1087 -29.98 36.02 -26.47
C VAL A 1087 -30.04 34.87 -27.47
N SER A 1088 -28.90 34.33 -27.90
CA SER A 1088 -28.87 33.25 -28.90
C SER A 1088 -29.30 31.89 -28.38
N VAL A 1089 -29.32 31.64 -27.06
CA VAL A 1089 -29.78 30.37 -26.45
C VAL A 1089 -31.29 30.19 -26.61
N ASN A 1090 -32.04 31.29 -26.55
CA ASN A 1090 -33.51 31.29 -26.58
C ASN A 1090 -34.09 31.63 -27.95
N THR A 1091 -33.23 31.83 -28.97
CA THR A 1091 -33.69 32.16 -30.32
C THR A 1091 -33.64 30.93 -31.22
N PRO A 1092 -34.79 30.44 -31.73
CA PRO A 1092 -34.81 29.27 -32.59
C PRO A 1092 -34.14 29.54 -33.95
N ASN A 1093 -33.72 28.46 -34.61
CA ASN A 1093 -33.32 28.49 -36.01
C ASN A 1093 -34.57 28.60 -36.93
N LYS A 1094 -34.37 28.55 -38.26
CA LYS A 1094 -35.50 28.65 -39.21
C LYS A 1094 -36.48 27.45 -39.13
N ASP A 1095 -36.07 26.35 -38.50
CA ASP A 1095 -36.85 25.12 -38.35
C ASP A 1095 -37.62 25.06 -37.01
N GLY A 1096 -37.49 26.09 -36.15
CA GLY A 1096 -38.16 26.16 -34.85
C GLY A 1096 -37.39 25.51 -33.70
N SER A 1097 -36.23 24.91 -33.95
CA SER A 1097 -35.42 24.22 -32.93
C SER A 1097 -34.54 25.20 -32.15
N LEU A 1098 -34.58 25.10 -30.82
CA LEU A 1098 -33.62 25.76 -29.94
C LEU A 1098 -32.27 25.01 -29.95
N PRO A 1099 -31.17 25.66 -29.54
CA PRO A 1099 -29.87 25.01 -29.38
C PRO A 1099 -29.91 23.77 -28.46
N ILE A 1100 -30.78 23.77 -27.44
CA ILE A 1100 -30.95 22.62 -26.54
C ILE A 1100 -31.62 21.42 -27.24
N ASP A 1101 -32.58 21.68 -28.12
CA ASP A 1101 -33.26 20.63 -28.90
C ASP A 1101 -32.26 19.93 -29.81
N ILE A 1102 -31.42 20.74 -30.48
CA ILE A 1102 -30.35 20.24 -31.36
C ILE A 1102 -29.31 19.43 -30.57
N ALA A 1103 -28.99 19.82 -29.33
CA ALA A 1103 -28.05 19.10 -28.48
C ALA A 1103 -28.62 17.76 -27.99
N LEU A 1104 -29.91 17.70 -27.67
CA LEU A 1104 -30.61 16.49 -27.23
C LEU A 1104 -30.81 15.48 -28.37
N ASP A 1105 -30.92 15.95 -29.61
CA ASP A 1105 -31.02 15.10 -30.81
C ASP A 1105 -29.67 14.47 -31.22
N TYR A 1106 -28.54 15.05 -30.81
CA TYR A 1106 -27.22 14.55 -31.19
C TYR A 1106 -26.84 13.25 -30.43
N ARG A 1107 -26.11 12.34 -31.09
CA ARG A 1107 -25.63 11.09 -30.48
C ARG A 1107 -24.13 10.89 -30.63
N PRO A 1108 -23.39 10.67 -29.52
CA PRO A 1108 -23.81 10.69 -28.10
C PRO A 1108 -24.19 12.09 -27.58
N ILE A 1109 -25.11 12.17 -26.60
CA ILE A 1109 -25.63 13.43 -26.04
C ILE A 1109 -24.50 14.21 -25.35
N PRO A 1110 -24.27 15.50 -25.69
CA PRO A 1110 -23.23 16.34 -25.10
C PRO A 1110 -23.58 16.80 -23.67
N LYS A 1111 -23.43 15.97 -22.61
CA LYS A 1111 -24.03 16.25 -21.27
C LYS A 1111 -23.61 17.59 -20.68
N TRP A 1112 -22.31 17.94 -20.70
CA TRP A 1112 -21.82 19.24 -20.20
C TRP A 1112 -22.39 20.44 -20.98
N VAL A 1113 -22.62 20.29 -22.28
CA VAL A 1113 -23.21 21.36 -23.11
C VAL A 1113 -24.70 21.47 -22.82
N VAL A 1114 -25.40 20.35 -22.71
CA VAL A 1114 -26.82 20.29 -22.33
C VAL A 1114 -27.02 20.95 -20.96
N GLN A 1115 -26.19 20.66 -19.97
CA GLN A 1115 -26.25 21.31 -18.65
C GLN A 1115 -26.12 22.84 -18.74
N VAL A 1116 -25.18 23.35 -19.54
CA VAL A 1116 -24.98 24.80 -19.70
C VAL A 1116 -26.15 25.45 -20.44
N LEU A 1117 -26.65 24.82 -21.51
CA LEU A 1117 -27.82 25.32 -22.24
C LEU A 1117 -29.08 25.27 -21.37
N PHE A 1118 -29.28 24.19 -20.62
CA PHE A 1118 -30.44 24.01 -19.73
C PHE A 1118 -30.52 25.09 -18.64
N LEU A 1119 -29.38 25.51 -18.08
CA LEU A 1119 -29.31 26.57 -17.08
C LEU A 1119 -29.71 27.96 -17.61
N HIS A 1120 -29.61 28.19 -18.92
CA HIS A 1120 -29.81 29.51 -19.56
C HIS A 1120 -30.98 29.51 -20.57
N THR A 1121 -31.76 28.42 -20.61
CA THR A 1121 -32.97 28.32 -21.45
C THR A 1121 -34.19 28.69 -20.61
N ASP A 1122 -34.94 29.71 -21.01
CA ASP A 1122 -36.03 30.26 -20.19
C ASP A 1122 -37.31 29.39 -20.19
N ASN A 1123 -37.53 28.58 -21.24
CA ASN A 1123 -38.75 27.79 -21.38
C ASN A 1123 -38.48 26.43 -22.05
N LEU A 1124 -38.32 25.38 -21.23
CA LEU A 1124 -38.09 23.99 -21.69
C LEU A 1124 -39.34 23.35 -22.32
N ASN A 1125 -40.50 24.00 -22.21
CA ASN A 1125 -41.79 23.50 -22.68
C ASN A 1125 -42.25 24.15 -24.00
N ASN A 1126 -41.32 24.63 -24.83
CA ASN A 1126 -41.68 25.30 -26.06
C ASN A 1126 -42.39 24.31 -27.02
N ARG A 1127 -43.72 24.45 -27.09
CA ARG A 1127 -44.57 23.71 -28.02
C ARG A 1127 -44.40 24.31 -29.41
N GLU A 1128 -43.61 23.68 -30.27
CA GLU A 1128 -43.55 24.06 -31.68
C GLU A 1128 -44.19 23.01 -32.62
N PRO A 1129 -44.72 23.44 -33.78
CA PRO A 1129 -45.95 22.93 -34.39
C PRO A 1129 -45.75 21.79 -35.40
N LYS A 1130 -44.53 21.26 -35.54
CA LYS A 1130 -44.20 20.19 -36.48
C LYS A 1130 -43.46 19.07 -35.74
N GLY A 1131 -44.25 18.24 -35.08
CA GLY A 1131 -43.93 16.92 -34.54
C GLY A 1131 -42.49 16.44 -34.67
N ILE A 1132 -41.62 16.91 -33.76
CA ILE A 1132 -40.48 16.11 -33.31
C ILE A 1132 -40.87 15.67 -31.90
N ASP A 1133 -41.36 14.44 -31.88
CA ASP A 1133 -41.79 13.71 -30.70
C ASP A 1133 -40.54 13.42 -29.84
N LEU A 1134 -40.52 13.90 -28.59
CA LEU A 1134 -39.65 13.34 -27.51
C LEU A 1134 -39.93 11.83 -27.25
N ARG A 1135 -40.73 11.19 -28.12
CA ARG A 1135 -41.71 10.14 -27.85
C ARG A 1135 -41.44 8.84 -28.64
N ASP A 1136 -40.37 8.71 -29.44
CA ASP A 1136 -40.10 7.47 -30.22
C ASP A 1136 -38.78 6.74 -29.93
N HIS A 1137 -37.98 7.19 -28.96
CA HIS A 1137 -36.76 6.48 -28.59
C HIS A 1137 -36.66 6.36 -27.06
N GLU A 1138 -37.04 5.20 -26.54
CA GLU A 1138 -36.96 4.85 -25.11
C GLU A 1138 -35.53 4.98 -24.53
N ALA A 1139 -34.51 5.03 -25.40
CA ALA A 1139 -33.11 5.28 -25.03
C ALA A 1139 -32.77 6.76 -24.76
N ILE A 1140 -33.52 7.74 -25.30
CA ILE A 1140 -33.31 9.19 -25.03
C ILE A 1140 -33.60 9.50 -23.56
N ILE A 1141 -34.63 8.84 -23.02
CA ILE A 1141 -35.17 9.10 -21.69
C ILE A 1141 -34.23 8.60 -20.60
N ALA A 1142 -33.54 7.47 -20.78
CA ALA A 1142 -32.65 6.92 -19.75
C ALA A 1142 -31.42 7.82 -19.47
N ASP A 1143 -30.71 8.25 -20.52
CA ASP A 1143 -29.53 9.13 -20.37
C ASP A 1143 -29.91 10.56 -19.98
N ALA A 1144 -31.07 11.04 -20.43
CA ALA A 1144 -31.60 12.34 -20.04
C ALA A 1144 -32.05 12.34 -18.57
N ILE A 1145 -32.76 11.31 -18.09
CA ILE A 1145 -33.20 11.20 -16.68
C ILE A 1145 -32.00 11.26 -15.73
N SER A 1146 -30.89 10.58 -16.04
CA SER A 1146 -29.69 10.64 -15.21
C SER A 1146 -29.12 12.06 -15.08
N VAL A 1147 -29.06 12.83 -16.16
CA VAL A 1147 -28.55 14.22 -16.14
C VAL A 1147 -29.56 15.21 -15.53
N ILE A 1148 -30.85 14.91 -15.68
CA ILE A 1148 -31.97 15.70 -15.18
C ILE A 1148 -32.15 15.53 -13.66
N VAL A 1149 -31.98 14.30 -13.14
CA VAL A 1149 -31.98 13.99 -11.71
C VAL A 1149 -30.86 14.76 -10.99
N GLU A 1150 -29.67 14.85 -11.60
CA GLU A 1150 -28.53 15.61 -11.06
C GLU A 1150 -28.74 17.14 -11.01
N THR A 1151 -29.68 17.69 -11.81
CA THR A 1151 -29.87 19.14 -11.97
C THR A 1151 -31.09 19.72 -11.24
N CYS A 1152 -31.88 18.87 -10.55
CA CYS A 1152 -32.94 19.23 -9.57
C CYS A 1152 -33.96 20.30 -10.02
N ARG A 1153 -34.38 20.31 -11.29
CA ARG A 1153 -35.47 21.19 -11.78
C ARG A 1153 -36.44 20.47 -12.70
N LEU A 1154 -37.02 19.36 -12.23
CA LEU A 1154 -38.13 18.72 -12.95
C LEU A 1154 -39.40 18.72 -12.12
N ASP A 1155 -40.50 19.08 -12.76
CA ASP A 1155 -41.85 18.95 -12.21
C ASP A 1155 -42.28 17.46 -12.32
N SER A 1156 -42.21 16.74 -11.20
CA SER A 1156 -42.59 15.32 -11.08
C SER A 1156 -44.05 15.04 -11.42
N SER A 1157 -44.89 16.08 -11.51
CA SER A 1157 -46.30 15.98 -11.89
C SER A 1157 -46.55 15.92 -13.40
N THR A 1158 -45.49 16.10 -14.22
CA THR A 1158 -45.59 16.04 -15.68
C THR A 1158 -46.02 14.65 -16.16
N ARG A 1159 -47.00 14.64 -17.08
CA ARG A 1159 -47.56 13.42 -17.66
C ARG A 1159 -47.34 13.38 -19.16
N ASN A 1160 -47.08 12.18 -19.68
CA ASN A 1160 -46.99 11.98 -21.12
C ASN A 1160 -48.39 11.99 -21.78
N HIS A 1161 -48.44 11.90 -23.12
CA HIS A 1161 -49.70 11.89 -23.87
C HIS A 1161 -50.60 10.67 -23.59
N ARG A 1162 -50.06 9.61 -22.96
CA ARG A 1162 -50.79 8.42 -22.49
C ARG A 1162 -51.22 8.54 -21.02
N GLY A 1163 -51.00 9.70 -20.39
CA GLY A 1163 -51.35 9.97 -18.99
C GLY A 1163 -50.36 9.42 -17.96
N GLN A 1164 -49.25 8.82 -18.39
CA GLN A 1164 -48.27 8.17 -17.51
C GLN A 1164 -47.33 9.18 -16.85
N THR A 1165 -46.95 8.89 -15.61
CA THR A 1165 -45.94 9.66 -14.86
C THR A 1165 -44.52 9.22 -15.22
N ILE A 1166 -43.51 10.02 -14.86
CA ILE A 1166 -42.10 9.63 -15.01
C ILE A 1166 -41.75 8.36 -14.22
N PHE A 1167 -42.43 8.12 -13.09
CA PHE A 1167 -42.30 6.91 -12.28
C PHE A 1167 -42.89 5.68 -12.97
N SER A 1168 -44.03 5.82 -13.64
CA SER A 1168 -44.65 4.74 -14.42
C SER A 1168 -43.80 4.36 -15.64
N ILE A 1169 -43.14 5.35 -16.27
CA ILE A 1169 -42.20 5.11 -17.36
C ILE A 1169 -40.94 4.39 -16.84
N ALA A 1170 -40.33 4.91 -15.77
CA ALA A 1170 -39.15 4.30 -15.15
C ALA A 1170 -39.42 2.85 -14.67
N ALA A 1171 -40.61 2.59 -14.14
CA ALA A 1171 -41.04 1.26 -13.73
C ALA A 1171 -41.31 0.32 -14.92
N GLY A 1172 -41.94 0.79 -16.01
CA GLY A 1172 -42.31 -0.05 -17.15
C GLY A 1172 -41.20 -0.34 -18.16
N THR A 1173 -40.18 0.52 -18.25
CA THR A 1173 -39.17 0.44 -19.31
C THR A 1173 -38.00 -0.48 -18.93
N TYR A 1174 -37.68 -1.48 -19.76
CA TYR A 1174 -36.79 -2.58 -19.37
C TYR A 1174 -35.28 -2.24 -19.25
N TRP A 1175 -34.75 -1.31 -20.05
CA TRP A 1175 -33.33 -0.89 -20.03
C TRP A 1175 -33.03 0.21 -18.99
N ILE A 1176 -34.05 0.76 -18.32
CA ILE A 1176 -33.85 1.61 -17.14
C ILE A 1176 -33.55 0.68 -15.96
N ASP A 1177 -32.54 0.98 -15.15
CA ASP A 1177 -32.19 0.16 -13.99
C ASP A 1177 -33.04 0.50 -12.76
N ALA A 1178 -33.06 -0.39 -11.77
CA ALA A 1178 -33.78 -0.15 -10.52
C ALA A 1178 -33.18 1.02 -9.72
N LYS A 1179 -31.89 1.33 -9.89
CA LYS A 1179 -31.21 2.45 -9.21
C LYS A 1179 -31.74 3.81 -9.65
N THR A 1180 -32.07 3.96 -10.93
CA THR A 1180 -32.69 5.19 -11.42
C THR A 1180 -34.09 5.39 -10.81
N LEU A 1181 -34.85 4.30 -10.64
CA LEU A 1181 -36.15 4.35 -9.96
C LEU A 1181 -35.99 4.67 -8.46
N ASP A 1182 -34.97 4.12 -7.81
CA ASP A 1182 -34.61 4.41 -6.41
C ASP A 1182 -34.26 5.89 -6.21
N SER A 1183 -33.46 6.46 -7.11
CA SER A 1183 -33.09 7.89 -7.10
C SER A 1183 -34.31 8.80 -7.27
N LEU A 1184 -35.32 8.38 -8.05
CA LEU A 1184 -36.58 9.12 -8.18
C LEU A 1184 -37.44 9.02 -6.91
N LEU A 1185 -37.44 7.87 -6.22
CA LEU A 1185 -38.16 7.68 -4.95
C LEU A 1185 -37.55 8.52 -3.81
N GLU A 1186 -36.23 8.72 -3.80
CA GLU A 1186 -35.56 9.63 -2.86
C GLU A 1186 -35.96 11.11 -3.08
N ILE A 1187 -36.26 11.50 -4.32
CA ILE A 1187 -36.68 12.87 -4.65
C ILE A 1187 -38.13 13.11 -4.22
N ASP A 1188 -39.05 12.21 -4.60
CA ASP A 1188 -40.47 12.34 -4.28
C ASP A 1188 -41.19 10.99 -4.28
N SER A 1189 -41.26 10.36 -3.11
CA SER A 1189 -41.90 9.04 -2.95
C SER A 1189 -43.42 9.06 -3.20
N THR A 1190 -44.07 10.23 -3.22
CA THR A 1190 -45.52 10.35 -3.34
C THR A 1190 -46.08 9.86 -4.68
N PHE A 1191 -45.25 9.83 -5.71
CA PHE A 1191 -45.63 9.37 -7.04
C PHE A 1191 -45.47 7.85 -7.24
N ALA A 1192 -44.91 7.12 -6.27
CA ALA A 1192 -44.76 5.67 -6.32
C ALA A 1192 -46.09 4.89 -6.38
N TRP A 1193 -47.16 5.48 -5.85
CA TRP A 1193 -48.52 4.92 -5.86
C TRP A 1193 -49.52 5.79 -6.64
N THR A 1194 -49.03 6.81 -7.35
CA THR A 1194 -49.90 7.69 -8.14
C THR A 1194 -50.28 7.00 -9.45
N ALA A 1195 -51.59 6.84 -9.67
CA ALA A 1195 -52.09 6.26 -10.90
C ALA A 1195 -51.89 7.18 -12.11
N ASP A 1196 -51.66 6.55 -13.25
CA ASP A 1196 -51.67 7.16 -14.56
C ASP A 1196 -53.08 7.64 -14.92
N ASN A 1197 -53.17 8.64 -15.79
CA ASN A 1197 -54.44 9.09 -16.37
C ASN A 1197 -54.89 8.21 -17.55
N SER A 1198 -54.37 6.98 -17.65
CA SER A 1198 -54.85 5.98 -18.60
C SER A 1198 -56.26 5.48 -18.21
N GLU A 1199 -57.00 4.90 -19.14
CA GLU A 1199 -58.37 4.39 -18.89
C GLU A 1199 -58.41 3.39 -17.71
N ASP A 1200 -57.35 2.59 -17.56
CA ASP A 1200 -57.21 1.56 -16.52
C ASP A 1200 -56.65 2.06 -15.18
N ARG A 1201 -56.18 3.32 -15.11
CA ARG A 1201 -55.55 3.95 -13.92
C ARG A 1201 -54.42 3.12 -13.32
N GLN A 1202 -53.48 2.68 -14.16
CA GLN A 1202 -52.34 1.86 -13.76
C GLN A 1202 -51.34 2.64 -12.90
N THR A 1203 -50.74 1.97 -11.92
CA THR A 1203 -49.70 2.53 -11.05
C THR A 1203 -48.30 2.07 -11.49
N PRO A 1204 -47.21 2.67 -11.00
CA PRO A 1204 -45.85 2.19 -11.29
C PRO A 1204 -45.64 0.70 -11.01
N LEU A 1205 -46.28 0.15 -9.96
CA LEU A 1205 -46.24 -1.29 -9.68
C LEU A 1205 -46.93 -2.14 -10.76
N HIS A 1206 -47.99 -1.65 -11.40
CA HIS A 1206 -48.59 -2.35 -12.55
C HIS A 1206 -47.60 -2.44 -13.71
N HIS A 1207 -46.89 -1.34 -14.00
CA HIS A 1207 -45.89 -1.30 -15.07
C HIS A 1207 -44.64 -2.13 -14.77
N ALA A 1208 -44.25 -2.26 -13.50
CA ALA A 1208 -43.15 -3.15 -13.10
C ALA A 1208 -43.53 -4.65 -13.23
N MET A 1209 -44.80 -4.98 -13.00
CA MET A 1209 -45.29 -6.37 -12.96
C MET A 1209 -45.72 -6.92 -14.34
N THR A 1210 -45.94 -6.08 -15.36
CA THR A 1210 -46.41 -6.49 -16.69
C THR A 1210 -45.37 -7.29 -17.51
N ALA A 1211 -44.09 -7.28 -17.13
CA ALA A 1211 -43.00 -7.96 -17.83
C ALA A 1211 -42.40 -9.14 -17.04
N THR A 1212 -43.23 -9.96 -16.41
CA THR A 1212 -42.81 -11.17 -15.68
C THR A 1212 -42.42 -12.30 -16.65
N GLY A 1213 -41.30 -12.10 -17.35
CA GLY A 1213 -40.58 -13.11 -18.12
C GLY A 1213 -39.08 -12.86 -18.06
N ASN A 1214 -38.35 -13.66 -17.26
CA ASN A 1214 -36.88 -13.78 -17.17
C ASN A 1214 -36.02 -12.50 -17.21
N ASN A 1215 -36.55 -11.32 -16.85
CA ASN A 1215 -35.81 -10.07 -16.94
C ASN A 1215 -35.45 -9.51 -15.56
N GLU A 1216 -34.18 -9.64 -15.18
CA GLU A 1216 -33.64 -9.35 -13.83
C GLU A 1216 -33.92 -7.89 -13.38
N SER A 1217 -33.81 -6.92 -14.29
CA SER A 1217 -34.08 -5.49 -14.00
C SER A 1217 -35.53 -5.22 -13.55
N GLN A 1218 -36.51 -5.91 -14.14
CA GLN A 1218 -37.92 -5.72 -13.77
C GLN A 1218 -38.27 -6.42 -12.45
N VAL A 1219 -37.60 -7.54 -12.17
CA VAL A 1219 -37.68 -8.21 -10.87
C VAL A 1219 -37.15 -7.29 -9.77
N ASP A 1220 -36.03 -6.63 -10.02
CA ASP A 1220 -35.42 -5.69 -9.06
C ASP A 1220 -36.30 -4.45 -8.80
N LYS A 1221 -36.94 -3.88 -9.82
CA LYS A 1221 -37.88 -2.75 -9.65
C LYS A 1221 -39.14 -3.15 -8.88
N SER A 1222 -39.70 -4.31 -9.18
CA SER A 1222 -40.86 -4.85 -8.47
C SER A 1222 -40.51 -5.15 -7.02
N LYS A 1223 -39.32 -5.71 -6.77
CA LYS A 1223 -38.79 -5.93 -5.42
C LYS A 1223 -38.57 -4.62 -4.67
N LEU A 1224 -38.02 -3.60 -5.32
CA LEU A 1224 -37.79 -2.28 -4.73
C LEU A 1224 -39.10 -1.69 -4.20
N LEU A 1225 -40.13 -1.61 -5.06
CA LEU A 1225 -41.45 -1.08 -4.69
C LEU A 1225 -42.13 -1.89 -3.58
N LEU A 1226 -41.95 -3.22 -3.55
CA LEU A 1226 -42.51 -4.10 -2.51
C LEU A 1226 -41.70 -4.10 -1.20
N SER A 1227 -40.48 -3.56 -1.23
CA SER A 1227 -39.57 -3.46 -0.08
C SER A 1227 -39.57 -2.09 0.60
N LEU A 1228 -40.41 -1.16 0.12
CA LEU A 1228 -40.66 0.13 0.77
C LEU A 1228 -41.33 -0.04 2.13
N ASP A 1229 -41.25 0.99 2.98
CA ASP A 1229 -41.73 0.95 4.35
C ASP A 1229 -43.21 0.54 4.46
N GLN A 1230 -43.66 0.15 5.66
CA GLN A 1230 -45.00 -0.41 5.83
C GLN A 1230 -46.11 0.57 5.39
N VAL A 1231 -45.94 1.88 5.57
CA VAL A 1231 -46.96 2.89 5.29
C VAL A 1231 -47.04 3.19 3.80
N GLU A 1232 -45.90 3.31 3.13
CA GLU A 1232 -45.80 3.50 1.68
C GLU A 1232 -46.24 2.25 0.93
N LEU A 1233 -45.83 1.07 1.40
CA LEU A 1233 -46.24 -0.21 0.84
C LEU A 1233 -47.76 -0.42 0.91
N GLU A 1234 -48.39 -0.07 2.03
CA GLU A 1234 -49.85 -0.15 2.18
C GLU A 1234 -50.57 0.80 1.21
N LYS A 1235 -50.03 2.00 0.94
CA LYS A 1235 -50.56 2.93 -0.07
C LYS A 1235 -50.40 2.39 -1.49
N ILE A 1236 -49.23 1.82 -1.82
CA ILE A 1236 -48.97 1.21 -3.13
C ILE A 1236 -49.93 0.05 -3.38
N LEU A 1237 -50.12 -0.85 -2.41
CA LEU A 1237 -50.99 -2.01 -2.55
C LEU A 1237 -52.47 -1.62 -2.60
N ARG A 1238 -52.90 -0.63 -1.82
CA ARG A 1238 -54.27 -0.08 -1.93
C ARG A 1238 -54.51 0.56 -3.29
N ALA A 1239 -53.59 1.40 -3.77
CA ALA A 1239 -53.69 2.01 -5.10
C ALA A 1239 -53.64 0.96 -6.22
N PHE A 1240 -52.87 -0.10 -6.03
CA PHE A 1240 -52.81 -1.24 -6.95
C PHE A 1240 -54.17 -1.96 -7.03
N SER A 1241 -54.76 -2.31 -5.88
CA SER A 1241 -56.08 -2.97 -5.81
C SER A 1241 -57.25 -2.10 -6.29
N ALA A 1242 -57.10 -0.78 -6.29
CA ALA A 1242 -58.15 0.16 -6.70
C ALA A 1242 -58.17 0.44 -8.22
N SER A 1243 -57.24 -0.13 -9.00
CA SER A 1243 -57.22 0.01 -10.46
C SER A 1243 -58.41 -0.71 -11.10
N ARG A 1244 -58.88 -0.21 -12.26
CA ARG A 1244 -60.09 -0.72 -12.94
C ARG A 1244 -59.77 -1.75 -14.02
N MET A 1245 -58.89 -2.71 -13.71
CA MET A 1245 -58.51 -3.75 -14.68
C MET A 1245 -59.43 -4.97 -14.62
N ASP A 1246 -59.84 -5.49 -15.78
CA ASP A 1246 -60.48 -6.80 -15.89
C ASP A 1246 -59.51 -7.88 -15.38
N GLY A 1247 -59.90 -8.64 -14.35
CA GLY A 1247 -59.04 -9.68 -13.76
C GLY A 1247 -58.11 -9.19 -12.62
N ASN A 1248 -58.42 -8.07 -11.97
CA ASN A 1248 -57.66 -7.50 -10.85
C ASN A 1248 -57.35 -8.52 -9.72
N ASP A 1249 -58.25 -9.47 -9.46
CA ASP A 1249 -58.02 -10.56 -8.48
C ASP A 1249 -56.86 -11.47 -8.89
N GLU A 1250 -56.68 -11.72 -10.19
CA GLU A 1250 -55.56 -12.50 -10.72
C GLU A 1250 -54.24 -11.72 -10.65
N ALA A 1251 -54.27 -10.41 -10.92
CA ALA A 1251 -53.12 -9.53 -10.75
C ALA A 1251 -52.66 -9.47 -9.29
N CYS A 1252 -53.60 -9.33 -8.34
CA CYS A 1252 -53.33 -9.37 -6.90
C CYS A 1252 -52.74 -10.72 -6.46
N ARG A 1253 -53.25 -11.84 -6.98
CA ARG A 1253 -52.70 -13.18 -6.72
C ARG A 1253 -51.27 -13.33 -7.26
N ASN A 1254 -50.98 -12.78 -8.44
CA ASN A 1254 -49.65 -12.83 -9.05
C ASN A 1254 -48.62 -11.99 -8.30
N VAL A 1255 -48.98 -10.78 -7.85
CA VAL A 1255 -48.11 -9.95 -7.00
C VAL A 1255 -47.81 -10.66 -5.66
N ARG A 1256 -48.80 -11.32 -5.06
CA ARG A 1256 -48.58 -12.09 -3.83
C ARG A 1256 -47.70 -13.32 -4.05
N ARG A 1257 -47.89 -14.04 -5.15
CA ARG A 1257 -47.02 -15.18 -5.52
C ARG A 1257 -45.58 -14.70 -5.70
N PHE A 1258 -45.39 -13.59 -6.41
CA PHE A 1258 -44.08 -12.96 -6.62
C PHE A 1258 -43.40 -12.54 -5.29
N ALA A 1259 -44.14 -11.92 -4.36
CA ALA A 1259 -43.61 -11.57 -3.04
C ALA A 1259 -43.22 -12.79 -2.18
N LYS A 1260 -43.96 -13.91 -2.31
CA LYS A 1260 -43.63 -15.19 -1.66
C LYS A 1260 -42.37 -15.83 -2.26
N ASP A 1261 -42.28 -15.87 -3.59
CA ASP A 1261 -41.14 -16.49 -4.28
C ASP A 1261 -39.82 -15.75 -4.00
N LEU A 1262 -39.89 -14.44 -3.74
CA LEU A 1262 -38.76 -13.60 -3.33
C LEU A 1262 -38.56 -13.47 -1.81
N ALA A 1263 -39.34 -14.20 -1.00
CA ALA A 1263 -39.26 -14.19 0.47
C ALA A 1263 -39.39 -12.79 1.13
N ILE A 1264 -40.25 -11.91 0.61
CA ILE A 1264 -40.50 -10.57 1.18
C ILE A 1264 -41.59 -10.68 2.25
N GLU A 1265 -41.25 -11.19 3.43
CA GLU A 1265 -42.20 -11.53 4.51
C GLU A 1265 -43.10 -10.35 4.92
N ARG A 1266 -42.55 -9.13 4.95
CA ARG A 1266 -43.31 -7.92 5.30
C ARG A 1266 -44.42 -7.63 4.29
N ALA A 1267 -44.12 -7.76 3.00
CA ALA A 1267 -45.09 -7.52 1.93
C ALA A 1267 -46.20 -8.57 1.94
N VAL A 1268 -45.86 -9.84 2.16
CA VAL A 1268 -46.85 -10.93 2.31
C VAL A 1268 -47.76 -10.68 3.50
N THR A 1269 -47.21 -10.24 4.64
CA THR A 1269 -48.00 -9.92 5.83
C THR A 1269 -48.99 -8.78 5.58
N VAL A 1270 -48.55 -7.68 4.94
CA VAL A 1270 -49.44 -6.55 4.59
C VAL A 1270 -50.49 -6.96 3.56
N MET A 1271 -50.11 -7.75 2.55
CA MET A 1271 -51.03 -8.32 1.56
C MET A 1271 -52.11 -9.20 2.20
N ASP A 1272 -51.75 -10.04 3.18
CA ASP A 1272 -52.69 -10.88 3.91
C ASP A 1272 -53.69 -10.04 4.72
N THR A 1273 -53.25 -8.90 5.29
CA THR A 1273 -54.17 -7.96 5.97
C THR A 1273 -55.10 -7.22 5.00
N LEU A 1274 -54.68 -7.01 3.75
CA LEU A 1274 -55.45 -6.33 2.70
C LEU A 1274 -56.31 -7.29 1.87
N GLY A 1275 -56.29 -8.60 2.16
CA GLY A 1275 -57.12 -9.60 1.48
C GLY A 1275 -56.60 -10.05 0.11
N PHE A 1276 -55.33 -9.82 -0.20
CA PHE A 1276 -54.71 -10.31 -1.43
C PHE A 1276 -54.57 -11.83 -1.32
N GLY A 1277 -55.49 -12.62 -1.90
CA GLY A 1277 -55.39 -14.09 -1.91
C GLY A 1277 -56.63 -14.88 -1.49
N LEU A 1278 -57.80 -14.26 -1.38
CA LEU A 1278 -59.09 -14.95 -1.35
C LEU A 1278 -59.66 -15.16 -2.75
#